data_AF-A0A9W9XDC6-F1
#
_entry.id   AF-A0A9W9XDC6-F1
#
_cell.length_a   1.000
_cell.length_b   1.000
_cell.length_c   1.000
_cell.angle_alpha   90.00
_cell.angle_beta   90.00
_cell.angle_gamma   90.00
#
_symmetry.space_group_name_H-M   'P 1'
#
loop_
_entity.id
_entity.type
_entity.pdbx_description
1 polymer ?
#
loop_
_entity_poly.entity_id
_entity_poly.type
_entity_poly.pdbx_seq_one_letter_code
_entity_poly.pdbx_strand_id
1 'polypeptide(L)'
;MVFKPFTHLARQSFTKAFTHGYAQSVVAASQSYASQSTLNQFALQPAAKFSRTTQLQNAFSTASSSSGAGAKAGQGAGGNGDFGLAAYYAAWQHAQLTGDDTDWRQFQFKRRIGWNPADGIEESTEEGIPAPETPHLSKAAVNDNVSAQVEEAVAREIQIQEEQAQAEEASVVSEKSATESHLDDVVLSDAISEESKIASERVVRLATDESFAEIPAAFESILREGLTPTVAAYNALLVAAIRLHSDAADAIHKALDVYSDMLRRRVIPDEDTYQTLVQLLVTRAHHIIEAKETLEQERVRYGGMEEPGKFMLQSSELESALLAEDHSLSIAVKLFDTATSRHPRLVFPVHLYRLLITACARGSMVEDMIRVYSHMESHKATPHASIFPLMIDAFARTGDLSSAVECYNEYRSMAVSDDNGIFSIIDRMDGEVYAAVIRAYLSCDKESGAMQFLDRIRASFDEVTENREARWSAVESVIVKDALVQHYLKTADYGKALAHAKEQLHDVARDQAISRICTAAADAGDLTIASEAYDRLSTSPAIRQPPAISLLALHVRQGNVSAARSLWIMLNTVGQATPDMVQPTTMYALALLKSGQVDDGLHEARNMFAQIRKASASQPTVAETVREQITESLHLFGRTVMESAVPLSPQASLTLLWAMTENGGLVSPVAEHAVANLGPMGISQLSTSDLALATQVQARMLTGNSALLYDIAHPARFAHMLDVVLAASVPLDTNTILLVDRAVAEVFVNRPDLITRWRDHVQSLKQGPLVTDRLSPVSMAESKMTTAPVSPESYDPYAQGTDFRGSAMIAEVLEKGSGRADTHLSDALARLETMRRSGRHPRYITYAKLITAAAKVGRMELAHDIHAMARADVPLNPAHNAVKYGWVSILDAMVAACLTLGDRQLAAQYHQELLGLGSAPSANTFGLYITTLKESTKTFDEATEALKIFHRAVAEGVEPTSFLYNALIGKLGKARRIDDCLAYFAEMRANNVRPTSVTYGTIVNALCRVSDERFAEEMFEEMESMPNYKPRPAPYNSMIQYFLNTKRDRSKVLTYFERMQARKIQPTTHTYKLLIDAYASLEPIDMPAAERVLSDMQSAGVQPDAVHFASLVHAKGCVQHDLAAARKVFDSVLANARVRPQPCLYQALFEGMVANGQVADTEGVVAGMKQRNIEMTAYIANTLIHGWATAGNVAKAKAIYDGIGIDKREPSTYEAMTRAYIAADDRAAASHIVEEMVSRGYPSAVAGKIIDLVGVAPSS
;
A
#
# COMPACT_ATOMS: atom_id res chain seq x y z
N MET A 1 8.43 57.90 -6.44
CA MET A 1 9.78 57.33 -6.25
C MET A 1 9.77 55.94 -6.83
N VAL A 2 10.80 55.57 -7.58
CA VAL A 2 10.86 54.35 -8.40
C VAL A 2 10.98 53.12 -7.49
N PHE A 3 9.91 52.31 -7.42
CA PHE A 3 9.92 50.98 -6.82
C PHE A 3 10.98 50.13 -7.55
N LYS A 4 11.97 49.59 -6.81
CA LYS A 4 12.88 48.58 -7.34
C LYS A 4 12.21 47.21 -7.13
N PRO A 5 11.94 46.43 -8.20
CA PRO A 5 11.19 45.18 -8.09
C PRO A 5 12.02 44.01 -7.53
N PHE A 6 11.35 43.03 -6.92
CA PHE A 6 11.85 41.75 -6.32
C PHE A 6 12.75 40.90 -7.24
N THR A 7 12.89 41.30 -8.51
CA THR A 7 13.72 40.70 -9.57
C THR A 7 15.21 40.53 -9.26
N HIS A 8 15.73 41.12 -8.18
CA HIS A 8 17.13 40.96 -7.78
C HIS A 8 17.41 39.64 -7.04
N LEU A 9 16.39 39.03 -6.40
CA LEU A 9 16.53 37.75 -5.71
C LEU A 9 16.67 36.58 -6.68
N ALA A 10 15.82 36.54 -7.73
CA ALA A 10 15.89 35.56 -8.81
C ALA A 10 17.19 35.62 -9.62
N ARG A 11 17.96 36.72 -9.53
CA ARG A 11 19.27 36.85 -10.19
C ARG A 11 20.47 36.59 -9.27
N GLN A 12 20.31 36.70 -7.94
CA GLN A 12 21.40 36.44 -7.00
C GLN A 12 21.54 34.96 -6.60
N SER A 13 20.46 34.19 -6.58
CA SER A 13 20.53 32.73 -6.35
C SER A 13 21.11 31.96 -7.56
N PHE A 14 21.07 32.54 -8.77
CA PHE A 14 21.67 31.94 -9.97
C PHE A 14 23.18 32.20 -10.15
N THR A 15 23.84 33.00 -9.29
CA THR A 15 25.22 33.48 -9.55
C THR A 15 26.30 33.02 -8.55
N LYS A 16 26.04 31.97 -7.74
CA LYS A 16 27.08 31.29 -6.94
C LYS A 16 27.11 29.78 -7.12
N ALA A 17 27.17 29.29 -8.36
CA ALA A 17 27.58 27.90 -8.61
C ALA A 17 28.10 27.63 -10.02
N PHE A 18 28.82 28.56 -10.67
CA PHE A 18 29.57 28.22 -11.88
C PHE A 18 30.80 29.13 -12.02
N THR A 19 32.00 28.55 -11.87
CA THR A 19 33.10 28.51 -12.87
C THR A 19 34.45 28.22 -12.21
N HIS A 20 35.03 27.04 -12.48
CA HIS A 20 36.41 26.82 -12.95
C HIS A 20 36.62 25.29 -13.10
N GLY A 21 36.95 24.73 -14.27
CA GLY A 21 37.37 25.35 -15.53
C GLY A 21 37.21 24.48 -16.78
N TYR A 22 36.98 25.19 -17.88
CA TYR A 22 37.38 24.93 -19.27
C TYR A 22 38.90 24.61 -19.37
N ALA A 23 39.49 23.96 -20.40
CA ALA A 23 39.19 23.98 -21.84
C ALA A 23 39.92 22.87 -22.64
N GLN A 24 39.35 22.55 -23.83
CA GLN A 24 39.99 22.23 -25.15
C GLN A 24 40.84 20.94 -25.31
N SER A 25 40.85 20.20 -26.44
CA SER A 25 40.23 20.31 -27.77
C SER A 25 40.51 19.02 -28.62
N VAL A 26 39.46 18.52 -29.27
CA VAL A 26 39.29 17.94 -30.63
C VAL A 26 40.42 17.17 -31.41
N VAL A 27 39.97 16.06 -32.02
CA VAL A 27 40.35 15.39 -33.31
C VAL A 27 41.39 14.23 -33.34
N ALA A 28 40.89 13.08 -33.84
CA ALA A 28 41.50 12.02 -34.66
C ALA A 28 42.07 10.72 -34.06
N ALA A 29 41.45 9.64 -34.56
CA ALA A 29 42.05 8.41 -35.10
C ALA A 29 42.43 7.24 -34.16
N SER A 30 41.66 6.15 -34.35
CA SER A 30 42.11 4.79 -34.70
C SER A 30 42.91 3.93 -33.71
N GLN A 31 42.45 2.67 -33.59
CA GLN A 31 43.18 1.47 -33.13
C GLN A 31 43.55 1.45 -31.63
N SER A 32 43.77 0.34 -30.92
CA SER A 32 43.56 -1.10 -31.00
C SER A 32 44.19 -1.64 -29.69
N TYR A 33 43.66 -2.73 -29.13
CA TYR A 33 44.32 -3.71 -28.25
C TYR A 33 45.18 -3.31 -27.00
N ALA A 34 44.79 -3.94 -25.88
CA ALA A 34 45.63 -4.73 -24.96
C ALA A 34 46.53 -4.10 -23.87
N SER A 35 46.27 -4.61 -22.65
CA SER A 35 47.22 -5.23 -21.70
C SER A 35 48.01 -4.39 -20.68
N GLN A 36 47.86 -4.87 -19.44
CA GLN A 36 48.87 -5.09 -18.40
C GLN A 36 49.48 -3.90 -17.62
N SER A 37 49.06 -3.85 -16.34
CA SER A 37 49.89 -3.85 -15.13
C SER A 37 51.38 -3.54 -15.25
N THR A 38 51.91 -2.71 -14.35
CA THR A 38 52.76 -3.17 -13.21
C THR A 38 53.40 -2.02 -12.39
N LEU A 39 53.57 -2.31 -11.09
CA LEU A 39 54.67 -1.88 -10.18
C LEU A 39 54.72 -0.39 -9.71
N ASN A 40 55.07 -0.02 -8.47
CA ASN A 40 55.55 -0.77 -7.31
C ASN A 40 55.52 0.09 -6.02
N GLN A 41 55.30 -0.59 -4.89
CA GLN A 41 55.98 -0.52 -3.57
C GLN A 41 56.73 0.75 -3.12
N PHE A 42 56.53 1.13 -1.85
CA PHE A 42 57.51 1.14 -0.71
C PHE A 42 56.78 1.72 0.53
N ALA A 43 57.07 1.47 1.80
CA ALA A 43 57.50 0.33 2.61
C ALA A 43 57.50 0.81 4.09
N LEU A 44 57.32 -0.13 5.04
CA LEU A 44 57.87 -0.18 6.43
C LEU A 44 57.40 0.89 7.47
N GLN A 45 56.59 0.52 8.49
CA GLN A 45 56.94 -0.10 9.80
C GLN A 45 57.73 0.83 10.80
N PRO A 46 57.76 0.56 12.13
CA PRO A 46 56.67 0.25 13.10
C PRO A 46 56.91 0.89 14.51
N ALA A 47 56.13 0.41 15.51
CA ALA A 47 56.36 0.42 16.97
C ALA A 47 55.97 1.70 17.75
N ALA A 48 55.45 1.66 18.97
CA ALA A 48 54.86 0.67 19.88
C ALA A 48 54.48 1.46 21.16
N LYS A 49 53.48 1.00 21.92
CA LYS A 49 53.51 0.77 23.38
C LYS A 49 52.11 0.91 24.04
N PHE A 50 51.76 -0.14 24.80
CA PHE A 50 51.13 -0.21 26.14
C PHE A 50 49.99 0.76 26.48
N SER A 51 48.93 0.43 27.23
CA SER A 51 48.42 -0.72 28.01
C SER A 51 47.09 -0.19 28.56
N ARG A 52 45.95 -0.88 28.44
CA ARG A 52 45.29 -1.63 29.54
C ARG A 52 45.42 -0.91 30.91
N THR A 53 44.39 -0.66 31.71
CA THR A 53 43.20 -1.49 31.98
C THR A 53 42.42 -0.91 33.17
N THR A 54 41.14 -1.34 33.31
CA THR A 54 40.47 -1.75 34.59
C THR A 54 40.11 -0.63 35.59
N GLN A 55 39.00 -0.63 36.34
CA GLN A 55 38.03 -1.66 36.69
C GLN A 55 36.96 -1.08 37.65
N LEU A 56 35.84 -1.82 37.75
CA LEU A 56 35.04 -2.12 38.97
C LEU A 56 34.16 -0.99 39.54
N GLN A 57 32.98 -1.25 40.13
CA GLN A 57 32.51 -2.43 40.88
C GLN A 57 30.96 -2.35 40.94
N ASN A 58 30.15 -3.38 40.64
CA ASN A 58 29.88 -4.64 41.36
C ASN A 58 29.46 -4.51 42.82
N ALA A 59 28.26 -5.02 43.14
CA ALA A 59 27.88 -5.74 44.37
C ALA A 59 26.34 -5.84 44.47
N PHE A 60 25.64 -6.92 44.85
CA PHE A 60 25.91 -8.33 45.21
C PHE A 60 24.48 -8.95 45.33
N SER A 61 24.16 -10.05 44.62
CA SER A 61 23.97 -11.43 45.18
C SER A 61 22.61 -11.70 45.84
N THR A 62 21.96 -12.88 45.79
CA THR A 62 22.37 -14.27 45.50
C THR A 62 21.08 -15.10 45.55
N ALA A 63 20.85 -16.10 44.68
CA ALA A 63 21.14 -17.54 44.88
C ALA A 63 19.82 -18.31 44.65
N SER A 64 19.76 -19.53 44.13
CA SER A 64 20.76 -20.43 43.55
C SER A 64 20.07 -21.70 43.04
N SER A 65 20.78 -22.41 42.15
CA SER A 65 20.92 -23.89 42.08
C SER A 65 19.72 -24.73 41.60
N SER A 66 19.87 -25.74 40.74
CA SER A 66 21.07 -26.36 40.16
C SER A 66 20.69 -27.48 39.17
N SER A 67 21.56 -27.69 38.17
CA SER A 67 22.01 -28.98 37.58
C SER A 67 20.99 -30.02 37.11
N GLY A 68 21.13 -30.70 35.97
CA GLY A 68 22.23 -30.88 35.02
C GLY A 68 22.04 -32.23 34.30
N ALA A 69 22.55 -32.35 33.06
CA ALA A 69 22.85 -33.57 32.26
C ALA A 69 21.75 -34.67 32.16
N GLY A 70 21.24 -35.11 31.01
CA GLY A 70 21.86 -35.39 29.72
C GLY A 70 22.01 -36.91 29.52
N ALA A 71 21.18 -37.57 28.69
CA ALA A 71 21.50 -38.79 27.93
C ALA A 71 20.32 -39.42 27.16
N LYS A 72 20.44 -39.39 25.82
CA LYS A 72 20.25 -40.43 24.78
C LYS A 72 19.20 -41.56 24.84
N ALA A 73 18.78 -41.89 23.59
CA ALA A 73 18.14 -43.10 23.03
C ALA A 73 16.59 -43.10 23.10
N GLY A 74 15.82 -43.46 22.06
CA GLY A 74 16.05 -44.15 20.80
C GLY A 74 14.87 -45.13 20.56
N GLN A 75 14.43 -45.30 19.31
CA GLN A 75 13.28 -46.15 18.84
C GLN A 75 11.90 -45.46 19.02
N GLY A 76 10.94 -45.50 18.09
CA GLY A 76 10.72 -46.37 16.93
C GLY A 76 9.31 -46.98 17.05
N ALA A 77 8.48 -46.86 15.99
CA ALA A 77 7.08 -47.32 15.87
C ALA A 77 6.07 -46.50 16.72
N GLY A 78 4.85 -46.18 16.30
CA GLY A 78 3.99 -46.74 15.26
C GLY A 78 2.63 -47.02 15.91
N GLY A 79 1.58 -46.27 15.52
CA GLY A 79 0.17 -46.60 15.75
C GLY A 79 -0.44 -46.23 17.12
N ASN A 80 -1.51 -45.42 17.07
CA ASN A 80 -2.75 -45.50 17.88
C ASN A 80 -3.56 -44.21 17.66
N GLY A 81 -4.87 -44.20 17.37
CA GLY A 81 -5.89 -45.18 17.78
C GLY A 81 -6.28 -44.92 19.23
N ASP A 82 -7.37 -44.18 19.44
CA ASP A 82 -8.19 -44.13 20.66
C ASP A 82 -7.48 -44.14 22.03
N PHE A 83 -7.03 -42.98 22.53
CA PHE A 83 -6.79 -42.79 23.97
C PHE A 83 -7.15 -41.37 24.49
N GLY A 84 -8.18 -40.73 23.94
CA GLY A 84 -8.64 -39.41 24.42
C GLY A 84 -9.65 -39.45 25.57
N LEU A 85 -10.48 -40.50 25.65
CA LEU A 85 -11.58 -40.56 26.62
C LEU A 85 -11.18 -41.27 27.92
N ALA A 86 -10.36 -42.33 27.84
CA ALA A 86 -9.95 -43.11 29.01
C ALA A 86 -8.99 -42.35 29.93
N ALA A 87 -8.08 -41.55 29.37
CA ALA A 87 -7.18 -40.68 30.14
C ALA A 87 -7.93 -39.51 30.79
N TYR A 88 -8.95 -38.96 30.12
CA TYR A 88 -9.85 -37.93 30.66
C TYR A 88 -10.67 -38.45 31.85
N TYR A 89 -11.26 -39.65 31.73
CA TYR A 89 -12.00 -40.25 32.84
C TYR A 89 -11.10 -40.70 34.00
N ALA A 90 -9.87 -41.16 33.74
CA ALA A 90 -8.90 -41.49 34.79
C ALA A 90 -8.43 -40.24 35.55
N ALA A 91 -8.18 -39.13 34.86
CA ALA A 91 -7.82 -37.85 35.49
C ALA A 91 -8.99 -37.23 36.28
N TRP A 92 -10.22 -37.35 35.76
CA TRP A 92 -11.44 -36.91 36.45
C TRP A 92 -11.75 -37.75 37.71
N GLN A 93 -11.54 -39.08 37.66
CA GLN A 93 -11.69 -39.96 38.83
C GLN A 93 -10.60 -39.71 39.88
N HIS A 94 -9.37 -39.41 39.47
CA HIS A 94 -8.29 -39.07 40.38
C HIS A 94 -8.56 -37.73 41.10
N ALA A 95 -9.04 -36.72 40.36
CA ALA A 95 -9.44 -35.42 40.92
C ALA A 95 -10.60 -35.52 41.93
N GLN A 96 -11.56 -36.44 41.71
CA GLN A 96 -12.65 -36.68 42.66
C GLN A 96 -12.21 -37.39 43.95
N LEU A 97 -11.11 -38.14 43.93
CA LEU A 97 -10.64 -38.94 45.07
C LEU A 97 -9.56 -38.23 45.91
N THR A 98 -8.73 -37.37 45.31
CA THR A 98 -7.58 -36.77 45.98
C THR A 98 -7.66 -35.24 46.16
N GLY A 99 -8.55 -34.55 45.44
CA GLY A 99 -8.74 -33.09 45.55
C GLY A 99 -7.55 -32.25 45.06
N ASP A 100 -6.64 -32.83 44.26
CA ASP A 100 -5.46 -32.15 43.71
C ASP A 100 -5.59 -31.99 42.18
N ASP A 101 -5.71 -30.73 41.71
CA ASP A 101 -6.06 -30.35 40.33
C ASP A 101 -4.85 -30.18 39.39
N THR A 102 -3.68 -30.68 39.78
CA THR A 102 -2.41 -30.41 39.08
C THR A 102 -2.30 -31.08 37.71
N ASP A 103 -2.86 -32.28 37.51
CA ASP A 103 -2.85 -32.96 36.21
C ASP A 103 -3.93 -32.43 35.23
N TRP A 104 -5.00 -31.82 35.75
CA TRP A 104 -6.08 -31.22 34.94
C TRP A 104 -5.63 -29.94 34.20
N ARG A 105 -4.68 -29.19 34.79
CA ARG A 105 -4.19 -27.92 34.22
C ARG A 105 -3.37 -28.06 32.94
N GLN A 106 -2.93 -29.27 32.60
CA GLN A 106 -2.12 -29.51 31.38
C GLN A 106 -2.95 -29.51 30.08
N PHE A 107 -4.27 -29.48 30.18
CA PHE A 107 -5.18 -29.39 29.02
C PHE A 107 -5.70 -27.98 28.72
N GLN A 108 -5.21 -26.95 29.44
CA GLN A 108 -5.57 -25.56 29.17
C GLN A 108 -4.51 -24.84 28.30
N PHE A 109 -5.01 -24.36 27.16
CA PHE A 109 -4.40 -23.45 26.18
C PHE A 109 -3.46 -24.03 25.10
N LYS A 110 -3.98 -24.02 23.86
CA LYS A 110 -3.22 -23.53 22.71
C LYS A 110 -3.93 -22.30 22.14
N ARG A 111 -3.28 -21.13 22.29
CA ARG A 111 -3.60 -19.89 21.56
C ARG A 111 -3.66 -20.16 20.05
N ARG A 112 -4.62 -19.53 19.36
CA ARG A 112 -4.37 -18.83 18.09
C ARG A 112 -5.18 -17.54 18.02
N ILE A 113 -4.43 -16.50 17.71
CA ILE A 113 -4.80 -15.12 17.42
C ILE A 113 -5.30 -15.04 15.97
N GLY A 114 -6.29 -14.17 15.70
CA GLY A 114 -6.57 -13.61 14.36
C GLY A 114 -8.05 -13.51 13.98
N TRP A 115 -8.72 -12.44 14.42
CA TRP A 115 -9.93 -11.83 13.83
C TRP A 115 -9.49 -10.97 12.61
N ASN A 116 -10.27 -10.59 11.58
CA ASN A 116 -11.55 -11.00 10.99
C ASN A 116 -11.68 -10.26 9.62
N PRO A 117 -12.85 -10.11 8.96
CA PRO A 117 -12.99 -10.21 7.52
C PRO A 117 -13.34 -8.85 6.90
N ALA A 118 -13.56 -8.88 5.60
CA ALA A 118 -14.16 -7.81 4.82
C ALA A 118 -15.60 -7.51 5.28
N ASP A 119 -16.04 -6.28 5.05
CA ASP A 119 -17.34 -6.04 4.42
C ASP A 119 -17.25 -4.81 3.49
N GLY A 120 -17.82 -4.97 2.31
CA GLY A 120 -18.34 -3.92 1.46
C GLY A 120 -19.64 -4.46 0.88
N ILE A 121 -20.76 -3.79 1.17
CA ILE A 121 -22.08 -4.09 0.62
C ILE A 121 -22.36 -3.08 -0.51
N GLU A 122 -22.88 -3.56 -1.63
CA GLU A 122 -23.64 -2.76 -2.60
C GLU A 122 -25.15 -2.88 -2.35
N GLU A 123 -25.75 -1.69 -2.28
CA GLU A 123 -27.03 -1.17 -2.75
C GLU A 123 -28.38 -1.91 -2.71
N SER A 124 -29.36 -1.06 -2.40
CA SER A 124 -30.79 -1.22 -2.13
C SER A 124 -31.70 -1.20 -3.36
N THR A 125 -32.82 -1.93 -3.27
CA THR A 125 -34.12 -1.50 -3.84
C THR A 125 -35.25 -1.75 -2.82
N GLU A 126 -36.30 -0.95 -2.91
CA GLU A 126 -37.17 -0.40 -1.85
C GLU A 126 -38.21 -1.34 -1.20
N GLU A 127 -38.44 -1.15 0.12
CA GLU A 127 -39.72 -0.76 0.78
C GLU A 127 -39.79 -1.28 2.24
N GLY A 128 -39.73 -0.36 3.23
CA GLY A 128 -40.38 -0.52 4.55
C GLY A 128 -39.52 -0.74 5.81
N ILE A 129 -39.38 0.35 6.59
CA ILE A 129 -39.12 0.47 8.06
C ILE A 129 -37.63 0.34 8.52
N PRO A 130 -37.07 1.34 9.26
CA PRO A 130 -35.62 1.53 9.42
C PRO A 130 -35.00 0.64 10.51
N ALA A 131 -33.85 0.04 10.19
CA ALA A 131 -32.96 -0.70 11.10
C ALA A 131 -31.64 0.08 11.28
N PRO A 132 -30.86 -0.14 12.37
CA PRO A 132 -29.77 0.76 12.77
C PRO A 132 -28.52 0.54 11.91
N GLU A 133 -28.15 1.57 11.15
CA GLU A 133 -26.96 1.61 10.30
C GLU A 133 -25.68 1.74 11.14
N THR A 134 -24.67 0.95 10.81
CA THR A 134 -23.28 1.14 11.25
C THR A 134 -22.66 2.31 10.46
N PRO A 135 -22.11 3.34 11.12
CA PRO A 135 -21.49 4.46 10.41
C PRO A 135 -20.17 4.00 9.78
N HIS A 136 -20.10 4.02 8.45
CA HIS A 136 -18.88 3.81 7.69
C HIS A 136 -18.17 5.16 7.52
N LEU A 137 -17.00 5.34 8.15
CA LEU A 137 -16.03 6.37 7.79
C LEU A 137 -15.45 6.08 6.40
N SER A 138 -16.13 6.53 5.36
CA SER A 138 -15.59 6.60 4.00
C SER A 138 -14.69 7.84 3.87
N LYS A 139 -13.55 7.87 4.58
CA LYS A 139 -12.50 8.86 4.31
C LYS A 139 -11.62 8.36 3.15
N ALA A 140 -12.06 8.70 1.94
CA ALA A 140 -11.30 9.04 0.74
C ALA A 140 -9.82 8.58 0.67
N ALA A 141 -9.56 7.37 0.17
CA ALA A 141 -8.30 7.03 -0.50
C ALA A 141 -8.28 7.72 -1.87
N VAL A 142 -7.69 8.90 -1.89
CA VAL A 142 -7.78 9.86 -2.99
C VAL A 142 -6.41 10.48 -3.12
N ASN A 143 -5.75 10.32 -4.27
CA ASN A 143 -5.08 11.44 -4.97
C ASN A 143 -4.18 11.04 -6.15
N ASP A 144 -3.75 9.77 -6.28
CA ASP A 144 -2.86 9.40 -7.40
C ASP A 144 -3.56 9.54 -8.78
N ASN A 145 -4.82 9.10 -8.87
CA ASN A 145 -5.63 9.29 -10.08
C ASN A 145 -5.91 10.77 -10.36
N VAL A 146 -6.04 11.60 -9.33
CA VAL A 146 -6.39 13.02 -9.45
C VAL A 146 -5.20 13.84 -9.96
N SER A 147 -4.00 13.59 -9.42
CA SER A 147 -2.77 14.20 -9.95
C SER A 147 -2.51 13.77 -11.40
N ALA A 148 -2.70 12.49 -11.72
CA ALA A 148 -2.54 11.98 -13.08
C ALA A 148 -3.57 12.57 -14.05
N GLN A 149 -4.83 12.73 -13.63
CA GLN A 149 -5.89 13.37 -14.42
C GLN A 149 -5.59 14.86 -14.67
N VAL A 150 -5.06 15.57 -13.68
CA VAL A 150 -4.65 16.97 -13.87
C VAL A 150 -3.42 17.05 -14.77
N GLU A 151 -2.44 16.16 -14.63
CA GLU A 151 -1.28 16.12 -15.51
C GLU A 151 -1.65 15.76 -16.95
N GLU A 152 -2.58 14.83 -17.15
CA GLU A 152 -3.14 14.52 -18.47
C GLU A 152 -3.93 15.71 -19.04
N ALA A 153 -4.75 16.36 -18.22
CA ALA A 153 -5.50 17.56 -18.59
C ALA A 153 -4.56 18.71 -19.01
N VAL A 154 -3.52 18.98 -18.22
CA VAL A 154 -2.49 20.00 -18.51
C VAL A 154 -1.66 19.62 -19.73
N ALA A 155 -1.29 18.35 -19.91
CA ALA A 155 -0.55 17.88 -21.09
C ALA A 155 -1.40 18.00 -22.37
N ARG A 156 -2.69 17.65 -22.32
CA ARG A 156 -3.62 17.89 -23.44
C ARG A 156 -3.79 19.37 -23.72
N GLU A 157 -3.82 20.20 -22.67
CA GLU A 157 -3.94 21.64 -22.81
C GLU A 157 -2.70 22.24 -23.52
N ILE A 158 -1.49 21.76 -23.20
CA ILE A 158 -0.26 22.10 -23.93
C ILE A 158 -0.33 21.62 -25.39
N GLN A 159 -0.83 20.41 -25.63
CA GLN A 159 -0.98 19.87 -27.00
C GLN A 159 -1.96 20.71 -27.84
N ILE A 160 -3.08 21.16 -27.25
CA ILE A 160 -4.02 22.06 -27.93
C ILE A 160 -3.35 23.39 -28.29
N GLN A 161 -2.43 23.90 -27.44
CA GLN A 161 -1.66 25.11 -27.74
C GLN A 161 -0.69 24.90 -28.91
N GLU A 162 0.03 23.79 -28.96
CA GLU A 162 0.93 23.48 -30.09
C GLU A 162 0.15 23.33 -31.41
N GLU A 163 -1.01 22.66 -31.38
CA GLU A 163 -1.89 22.51 -32.54
C GLU A 163 -2.45 23.86 -33.02
N GLN A 164 -2.86 24.75 -32.10
CA GLN A 164 -3.35 26.09 -32.43
C GLN A 164 -2.24 27.00 -32.95
N ALA A 165 -1.06 26.99 -32.32
CA ALA A 165 0.09 27.75 -32.78
C ALA A 165 0.56 27.30 -34.17
N GLN A 166 0.54 25.99 -34.45
CA GLN A 166 0.83 25.46 -35.78
C GLN A 166 -0.25 25.84 -36.82
N ALA A 167 -1.52 25.89 -36.42
CA ALA A 167 -2.61 26.34 -37.29
C ALA A 167 -2.52 27.84 -37.61
N GLU A 168 -2.15 28.66 -36.62
CA GLU A 168 -1.90 30.09 -36.81
C GLU A 168 -0.65 30.33 -37.68
N GLU A 169 0.46 29.63 -37.44
CA GLU A 169 1.65 29.69 -38.30
C GLU A 169 1.36 29.26 -39.75
N ALA A 170 0.52 28.23 -39.94
CA ALA A 170 0.09 27.79 -41.26
C ALA A 170 -0.80 28.83 -41.97
N SER A 171 -1.61 29.60 -41.22
CA SER A 171 -2.41 30.70 -41.76
C SER A 171 -1.56 31.92 -42.15
N VAL A 172 -0.52 32.23 -41.36
CA VAL A 172 0.39 33.37 -41.60
C VAL A 172 1.32 33.15 -42.81
N VAL A 173 1.61 31.89 -43.16
CA VAL A 173 2.36 31.56 -44.39
C VAL A 173 1.51 31.78 -45.65
N SER A 174 0.18 31.71 -45.55
CA SER A 174 -0.74 31.94 -46.68
C SER A 174 -0.97 33.43 -47.00
N GLU A 175 -0.66 34.35 -46.08
CA GLU A 175 -0.94 35.79 -46.24
C GLU A 175 0.18 36.60 -46.95
N LYS A 176 1.33 35.99 -47.29
CA LYS A 176 2.41 36.71 -48.01
C LYS A 176 2.22 36.82 -49.53
N SER A 177 1.01 36.55 -50.05
CA SER A 177 0.72 36.54 -51.49
C SER A 177 -0.61 37.25 -51.85
N ALA A 178 -0.82 38.49 -51.39
CA ALA A 178 -1.68 39.46 -52.09
C ALA A 178 -1.60 40.85 -51.45
N THR A 179 -1.18 41.85 -52.22
CA THR A 179 -1.31 43.27 -51.88
C THR A 179 -2.66 43.84 -52.35
N GLU A 180 -3.34 44.50 -51.40
CA GLU A 180 -4.30 45.61 -51.49
C GLU A 180 -5.66 45.42 -52.21
N SER A 181 -6.76 45.34 -51.45
CA SER A 181 -7.59 46.53 -51.13
C SER A 181 -8.89 46.20 -50.34
N HIS A 182 -9.01 46.88 -49.19
CA HIS A 182 -10.20 47.35 -48.45
C HIS A 182 -11.35 46.43 -47.98
N LEU A 183 -11.39 46.28 -46.64
CA LEU A 183 -12.52 46.40 -45.69
C LEU A 183 -13.73 45.45 -45.83
N ASP A 184 -13.72 44.40 -45.01
CA ASP A 184 -14.79 44.11 -44.03
C ASP A 184 -14.23 43.17 -42.93
N ASP A 185 -14.37 43.58 -41.67
CA ASP A 185 -14.05 42.79 -40.48
C ASP A 185 -14.95 41.55 -40.42
N VAL A 186 -14.40 40.35 -40.65
CA VAL A 186 -15.05 39.09 -40.28
C VAL A 186 -14.26 38.50 -39.12
N VAL A 187 -14.83 38.68 -37.93
CA VAL A 187 -14.48 38.00 -36.69
C VAL A 187 -14.56 36.49 -36.92
N LEU A 188 -13.42 35.80 -36.89
CA LEU A 188 -13.33 34.34 -36.85
C LEU A 188 -13.68 33.86 -35.43
N SER A 189 -14.96 33.93 -35.06
CA SER A 189 -15.52 33.19 -33.92
C SER A 189 -16.97 32.82 -34.21
N ASP A 190 -17.22 31.67 -34.83
CA ASP A 190 -18.45 30.92 -34.59
C ASP A 190 -18.40 29.57 -35.32
N ALA A 191 -18.10 28.53 -34.55
CA ALA A 191 -18.49 27.15 -34.88
C ALA A 191 -19.26 26.53 -33.69
N ILE A 192 -19.97 27.35 -32.90
CA ILE A 192 -20.95 26.89 -31.91
C ILE A 192 -22.33 27.18 -32.49
N SER A 193 -23.16 26.14 -32.69
CA SER A 193 -24.54 26.31 -33.17
C SER A 193 -25.33 27.25 -32.24
N GLU A 194 -26.15 28.15 -32.77
CA GLU A 194 -27.03 29.03 -31.97
C GLU A 194 -27.94 28.24 -31.01
N GLU A 195 -28.25 26.99 -31.35
CA GLU A 195 -28.99 26.06 -30.48
C GLU A 195 -28.21 25.70 -29.20
N SER A 196 -26.89 25.57 -29.28
CA SER A 196 -26.01 25.31 -28.13
C SER A 196 -25.92 26.53 -27.19
N LYS A 197 -25.91 27.76 -27.75
CA LYS A 197 -25.90 29.00 -26.95
C LYS A 197 -27.17 29.12 -26.11
N ILE A 198 -28.35 28.89 -26.72
CA ILE A 198 -29.65 28.96 -26.04
C ILE A 198 -29.78 27.88 -24.95
N ALA A 199 -29.39 26.64 -25.26
CA ALA A 199 -29.44 25.54 -24.29
C ALA A 199 -28.51 25.79 -23.10
N SER A 200 -27.31 26.33 -23.35
CA SER A 200 -26.35 26.68 -22.31
C SER A 200 -26.80 27.87 -21.46
N GLU A 201 -27.52 28.85 -22.03
CA GLU A 201 -28.06 29.99 -21.29
C GLU A 201 -29.08 29.56 -20.22
N ARG A 202 -29.81 28.47 -20.46
CA ARG A 202 -30.71 27.88 -19.45
C ARG A 202 -29.96 27.41 -18.20
N VAL A 203 -28.80 26.79 -18.36
CA VAL A 203 -27.95 26.33 -17.25
C VAL A 203 -27.39 27.51 -16.47
N VAL A 204 -26.97 28.57 -17.17
CA VAL A 204 -26.47 29.80 -16.54
C VAL A 204 -27.57 30.48 -15.73
N ARG A 205 -28.81 30.53 -16.22
CA ARG A 205 -29.96 31.08 -15.46
C ARG A 205 -30.26 30.28 -14.19
N LEU A 206 -30.16 28.95 -14.23
CA LEU A 206 -30.32 28.13 -13.02
C LEU A 206 -29.25 28.41 -11.97
N ALA A 207 -28.02 28.73 -12.39
CA ALA A 207 -26.96 29.15 -11.48
C ALA A 207 -27.21 30.53 -10.88
N THR A 208 -27.75 31.49 -11.65
CA THR A 208 -28.13 32.81 -11.11
C THR A 208 -29.30 32.72 -10.13
N ASP A 209 -30.19 31.75 -10.31
CA ASP A 209 -31.34 31.50 -9.44
C ASP A 209 -31.00 30.60 -8.23
N GLU A 210 -29.71 30.33 -7.98
CA GLU A 210 -29.17 29.48 -6.89
C GLU A 210 -29.77 28.05 -6.83
N SER A 211 -30.34 27.57 -7.93
CA SER A 211 -31.00 26.26 -8.02
C SER A 211 -30.01 25.15 -8.38
N PHE A 212 -28.97 24.96 -7.56
CA PHE A 212 -27.80 24.14 -7.88
C PHE A 212 -28.11 22.65 -8.11
N ALA A 213 -29.16 22.10 -7.51
CA ALA A 213 -29.54 20.69 -7.68
C ALA A 213 -30.06 20.37 -9.09
N GLU A 214 -30.61 21.35 -9.81
CA GLU A 214 -31.19 21.15 -11.15
C GLU A 214 -30.14 21.32 -12.27
N ILE A 215 -28.99 21.91 -11.95
CA ILE A 215 -27.91 22.24 -12.90
C ILE A 215 -27.30 20.97 -13.54
N PRO A 216 -26.94 19.90 -12.80
CA PRO A 216 -26.39 18.68 -13.40
C PRO A 216 -27.35 18.02 -14.41
N ALA A 217 -28.64 17.96 -14.08
CA ALA A 217 -29.65 17.37 -14.96
C ALA A 217 -29.88 18.22 -16.23
N ALA A 218 -29.90 19.55 -16.09
CA ALA A 218 -29.98 20.46 -17.23
C ALA A 218 -28.73 20.36 -18.11
N PHE A 219 -27.54 20.23 -17.53
CA PHE A 219 -26.29 20.07 -18.28
C PHE A 219 -26.21 18.72 -19.02
N GLU A 220 -26.64 17.62 -18.38
CA GLU A 220 -26.69 16.29 -19.02
C GLU A 220 -27.64 16.28 -20.24
N SER A 221 -28.73 17.05 -20.18
CA SER A 221 -29.65 17.18 -21.31
C SER A 221 -28.98 17.77 -22.56
N ILE A 222 -28.10 18.76 -22.39
CA ILE A 222 -27.30 19.37 -23.48
C ILE A 222 -26.38 18.32 -24.11
N LEU A 223 -25.74 17.50 -23.26
CA LEU A 223 -24.84 16.44 -23.72
C LEU A 223 -25.59 15.32 -24.47
N ARG A 224 -26.80 14.96 -24.01
CA ARG A 224 -27.64 13.93 -24.65
C ARG A 224 -28.15 14.38 -26.02
N GLU A 225 -28.34 15.68 -26.21
CA GLU A 225 -28.70 16.29 -27.50
C GLU A 225 -27.50 16.44 -28.46
N GLY A 226 -26.28 16.10 -28.02
CA GLY A 226 -25.06 16.17 -28.84
C GLY A 226 -24.54 17.60 -29.04
N LEU A 227 -25.04 18.57 -28.28
CA LEU A 227 -24.62 19.97 -28.32
C LEU A 227 -23.35 20.17 -27.47
N THR A 228 -22.45 21.05 -27.93
CA THR A 228 -21.25 21.44 -27.15
C THR A 228 -21.62 22.52 -26.13
N PRO A 229 -21.47 22.30 -24.81
CA PRO A 229 -21.81 23.33 -23.82
C PRO A 229 -20.85 24.53 -23.86
N THR A 230 -21.33 25.72 -23.49
CA THR A 230 -20.47 26.92 -23.37
C THR A 230 -19.62 26.92 -22.09
N VAL A 231 -18.55 27.71 -22.08
CA VAL A 231 -17.66 27.91 -20.91
C VAL A 231 -18.46 28.34 -19.67
N ALA A 232 -19.42 29.26 -19.85
CA ALA A 232 -20.28 29.72 -18.75
C ALA A 232 -21.16 28.60 -18.14
N ALA A 233 -21.63 27.65 -18.96
CA ALA A 233 -22.39 26.50 -18.47
C ALA A 233 -21.49 25.51 -17.70
N TYR A 234 -20.22 25.34 -18.11
CA TYR A 234 -19.23 24.58 -17.35
C TYR A 234 -18.89 25.24 -16.01
N ASN A 235 -18.70 26.56 -15.98
CA ASN A 235 -18.47 27.30 -14.73
C ASN A 235 -19.66 27.20 -13.77
N ALA A 236 -20.90 27.26 -14.28
CA ALA A 236 -22.11 27.01 -13.50
C ALA A 236 -22.13 25.59 -12.90
N LEU A 237 -21.74 24.57 -13.67
CA LEU A 237 -21.64 23.19 -13.21
C LEU A 237 -20.53 23.00 -12.14
N LEU A 238 -19.38 23.66 -12.30
CA LEU A 238 -18.30 23.66 -11.31
C LEU A 238 -18.76 24.23 -9.96
N VAL A 239 -19.43 25.39 -9.98
CA VAL A 239 -19.96 26.00 -8.77
C VAL A 239 -21.04 25.10 -8.13
N ALA A 240 -21.90 24.48 -8.93
CA ALA A 240 -22.90 23.53 -8.44
C ALA A 240 -22.24 22.31 -7.78
N ALA A 241 -21.20 21.74 -8.39
CA ALA A 241 -20.45 20.63 -7.83
C ALA A 241 -19.84 20.98 -6.47
N ILE A 242 -19.31 22.20 -6.30
CA ILE A 242 -18.75 22.64 -5.01
C ILE A 242 -19.85 22.81 -3.95
N ARG A 243 -21.03 23.32 -4.31
CA ARG A 243 -22.12 23.62 -3.37
C ARG A 243 -22.93 22.40 -2.94
N LEU A 244 -23.03 21.39 -3.79
CA LEU A 244 -23.85 20.19 -3.54
C LEU A 244 -23.17 19.16 -2.61
N HIS A 245 -21.84 19.19 -2.49
CA HIS A 245 -21.10 18.24 -1.66
C HIS A 245 -20.71 18.88 -0.34
N SER A 246 -21.02 18.21 0.78
CA SER A 246 -20.63 18.64 2.13
C SER A 246 -19.16 18.34 2.42
N ASP A 247 -18.60 17.29 1.81
CA ASP A 247 -17.19 16.94 1.91
C ASP A 247 -16.39 17.63 0.78
N ALA A 248 -15.35 18.35 1.19
CA ALA A 248 -14.44 19.03 0.27
C ALA A 248 -13.65 18.03 -0.60
N ALA A 249 -13.50 16.78 -0.20
CA ALA A 249 -12.88 15.73 -1.03
C ALA A 249 -13.73 15.41 -2.26
N ASP A 250 -15.00 15.10 -2.07
CA ASP A 250 -15.90 14.73 -3.17
C ASP A 250 -16.13 15.90 -4.12
N ALA A 251 -16.23 17.12 -3.59
CA ALA A 251 -16.31 18.34 -4.37
C ALA A 251 -15.14 18.50 -5.36
N ILE A 252 -13.91 18.16 -4.95
CA ILE A 252 -12.71 18.31 -5.78
C ILE A 252 -12.68 17.30 -6.91
N HIS A 253 -13.04 16.03 -6.67
CA HIS A 253 -13.12 15.04 -7.75
C HIS A 253 -14.09 15.49 -8.82
N LYS A 254 -15.29 15.86 -8.41
CA LYS A 254 -16.33 16.31 -9.34
C LYS A 254 -15.91 17.58 -10.07
N ALA A 255 -15.25 18.52 -9.40
CA ALA A 255 -14.74 19.72 -10.05
C ALA A 255 -13.64 19.41 -11.09
N LEU A 256 -12.72 18.50 -10.77
CA LEU A 256 -11.66 18.10 -11.70
C LEU A 256 -12.15 17.22 -12.84
N ASP A 257 -13.17 16.38 -12.61
CA ASP A 257 -13.87 15.63 -13.65
C ASP A 257 -14.49 16.60 -14.67
N VAL A 258 -15.19 17.64 -14.19
CA VAL A 258 -15.80 18.68 -15.02
C VAL A 258 -14.74 19.46 -15.81
N TYR A 259 -13.61 19.80 -15.18
CA TYR A 259 -12.46 20.42 -15.85
C TYR A 259 -11.87 19.51 -16.95
N SER A 260 -11.72 18.22 -16.68
CA SER A 260 -11.20 17.26 -17.64
C SER A 260 -12.15 17.04 -18.83
N ASP A 261 -13.47 17.05 -18.60
CA ASP A 261 -14.49 16.94 -19.65
C ASP A 261 -14.51 18.20 -20.54
N MET A 262 -14.37 19.38 -19.94
CA MET A 262 -14.23 20.65 -20.65
C MET A 262 -13.08 20.59 -21.67
N LEU A 263 -11.90 20.12 -21.24
CA LEU A 263 -10.73 19.98 -22.10
C LEU A 263 -10.87 18.86 -23.14
N ARG A 264 -11.48 17.72 -22.78
CA ARG A 264 -11.77 16.61 -23.72
C ARG A 264 -12.63 17.07 -24.91
N ARG A 265 -13.53 18.02 -24.67
CA ARG A 265 -14.44 18.57 -25.68
C ARG A 265 -13.89 19.82 -26.38
N ARG A 266 -12.61 20.15 -26.16
CA ARG A 266 -11.91 21.31 -26.73
C ARG A 266 -12.55 22.65 -26.34
N VAL A 267 -13.23 22.71 -25.19
CA VAL A 267 -13.72 23.96 -24.60
C VAL A 267 -12.57 24.58 -23.81
N ILE A 268 -12.24 25.83 -24.11
CA ILE A 268 -11.12 26.55 -23.50
C ILE A 268 -11.56 27.09 -22.12
N PRO A 269 -10.85 26.76 -21.02
CA PRO A 269 -11.10 27.37 -19.72
C PRO A 269 -10.90 28.88 -19.74
N ASP A 270 -11.72 29.61 -18.97
CA ASP A 270 -11.59 31.06 -18.80
C ASP A 270 -10.99 31.43 -17.43
N GLU A 271 -10.84 32.74 -17.20
CA GLU A 271 -10.32 33.30 -15.96
C GLU A 271 -11.11 32.83 -14.72
N ASP A 272 -12.44 32.74 -14.85
CA ASP A 272 -13.35 32.30 -13.78
C ASP A 272 -13.20 30.79 -13.48
N THR A 273 -12.97 29.96 -14.50
CA THR A 273 -12.68 28.52 -14.34
C THR A 273 -11.44 28.33 -13.47
N TYR A 274 -10.32 28.99 -13.81
CA TYR A 274 -9.07 28.85 -13.06
C TYR A 274 -9.17 29.42 -11.65
N GLN A 275 -9.82 30.57 -11.47
CA GLN A 275 -10.02 31.17 -10.16
C GLN A 275 -10.80 30.22 -9.23
N THR A 276 -11.87 29.60 -9.73
CA THR A 276 -12.73 28.69 -8.96
C THR A 276 -11.97 27.43 -8.53
N LEU A 277 -11.21 26.81 -9.45
CA LEU A 277 -10.45 25.59 -9.17
C LEU A 277 -9.27 25.86 -8.21
N VAL A 278 -8.50 26.92 -8.44
CA VAL A 278 -7.38 27.30 -7.56
C VAL A 278 -7.90 27.64 -6.16
N GLN A 279 -9.01 28.35 -6.04
CA GLN A 279 -9.61 28.66 -4.74
C GLN A 279 -10.01 27.39 -3.98
N LEU A 280 -10.69 26.44 -4.64
CA LEU A 280 -11.12 25.18 -4.03
C LEU A 280 -9.92 24.37 -3.49
N LEU A 281 -8.87 24.21 -4.31
CA LEU A 281 -7.70 23.42 -3.96
C LEU A 281 -6.85 24.07 -2.85
N VAL A 282 -6.69 25.40 -2.88
CA VAL A 282 -5.91 26.11 -1.84
C VAL A 282 -6.64 26.10 -0.49
N THR A 283 -7.97 26.23 -0.48
CA THR A 283 -8.74 26.12 0.78
C THR A 283 -8.56 24.74 1.40
N ARG A 284 -8.61 23.66 0.59
CA ARG A 284 -8.29 22.31 1.08
C ARG A 284 -6.85 22.19 1.59
N ALA A 285 -5.87 22.69 0.83
CA ALA A 285 -4.47 22.66 1.24
C ALA A 285 -4.26 23.31 2.61
N HIS A 286 -4.96 24.42 2.89
CA HIS A 286 -4.92 25.07 4.19
C HIS A 286 -5.45 24.18 5.32
N HIS A 287 -6.63 23.58 5.13
CA HIS A 287 -7.22 22.65 6.10
C HIS A 287 -6.31 21.43 6.36
N ILE A 288 -5.64 20.91 5.33
CA ILE A 288 -4.72 19.77 5.47
C ILE A 288 -3.50 20.13 6.28
N ILE A 289 -2.89 21.30 6.03
CA ILE A 289 -1.73 21.76 6.79
C ILE A 289 -2.10 21.88 8.28
N GLU A 290 -3.26 22.46 8.58
CA GLU A 290 -3.76 22.58 9.96
C GLU A 290 -4.04 21.21 10.58
N ALA A 291 -4.70 20.31 9.86
CA ALA A 291 -4.98 18.95 10.34
C ALA A 291 -3.71 18.12 10.58
N LYS A 292 -2.67 18.28 9.75
CA LYS A 292 -1.37 17.63 9.94
C LYS A 292 -0.69 18.13 11.22
N GLU A 293 -0.74 19.43 11.47
CA GLU A 293 -0.18 20.02 12.70
C GLU A 293 -0.92 19.53 13.95
N THR A 294 -2.25 19.41 13.92
CA THR A 294 -3.03 18.88 15.05
C THR A 294 -2.75 17.41 15.30
N LEU A 295 -2.67 16.58 14.25
CA LEU A 295 -2.37 15.15 14.39
C LEU A 295 -0.94 14.92 14.92
N GLU A 296 0.05 15.69 14.48
CA GLU A 296 1.42 15.54 15.01
C GLU A 296 1.46 15.91 16.52
N GLN A 297 0.69 16.92 16.94
CA GLN A 297 0.55 17.22 18.38
C GLN A 297 -0.12 16.08 19.15
N GLU A 298 -1.19 15.48 18.62
CA GLU A 298 -1.85 14.32 19.23
C GLU A 298 -0.91 13.11 19.32
N ARG A 299 -0.10 12.88 18.28
CA ARG A 299 0.89 11.81 18.22
C ARG A 299 1.96 11.96 19.30
N VAL A 300 2.52 13.16 19.48
CA VAL A 300 3.52 13.43 20.52
C VAL A 300 2.90 13.28 21.91
N ARG A 301 1.67 13.77 22.08
CA ARG A 301 1.00 13.83 23.38
C ARG A 301 0.49 12.48 23.86
N TYR A 302 -0.25 11.76 23.03
CA TYR A 302 -0.97 10.53 23.40
C TYR A 302 -0.36 9.26 22.80
N GLY A 303 0.54 9.39 21.83
CA GLY A 303 1.20 8.25 21.20
C GLY A 303 2.18 7.53 22.12
N GLY A 304 2.69 6.38 21.67
CA GLY A 304 3.69 5.62 22.43
C GLY A 304 3.16 4.65 23.49
N MET A 305 1.83 4.50 23.61
CA MET A 305 1.21 3.66 24.65
C MET A 305 1.25 2.15 24.36
N GLU A 306 1.18 1.75 23.08
CA GLU A 306 1.43 0.37 22.62
C GLU A 306 2.86 0.24 22.08
N GLU A 307 3.23 1.10 21.13
CA GLU A 307 4.54 1.14 20.49
C GLU A 307 5.04 2.59 20.39
N PRO A 308 6.34 2.86 20.64
CA PRO A 308 6.88 4.21 20.62
C PRO A 308 6.72 4.87 19.24
N GLY A 309 6.16 6.09 19.21
CA GLY A 309 6.01 6.87 17.97
C GLY A 309 4.75 6.59 17.15
N LYS A 310 3.91 5.64 17.58
CA LYS A 310 2.60 5.35 16.97
C LYS A 310 1.47 6.13 17.64
N PHE A 311 0.44 6.50 16.88
CA PHE A 311 -0.80 7.08 17.40
C PHE A 311 -1.51 6.09 18.34
N MET A 312 -2.30 6.62 19.27
CA MET A 312 -3.12 5.80 20.16
C MET A 312 -4.36 5.22 19.46
N LEU A 313 -4.99 6.02 18.59
CA LEU A 313 -6.14 5.62 17.79
C LEU A 313 -5.68 5.37 16.34
N GLN A 314 -6.14 4.26 15.75
CA GLN A 314 -5.96 3.89 14.34
C GLN A 314 -6.70 4.85 13.41
N SER A 315 -7.83 5.42 13.83
CA SER A 315 -8.51 6.48 13.06
C SER A 315 -7.60 7.68 12.79
N SER A 316 -6.88 8.16 13.82
CA SER A 316 -5.88 9.23 13.69
C SER A 316 -4.67 8.83 12.83
N GLU A 317 -4.22 7.57 12.92
CA GLU A 317 -3.13 7.04 12.08
C GLU A 317 -3.53 7.00 10.60
N LEU A 318 -4.73 6.51 10.31
CA LEU A 318 -5.29 6.44 8.96
C LEU A 318 -5.53 7.86 8.41
N GLU A 319 -6.08 8.76 9.20
CA GLU A 319 -6.24 10.17 8.81
C GLU A 319 -4.89 10.84 8.51
N SER A 320 -3.86 10.58 9.32
CA SER A 320 -2.50 11.08 9.07
C SER A 320 -1.93 10.54 7.75
N ALA A 321 -2.13 9.25 7.46
CA ALA A 321 -1.71 8.63 6.21
C ALA A 321 -2.44 9.22 4.99
N LEU A 322 -3.75 9.39 5.07
CA LEU A 322 -4.57 10.00 4.01
C LEU A 322 -4.15 11.44 3.72
N LEU A 323 -3.93 12.24 4.76
CA LEU A 323 -3.46 13.62 4.60
C LEU A 323 -2.04 13.67 4.02
N ALA A 324 -1.19 12.69 4.31
CA ALA A 324 0.17 12.62 3.77
C ALA A 324 0.18 12.42 2.24
N GLU A 325 -0.79 11.68 1.70
CA GLU A 325 -0.97 11.44 0.26
C GLU A 325 -1.66 12.61 -0.48
N ASP A 326 -1.98 13.72 0.19
CA ASP A 326 -2.67 14.84 -0.44
C ASP A 326 -1.76 15.82 -1.19
N HIS A 327 -2.05 15.98 -2.49
CA HIS A 327 -1.27 16.77 -3.45
C HIS A 327 -1.97 18.08 -3.85
N SER A 328 -3.05 18.49 -3.20
CA SER A 328 -3.88 19.65 -3.57
C SER A 328 -3.10 20.95 -3.73
N LEU A 329 -2.10 21.22 -2.87
CA LEU A 329 -1.25 22.41 -2.96
C LEU A 329 -0.40 22.42 -4.23
N SER A 330 0.22 21.29 -4.56
CA SER A 330 1.04 21.13 -5.78
C SER A 330 0.18 21.31 -7.03
N ILE A 331 -1.01 20.72 -7.05
CA ILE A 331 -1.99 20.86 -8.13
C ILE A 331 -2.44 22.32 -8.27
N ALA A 332 -2.71 23.02 -7.17
CA ALA A 332 -3.09 24.43 -7.19
C ALA A 332 -2.00 25.33 -7.78
N VAL A 333 -0.73 25.09 -7.44
CA VAL A 333 0.42 25.84 -7.99
C VAL A 333 0.58 25.55 -9.48
N LYS A 334 0.44 24.29 -9.93
CA LYS A 334 0.47 23.94 -11.36
C LYS A 334 -0.64 24.65 -12.13
N LEU A 335 -1.87 24.65 -11.62
CA LEU A 335 -3.00 25.37 -12.24
C LEU A 335 -2.81 26.89 -12.24
N PHE A 336 -2.14 27.44 -11.23
CA PHE A 336 -1.75 28.85 -11.22
C PHE A 336 -0.72 29.14 -12.32
N ASP A 337 0.30 28.30 -12.48
CA ASP A 337 1.31 28.44 -13.54
C ASP A 337 0.69 28.32 -14.94
N THR A 338 -0.24 27.39 -15.15
CA THR A 338 -0.94 27.26 -16.45
C THR A 338 -1.82 28.48 -16.74
N ALA A 339 -2.60 28.93 -15.75
CA ALA A 339 -3.47 30.10 -15.89
C ALA A 339 -2.69 31.38 -16.24
N THR A 340 -1.56 31.62 -15.57
CA THR A 340 -0.70 32.80 -15.83
C THR A 340 0.04 32.72 -17.17
N SER A 341 0.38 31.50 -17.65
CA SER A 341 0.97 31.31 -18.98
C SER A 341 -0.04 31.59 -20.11
N ARG A 342 -1.30 31.20 -19.93
CA ARG A 342 -2.37 31.32 -20.93
C ARG A 342 -2.97 32.73 -20.98
N HIS A 343 -3.14 33.34 -19.81
CA HIS A 343 -3.72 34.66 -19.66
C HIS A 343 -2.71 35.61 -18.99
N PRO A 344 -1.78 36.23 -19.75
CA PRO A 344 -0.77 37.14 -19.19
C PRO A 344 -1.34 38.41 -18.53
N ARG A 345 -2.65 38.65 -18.68
CA ARG A 345 -3.39 39.76 -18.05
C ARG A 345 -4.25 39.31 -16.87
N LEU A 346 -4.30 38.01 -16.57
CA LEU A 346 -5.10 37.45 -15.49
C LEU A 346 -4.60 37.98 -14.16
N VAL A 347 -5.49 38.57 -13.38
CA VAL A 347 -5.21 39.02 -12.02
C VAL A 347 -6.11 38.28 -11.06
N PHE A 348 -5.54 37.38 -10.28
CA PHE A 348 -6.30 36.72 -9.22
C PHE A 348 -6.73 37.72 -8.13
N PRO A 349 -7.84 37.46 -7.42
CA PRO A 349 -8.25 38.27 -6.28
C PRO A 349 -7.18 38.30 -5.18
N VAL A 350 -7.03 39.44 -4.50
CA VAL A 350 -6.05 39.63 -3.41
C VAL A 350 -6.17 38.57 -2.32
N HIS A 351 -7.41 38.14 -2.00
CA HIS A 351 -7.64 37.07 -1.04
C HIS A 351 -7.04 35.72 -1.49
N LEU A 352 -7.10 35.40 -2.79
CA LEU A 352 -6.58 34.15 -3.34
C LEU A 352 -5.05 34.13 -3.34
N TYR A 353 -4.40 35.25 -3.72
CA TYR A 353 -2.96 35.42 -3.54
C TYR A 353 -2.55 35.21 -2.07
N ARG A 354 -3.29 35.81 -1.14
CA ARG A 354 -3.04 35.65 0.31
C ARG A 354 -3.11 34.20 0.74
N LEU A 355 -4.15 33.47 0.32
CA LEU A 355 -4.33 32.05 0.66
C LEU A 355 -3.21 31.18 0.07
N LEU A 356 -2.86 31.40 -1.20
CA LEU A 356 -1.88 30.60 -1.91
C LEU A 356 -0.46 30.84 -1.38
N ILE A 357 -0.07 32.10 -1.14
CA ILE A 357 1.20 32.46 -0.47
C ILE A 357 1.26 31.86 0.94
N THR A 358 0.17 31.94 1.71
CA THR A 358 0.10 31.37 3.07
C THR A 358 0.27 29.85 3.05
N ALA A 359 -0.39 29.16 2.11
CA ALA A 359 -0.28 27.73 1.96
C ALA A 359 1.12 27.30 1.51
N CYS A 360 1.73 27.99 0.54
CA CYS A 360 3.11 27.73 0.11
C CYS A 360 4.12 28.00 1.23
N ALA A 361 3.95 29.08 1.99
CA ALA A 361 4.83 29.42 3.12
C ALA A 361 4.77 28.37 4.24
N ARG A 362 3.57 27.89 4.60
CA ARG A 362 3.42 26.82 5.61
C ARG A 362 3.86 25.45 5.07
N GLY A 363 3.58 25.17 3.79
CA GLY A 363 3.94 23.94 3.08
C GLY A 363 5.42 23.83 2.67
N SER A 364 6.26 24.79 3.05
CA SER A 364 7.70 24.83 2.73
C SER A 364 8.04 24.89 1.23
N MET A 365 7.13 25.41 0.39
CA MET A 365 7.33 25.63 -1.05
C MET A 365 7.78 27.08 -1.30
N VAL A 366 9.00 27.41 -0.90
CA VAL A 366 9.52 28.79 -0.91
C VAL A 366 9.70 29.35 -2.32
N GLU A 367 10.11 28.54 -3.28
CA GLU A 367 10.26 28.98 -4.69
C GLU A 367 8.92 29.39 -5.29
N ASP A 368 7.87 28.59 -5.07
CA ASP A 368 6.52 28.83 -5.58
C ASP A 368 5.89 30.05 -4.92
N MET A 369 6.13 30.22 -3.62
CA MET A 369 5.76 31.42 -2.87
C MET A 369 6.36 32.69 -3.50
N ILE A 370 7.65 32.68 -3.85
CA ILE A 370 8.31 33.81 -4.52
C ILE A 370 7.71 34.06 -5.89
N ARG A 371 7.47 33.01 -6.68
CA ARG A 371 6.86 33.11 -8.02
C ARG A 371 5.49 33.77 -7.94
N VAL A 372 4.62 33.31 -7.04
CA VAL A 372 3.27 33.85 -6.85
C VAL A 372 3.30 35.29 -6.36
N TYR A 373 4.18 35.62 -5.42
CA TYR A 373 4.36 36.99 -4.94
C TYR A 373 4.89 37.92 -6.04
N SER A 374 5.82 37.46 -6.87
CA SER A 374 6.35 38.24 -8.00
C SER A 374 5.29 38.53 -9.05
N HIS A 375 4.38 37.58 -9.28
CA HIS A 375 3.24 37.76 -10.18
C HIS A 375 2.29 38.85 -9.63
N MET A 376 1.98 38.81 -8.33
CA MET A 376 1.17 39.83 -7.65
C MET A 376 1.80 41.23 -7.74
N GLU A 377 3.11 41.35 -7.52
CA GLU A 377 3.84 42.64 -7.62
C GLU A 377 3.83 43.19 -9.05
N SER A 378 4.08 42.34 -10.05
CA SER A 378 4.09 42.75 -11.47
C SER A 378 2.77 43.35 -11.94
N HIS A 379 1.65 42.89 -11.36
CA HIS A 379 0.30 43.36 -11.64
C HIS A 379 -0.15 44.52 -10.73
N LYS A 380 0.74 45.04 -9.86
CA LYS A 380 0.48 46.15 -8.91
C LYS A 380 -0.66 45.88 -7.92
N ALA A 381 -0.90 44.61 -7.57
CA ALA A 381 -1.83 44.28 -6.50
C ALA A 381 -1.18 44.59 -5.14
N THR A 382 -1.90 45.25 -4.24
CA THR A 382 -1.39 45.62 -2.91
C THR A 382 -1.35 44.39 -2.00
N PRO A 383 -0.16 43.97 -1.51
CA PRO A 383 -0.06 42.83 -0.60
C PRO A 383 -0.75 43.10 0.74
N HIS A 384 -1.42 42.10 1.29
CA HIS A 384 -2.01 42.20 2.62
C HIS A 384 -0.96 41.96 3.71
N ALA A 385 -0.98 42.73 4.80
CA ALA A 385 0.03 42.66 5.88
C ALA A 385 0.24 41.24 6.47
N SER A 386 -0.79 40.41 6.51
CA SER A 386 -0.74 39.04 7.06
C SER A 386 0.17 38.07 6.31
N ILE A 387 0.58 38.36 5.06
CA ILE A 387 1.45 37.45 4.29
C ILE A 387 2.91 37.55 4.76
N PHE A 388 3.34 38.74 5.20
CA PHE A 388 4.74 39.02 5.50
C PHE A 388 5.29 38.21 6.69
N PRO A 389 4.59 38.06 7.84
CA PRO A 389 5.08 37.22 8.93
C PRO A 389 5.35 35.77 8.48
N LEU A 390 4.47 35.22 7.66
CA LEU A 390 4.57 33.84 7.17
C LEU A 390 5.69 33.67 6.14
N MET A 391 5.86 34.64 5.22
CA MET A 391 6.97 34.64 4.27
C MET A 391 8.32 34.75 4.99
N ILE A 392 8.43 35.63 5.98
CA ILE A 392 9.63 35.79 6.81
C ILE A 392 9.95 34.50 7.55
N ASP A 393 8.95 33.86 8.17
CA ASP A 393 9.12 32.56 8.82
C ASP A 393 9.53 31.46 7.84
N ALA A 394 9.03 31.47 6.59
CA ALA A 394 9.40 30.50 5.56
C ALA A 394 10.87 30.65 5.14
N PHE A 395 11.33 31.88 4.88
CA PHE A 395 12.74 32.16 4.60
C PHE A 395 13.66 31.81 5.77
N ALA A 396 13.23 32.12 6.99
CA ALA A 396 13.94 31.78 8.21
C ALA A 396 14.17 30.27 8.36
N ARG A 397 13.16 29.43 8.06
CA ARG A 397 13.29 27.96 8.08
C ARG A 397 14.32 27.44 7.07
N THR A 398 14.45 28.11 5.92
CA THR A 398 15.49 27.78 4.92
C THR A 398 16.87 28.35 5.25
N GLY A 399 17.00 29.16 6.31
CA GLY A 399 18.24 29.82 6.71
C GLY A 399 18.58 31.08 5.92
N ASP A 400 17.69 31.58 5.06
CA ASP A 400 17.91 32.76 4.24
C ASP A 400 17.46 34.04 4.97
N LEU A 401 18.33 34.52 5.85
CA LEU A 401 18.09 35.76 6.60
C LEU A 401 18.06 37.01 5.70
N SER A 402 18.79 37.01 4.58
CA SER A 402 18.80 38.15 3.64
C SER A 402 17.40 38.42 3.10
N SER A 403 16.77 37.39 2.55
CA SER A 403 15.42 37.47 1.97
C SER A 403 14.37 37.79 3.03
N ALA A 404 14.52 37.25 4.25
CA ALA A 404 13.66 37.59 5.39
C ALA A 404 13.72 39.09 5.74
N VAL A 405 14.91 39.70 5.76
CA VAL A 405 15.09 41.13 6.05
C VAL A 405 14.62 42.00 4.88
N GLU A 406 14.76 41.54 3.63
CA GLU A 406 14.21 42.22 2.46
C GLU A 406 12.68 42.25 2.50
N CYS A 407 12.03 41.14 2.82
CA CYS A 407 10.57 41.09 3.02
C CYS A 407 10.11 42.10 4.09
N TYR A 408 10.87 42.24 5.17
CA TYR A 408 10.60 43.25 6.20
C TYR A 408 10.76 44.68 5.68
N ASN A 409 11.79 44.97 4.88
CA ASN A 409 11.99 46.30 4.32
C ASN A 409 10.89 46.68 3.33
N GLU A 410 10.35 45.71 2.58
CA GLU A 410 9.20 45.92 1.71
C GLU A 410 7.94 46.20 2.51
N TYR A 411 7.65 45.37 3.52
CA TYR A 411 6.57 45.64 4.45
C TYR A 411 6.69 47.05 5.05
N ARG A 412 7.89 47.42 5.51
CA ARG A 412 8.18 48.75 6.06
C ARG A 412 7.92 49.86 5.03
N SER A 413 8.28 49.66 3.77
CA SER A 413 8.04 50.64 2.71
C SER A 413 6.54 50.82 2.41
N MET A 414 5.79 49.72 2.42
CA MET A 414 4.34 49.71 2.27
C MET A 414 3.64 50.36 3.47
N ALA A 415 4.05 50.00 4.68
CA ALA A 415 3.60 50.60 5.93
C ALA A 415 3.80 52.12 5.93
N VAL A 416 4.96 52.60 5.49
CA VAL A 416 5.28 54.04 5.37
C VAL A 416 4.46 54.73 4.28
N SER A 417 4.12 54.04 3.19
CA SER A 417 3.26 54.59 2.13
C SER A 417 1.79 54.67 2.51
N ASP A 418 1.29 53.71 3.29
CA ASP A 418 -0.10 53.66 3.74
C ASP A 418 -0.42 54.70 4.83
N ASP A 419 0.58 55.07 5.65
CA ASP A 419 0.36 55.91 6.83
C ASP A 419 0.00 57.37 6.54
N ASN A 420 0.32 57.96 5.37
CA ASN A 420 0.11 59.39 5.06
C ASN A 420 0.50 60.39 6.20
N GLY A 421 1.30 59.97 7.19
CA GLY A 421 1.66 60.74 8.39
C GLY A 421 0.77 60.59 9.64
N ILE A 422 -0.19 59.66 9.71
CA ILE A 422 -1.02 59.43 10.92
C ILE A 422 -1.01 57.93 11.29
N PHE A 423 -0.30 57.59 12.36
CA PHE A 423 -0.22 56.24 12.91
C PHE A 423 -1.57 55.73 13.43
N SER A 424 -2.23 54.82 12.70
CA SER A 424 -3.34 54.00 13.25
C SER A 424 -2.89 52.55 13.46
N ILE A 425 -2.61 52.21 14.72
CA ILE A 425 -1.90 50.98 15.16
C ILE A 425 -2.83 49.75 15.35
N ILE A 426 -4.11 49.81 14.94
CA ILE A 426 -5.06 48.72 15.27
C ILE A 426 -5.29 47.74 14.09
N ASP A 427 -5.13 48.16 12.84
CA ASP A 427 -5.30 47.26 11.68
C ASP A 427 -3.99 46.73 11.08
N ARG A 428 -2.83 47.24 11.52
CA ARG A 428 -1.51 46.86 10.98
C ARG A 428 -0.82 45.86 11.92
N MET A 429 -0.59 44.65 11.43
CA MET A 429 0.05 43.53 12.16
C MET A 429 1.57 43.76 12.42
N ASP A 430 1.99 44.99 12.70
CA ASP A 430 3.39 45.42 12.86
C ASP A 430 4.12 44.60 13.92
N GLY A 431 3.47 44.37 15.07
CA GLY A 431 4.03 43.57 16.16
C GLY A 431 4.34 42.14 15.74
N GLU A 432 3.49 41.53 14.91
CA GLU A 432 3.69 40.18 14.40
C GLU A 432 4.81 40.10 13.36
N VAL A 433 4.97 41.15 12.53
CA VAL A 433 6.07 41.25 11.58
C VAL A 433 7.40 41.45 12.31
N TYR A 434 7.47 42.36 13.29
CA TYR A 434 8.66 42.52 14.13
C TYR A 434 9.01 41.21 14.85
N ALA A 435 8.00 40.52 15.37
CA ALA A 435 8.18 39.22 16.01
C ALA A 435 8.77 38.20 15.02
N ALA A 436 8.25 38.11 13.80
CA ALA A 436 8.76 37.21 12.76
C ALA A 436 10.21 37.49 12.39
N VAL A 437 10.61 38.77 12.25
CA VAL A 437 12.00 39.13 11.95
C VAL A 437 12.93 38.74 13.09
N ILE A 438 12.53 39.01 14.34
CA ILE A 438 13.30 38.61 15.52
C ILE A 438 13.45 37.10 15.56
N ARG A 439 12.38 36.34 15.30
CA ARG A 439 12.46 34.87 15.16
C ARG A 439 13.44 34.46 14.07
N ALA A 440 13.43 35.13 12.92
CA ALA A 440 14.33 34.83 11.81
C ALA A 440 15.80 35.03 12.19
N TYR A 441 16.13 36.11 12.90
CA TYR A 441 17.49 36.32 13.41
C TYR A 441 17.90 35.23 14.42
N LEU A 442 16.97 34.84 15.30
CA LEU A 442 17.23 33.81 16.31
C LEU A 442 17.37 32.41 15.69
N SER A 443 16.55 32.04 14.70
CA SER A 443 16.64 30.75 14.00
C SER A 443 17.90 30.62 13.14
N CYS A 444 18.53 31.73 12.77
CA CYS A 444 19.81 31.75 12.06
C CYS A 444 21.01 31.92 13.02
N ASP A 445 20.84 31.64 14.32
CA ASP A 445 21.87 31.72 15.38
C ASP A 445 22.54 33.11 15.54
N LYS A 446 21.82 34.19 15.21
CA LYS A 446 22.31 35.58 15.33
C LYS A 446 21.60 36.35 16.44
N GLU A 447 21.75 35.88 17.68
CA GLU A 447 21.11 36.46 18.87
C GLU A 447 21.48 37.94 19.11
N SER A 448 22.75 38.31 18.87
CA SER A 448 23.19 39.71 18.98
C SER A 448 22.52 40.64 17.97
N GLY A 449 22.22 40.13 16.77
CA GLY A 449 21.48 40.86 15.74
C GLY A 449 20.01 41.02 16.09
N ALA A 450 19.39 39.98 16.67
CA ALA A 450 18.02 40.02 17.16
C ALA A 450 17.83 41.08 18.26
N MET A 451 18.73 41.12 19.24
CA MET A 451 18.69 42.10 20.34
C MET A 451 18.92 43.53 19.85
N GLN A 452 19.89 43.73 18.95
CA GLN A 452 20.09 45.05 18.32
C GLN A 452 18.88 45.54 17.54
N PHE A 453 18.15 44.62 16.90
CA PHE A 453 16.91 44.95 16.20
C PHE A 453 15.80 45.32 17.19
N LEU A 454 15.65 44.57 18.29
CA LEU A 454 14.73 44.90 19.38
C LEU A 454 14.99 46.30 19.97
N ASP A 455 16.26 46.62 20.23
CA ASP A 455 16.66 47.94 20.74
C ASP A 455 16.35 49.07 19.74
N ARG A 456 16.49 48.81 18.43
CA ARG A 456 16.10 49.78 17.39
C ARG A 456 14.60 50.00 17.33
N ILE A 457 13.79 48.95 17.49
CA ILE A 457 12.34 49.09 17.57
C ILE A 457 12.00 49.93 18.80
N ARG A 458 12.58 49.63 19.96
CA ARG A 458 12.37 50.41 21.19
C ARG A 458 12.69 51.89 21.01
N ALA A 459 13.82 52.20 20.38
CA ALA A 459 14.23 53.58 20.09
C ALA A 459 13.27 54.28 19.10
N SER A 460 12.64 53.56 18.16
CA SER A 460 11.67 54.15 17.23
C SER A 460 10.36 54.59 17.90
N PHE A 461 10.01 54.01 19.05
CA PHE A 461 8.85 54.44 19.85
C PHE A 461 9.13 55.68 20.71
N ASP A 462 10.38 56.11 20.85
CA ASP A 462 10.73 57.36 21.56
C ASP A 462 10.22 58.61 20.83
N GLU A 463 9.92 58.51 19.53
CA GLU A 463 9.37 59.58 18.70
C GLU A 463 7.83 59.73 18.82
N VAL A 464 7.14 58.79 19.48
CA VAL A 464 5.67 58.77 19.62
C VAL A 464 5.23 59.45 20.92
N THR A 465 4.47 60.55 20.83
CA THR A 465 4.08 61.39 21.97
C THR A 465 2.80 60.96 22.70
N GLU A 466 1.89 60.21 22.07
CA GLU A 466 0.61 59.77 22.67
C GLU A 466 0.59 58.28 23.03
N ASN A 467 0.17 57.96 24.26
CA ASN A 467 0.00 56.58 24.78
C ASN A 467 1.22 55.66 24.54
N ARG A 468 2.43 56.23 24.60
CA ARG A 468 3.71 55.55 24.34
C ARG A 468 3.88 54.24 25.11
N GLU A 469 3.68 54.28 26.42
CA GLU A 469 3.91 53.13 27.31
C GLU A 469 2.89 52.00 27.06
N ALA A 470 1.63 52.34 26.84
CA ALA A 470 0.58 51.36 26.55
C ALA A 470 0.78 50.71 25.15
N ARG A 471 1.20 51.49 24.15
CA ARG A 471 1.48 51.00 22.79
C ARG A 471 2.73 50.13 22.73
N TRP A 472 3.81 50.56 23.38
CA TRP A 472 5.02 49.76 23.53
C TRP A 472 4.72 48.46 24.27
N SER A 473 4.01 48.51 25.39
CA SER A 473 3.65 47.31 26.16
C SER A 473 2.82 46.30 25.34
N ALA A 474 1.91 46.78 24.49
CA ALA A 474 1.15 45.92 23.59
C ALA A 474 2.04 45.23 22.53
N VAL A 475 2.97 45.98 21.92
CA VAL A 475 3.90 45.45 20.90
C VAL A 475 4.96 44.54 21.53
N GLU A 476 5.53 44.93 22.67
CA GLU A 476 6.48 44.15 23.45
C GLU A 476 5.84 42.82 23.90
N SER A 477 4.58 42.83 24.32
CA SER A 477 3.83 41.61 24.66
C SER A 477 3.72 40.66 23.47
N VAL A 478 3.42 41.16 22.27
CA VAL A 478 3.36 40.34 21.03
C VAL A 478 4.75 39.83 20.65
N ILE A 479 5.79 40.65 20.71
CA ILE A 479 7.17 40.26 20.39
C ILE A 479 7.68 39.19 21.36
N VAL A 480 7.47 39.36 22.67
CA VAL A 480 7.93 38.39 23.66
C VAL A 480 7.17 37.06 23.49
N LYS A 481 5.84 37.12 23.33
CA LYS A 481 4.99 35.94 23.19
C LYS A 481 5.24 35.19 21.87
N ASP A 482 5.20 35.88 20.75
CA ASP A 482 5.25 35.24 19.44
C ASP A 482 6.69 35.15 18.91
N ALA A 483 7.66 35.94 19.37
CA ALA A 483 9.06 35.79 18.95
C ALA A 483 9.91 34.96 19.92
N LEU A 484 10.15 35.51 21.12
CA LEU A 484 11.11 34.93 22.07
C LEU A 484 10.60 33.60 22.62
N VAL A 485 9.38 33.59 23.17
CA VAL A 485 8.77 32.38 23.72
C VAL A 485 8.59 31.33 22.63
N GLN A 486 8.05 31.67 21.46
CA GLN A 486 7.86 30.71 20.37
C GLN A 486 9.20 30.14 19.84
N HIS A 487 10.26 30.94 19.76
CA HIS A 487 11.59 30.47 19.37
C HIS A 487 12.14 29.46 20.38
N TYR A 488 12.14 29.81 21.67
CA TYR A 488 12.63 28.90 22.72
C TYR A 488 11.77 27.64 22.87
N LEU A 489 10.48 27.71 22.55
CA LEU A 489 9.63 26.51 22.45
C LEU A 489 10.08 25.59 21.31
N LYS A 490 10.45 26.15 20.14
CA LYS A 490 10.95 25.36 19.00
C LYS A 490 12.35 24.78 19.24
N THR A 491 13.23 25.48 19.97
CA THR A 491 14.56 24.98 20.33
C THR A 491 14.58 24.09 21.57
N ALA A 492 13.40 23.81 22.16
CA ALA A 492 13.21 23.04 23.39
C ALA A 492 13.88 23.61 24.66
N ASP A 493 14.15 24.92 24.69
CA ASP A 493 14.71 25.65 25.85
C ASP A 493 13.58 26.24 26.74
N TYR A 494 12.77 25.36 27.35
CA TYR A 494 11.57 25.78 28.09
C TYR A 494 11.85 26.69 29.29
N GLY A 495 13.03 26.57 29.92
CA GLY A 495 13.39 27.37 31.09
C GLY A 495 13.58 28.85 30.75
N LYS A 496 14.22 29.15 29.61
CA LYS A 496 14.36 30.52 29.11
C LYS A 496 13.01 31.07 28.65
N ALA A 497 12.21 30.26 27.94
CA ALA A 497 10.86 30.64 27.54
C ALA A 497 10.01 31.05 28.75
N LEU A 498 10.08 30.27 29.83
CA LEU A 498 9.35 30.53 31.06
C LEU A 498 9.87 31.78 31.80
N ALA A 499 11.18 32.02 31.83
CA ALA A 499 11.75 33.24 32.40
C ALA A 499 11.29 34.51 31.68
N HIS A 500 11.37 34.53 30.34
CA HIS A 500 10.89 35.64 29.53
C HIS A 500 9.39 35.89 29.69
N ALA A 501 8.58 34.83 29.72
CA ALA A 501 7.15 34.95 29.97
C ALA A 501 6.84 35.51 31.38
N LYS A 502 7.65 35.19 32.40
CA LYS A 502 7.46 35.69 33.77
C LYS A 502 7.84 37.16 33.93
N GLU A 503 8.98 37.55 33.35
CA GLU A 503 9.58 38.87 33.57
C GLU A 503 8.98 39.95 32.67
N GLN A 504 8.53 39.60 31.46
CA GLN A 504 8.21 40.56 30.41
C GLN A 504 6.74 40.51 29.94
N LEU A 505 5.94 39.51 30.35
CA LEU A 505 4.50 39.45 30.03
C LEU A 505 3.62 39.71 31.26
N HIS A 506 2.44 40.30 31.01
CA HIS A 506 1.45 40.60 32.04
C HIS A 506 0.05 40.06 31.68
N ASP A 507 -0.80 39.90 32.69
CA ASP A 507 -2.22 39.53 32.60
C ASP A 507 -2.51 38.31 31.70
N VAL A 508 -3.42 38.46 30.73
CA VAL A 508 -3.92 37.39 29.86
C VAL A 508 -2.85 36.87 28.90
N ALA A 509 -1.96 37.75 28.41
CA ALA A 509 -0.88 37.36 27.50
C ALA A 509 0.14 36.44 28.20
N ARG A 510 0.43 36.74 29.48
CA ARG A 510 1.27 35.89 30.33
C ARG A 510 0.63 34.51 30.53
N ASP A 511 -0.64 34.47 30.89
CA ASP A 511 -1.34 33.22 31.15
C ASP A 511 -1.43 32.33 29.88
N GLN A 512 -1.67 32.93 28.71
CA GLN A 512 -1.63 32.22 27.42
C GLN A 512 -0.23 31.71 27.07
N ALA A 513 0.82 32.51 27.29
CA ALA A 513 2.20 32.10 27.03
C ALA A 513 2.64 30.98 27.97
N ILE A 514 2.37 31.11 29.28
CA ILE A 514 2.67 30.06 30.27
C ILE A 514 1.87 28.79 29.97
N SER A 515 0.61 28.90 29.53
CA SER A 515 -0.18 27.76 29.08
C SER A 515 0.49 27.02 27.92
N ARG A 516 0.92 27.74 26.87
CA ARG A 516 1.64 27.17 25.72
C ARG A 516 2.98 26.54 26.11
N ILE A 517 3.71 27.17 27.03
CA ILE A 517 4.97 26.63 27.56
C ILE A 517 4.73 25.35 28.35
N CYS A 518 3.71 25.35 29.22
CA CYS A 518 3.34 24.17 30.00
C CYS A 518 2.96 23.00 29.09
N THR A 519 2.12 23.22 28.07
CA THR A 519 1.75 22.18 27.11
C THR A 519 2.95 21.64 26.35
N ALA A 520 3.82 22.51 25.82
CA ALA A 520 4.99 22.08 25.05
C ALA A 520 6.04 21.36 25.91
N ALA A 521 6.34 21.88 27.10
CA ALA A 521 7.25 21.24 28.05
C ALA A 521 6.71 19.87 28.49
N ALA A 522 5.40 19.77 28.75
CA ALA A 522 4.76 18.51 29.09
C ALA A 522 4.82 17.50 27.95
N ASP A 523 4.52 17.92 26.71
CA ASP A 523 4.56 17.08 25.51
C ASP A 523 5.98 16.54 25.27
N ALA A 524 7.02 17.38 25.46
CA ALA A 524 8.43 17.03 25.34
C ALA A 524 9.02 16.20 26.49
N GLY A 525 8.30 16.03 27.60
CA GLY A 525 8.73 15.18 28.72
C GLY A 525 9.37 15.91 29.91
N ASP A 526 9.45 17.23 29.91
CA ASP A 526 10.01 18.01 31.01
C ASP A 526 8.99 18.27 32.12
N LEU A 527 8.96 17.38 33.11
CA LEU A 527 8.05 17.46 34.26
C LEU A 527 8.32 18.68 35.15
N THR A 528 9.58 19.10 35.26
CA THR A 528 9.96 20.13 36.24
C THR A 528 9.46 21.50 35.82
N ILE A 529 9.66 21.84 34.54
CA ILE A 529 9.24 23.13 34.00
C ILE A 529 7.74 23.14 33.75
N ALA A 530 7.17 22.01 33.32
CA ALA A 530 5.73 21.91 33.11
C ALA A 530 4.93 22.08 34.41
N SER A 531 5.36 21.46 35.52
CA SER A 531 4.68 21.63 36.82
C SER A 531 4.85 23.05 37.37
N GLU A 532 6.05 23.64 37.27
CA GLU A 532 6.28 25.02 37.69
C GLU A 532 5.45 26.03 36.86
N ALA A 533 5.30 25.79 35.56
CA ALA A 533 4.46 26.60 34.68
C ALA A 533 2.98 26.48 35.07
N TYR A 534 2.51 25.26 35.35
CA TYR A 534 1.10 24.99 35.69
C TYR A 534 0.67 25.62 37.01
N ASP A 535 1.52 25.55 38.04
CA ASP A 535 1.24 26.14 39.36
C ASP A 535 1.07 27.66 39.32
N ARG A 536 1.65 28.32 38.31
CA ARG A 536 1.61 29.77 38.12
C ARG A 536 0.44 30.25 37.28
N LEU A 537 -0.33 29.37 36.64
CA LEU A 537 -1.50 29.75 35.85
C LEU A 537 -2.61 30.31 36.74
N SER A 538 -3.41 31.25 36.23
CA SER A 538 -4.62 31.72 36.91
C SER A 538 -5.64 30.58 37.09
N THR A 539 -6.55 30.69 38.06
CA THR A 539 -7.57 29.67 38.37
C THR A 539 -8.66 29.52 37.30
N SER A 540 -8.55 30.20 36.17
CA SER A 540 -9.51 30.11 35.07
C SER A 540 -9.49 28.71 34.44
N PRO A 541 -10.65 28.01 34.36
CA PRO A 541 -10.70 26.65 33.84
C PRO A 541 -10.32 26.56 32.36
N ALA A 542 -10.72 27.54 31.53
CA ALA A 542 -10.43 27.54 30.10
C ALA A 542 -8.93 27.62 29.78
N ILE A 543 -8.14 28.26 30.65
CA ILE A 543 -6.69 28.39 30.49
C ILE A 543 -5.97 27.16 31.05
N ARG A 544 -6.48 26.56 32.14
CA ARG A 544 -5.86 25.40 32.79
C ARG A 544 -6.14 24.08 32.09
N GLN A 545 -7.22 23.96 31.33
CA GLN A 545 -7.65 22.70 30.71
C GLN A 545 -6.59 22.12 29.74
N PRO A 546 -6.07 22.84 28.72
CA PRO A 546 -5.07 22.25 27.81
C PRO A 546 -3.76 21.85 28.52
N PRO A 547 -3.16 22.69 29.39
CA PRO A 547 -2.01 22.30 30.21
C PRO A 547 -2.26 21.09 31.11
N ALA A 548 -3.45 20.98 31.71
CA ALA A 548 -3.80 19.85 32.55
C ALA A 548 -3.89 18.54 31.76
N ILE A 549 -4.41 18.59 30.53
CA ILE A 549 -4.45 17.43 29.62
C ILE A 549 -3.03 16.98 29.25
N SER A 550 -2.14 17.91 28.87
CA SER A 550 -0.74 17.58 28.55
C SER A 550 0.01 17.02 29.76
N LEU A 551 -0.18 17.61 30.96
CA LEU A 551 0.42 17.11 32.20
C LEU A 551 -0.12 15.75 32.62
N LEU A 552 -1.42 15.50 32.46
CA LEU A 552 -2.04 14.20 32.67
C LEU A 552 -1.36 13.15 31.77
N ALA A 553 -1.23 13.46 30.47
CA ALA A 553 -0.58 12.59 29.51
C ALA A 553 0.90 12.33 29.87
N LEU A 554 1.64 13.35 30.29
CA LEU A 554 3.01 13.20 30.78
C LEU A 554 3.10 12.27 31.99
N HIS A 555 2.28 12.49 33.01
CA HIS A 555 2.26 11.64 34.21
C HIS A 555 1.92 10.19 33.88
N VAL A 556 0.99 9.96 32.95
CA VAL A 556 0.65 8.62 32.46
C VAL A 556 1.84 7.98 31.72
N ARG A 557 2.52 8.70 30.81
CA ARG A 557 3.71 8.19 30.10
C ARG A 557 4.85 7.82 31.05
N GLN A 558 4.99 8.52 32.17
CA GLN A 558 5.97 8.21 33.22
C GLN A 558 5.50 7.13 34.22
N GLY A 559 4.27 6.61 34.09
CA GLY A 559 3.70 5.59 34.99
C GLY A 559 3.19 6.12 36.33
N ASN A 560 3.10 7.44 36.52
CA ASN A 560 2.68 8.09 37.77
C ASN A 560 1.16 8.33 37.82
N VAL A 561 0.39 7.25 37.97
CA VAL A 561 -1.09 7.28 37.95
C VAL A 561 -1.71 8.10 39.11
N SER A 562 -1.04 8.17 40.26
CA SER A 562 -1.51 8.92 41.43
C SER A 562 -1.49 10.44 41.21
N ALA A 563 -0.45 10.96 40.58
CA ALA A 563 -0.34 12.38 40.20
C ALA A 563 -1.32 12.72 39.07
N ALA A 564 -1.55 11.80 38.14
CA ALA A 564 -2.55 11.95 37.10
C ALA A 564 -3.98 12.07 37.67
N ARG A 565 -4.29 11.39 38.79
CA ARG A 565 -5.63 11.41 39.40
C ARG A 565 -6.08 12.79 39.86
N SER A 566 -5.20 13.62 40.41
CA SER A 566 -5.57 14.97 40.85
C SER A 566 -5.94 15.88 39.67
N LEU A 567 -5.22 15.74 38.56
CA LEU A 567 -5.51 16.45 37.30
C LEU A 567 -6.81 15.92 36.66
N TRP A 568 -7.04 14.61 36.69
CA TRP A 568 -8.28 14.00 36.21
C TRP A 568 -9.52 14.50 36.96
N ILE A 569 -9.45 14.58 38.29
CA ILE A 569 -10.56 15.09 39.12
C ILE A 569 -10.90 16.53 38.71
N MET A 570 -9.91 17.36 38.40
CA MET A 570 -10.13 18.72 37.90
C MET A 570 -10.86 18.71 36.55
N LEU A 571 -10.40 17.89 35.61
CA LEU A 571 -11.00 17.75 34.27
C LEU A 571 -12.44 17.16 34.30
N ASN A 572 -12.76 16.33 35.31
CA ASN A 572 -14.06 15.70 35.48
C ASN A 572 -15.07 16.58 36.27
N THR A 573 -14.72 17.83 36.59
CA THR A 573 -15.67 18.76 37.21
C THR A 573 -16.77 19.17 36.23
N VAL A 574 -18.03 19.11 36.69
CA VAL A 574 -19.24 19.23 35.84
C VAL A 574 -19.25 20.53 35.02
N GLY A 575 -19.30 20.41 33.69
CA GLY A 575 -19.50 21.51 32.74
C GLY A 575 -18.34 21.82 31.78
N GLN A 576 -17.29 20.99 31.73
CA GLN A 576 -16.06 21.27 30.95
C GLN A 576 -15.71 20.23 29.88
N ALA A 577 -16.56 19.23 29.65
CA ALA A 577 -16.30 18.19 28.65
C ALA A 577 -16.33 18.78 27.24
N THR A 578 -15.19 18.71 26.54
CA THR A 578 -15.07 19.06 25.12
C THR A 578 -14.93 17.80 24.26
N PRO A 579 -15.28 17.85 22.96
CA PRO A 579 -15.06 16.74 22.02
C PRO A 579 -13.63 16.19 22.05
N ASP A 580 -12.63 17.06 22.21
CA ASP A 580 -11.20 16.72 22.23
C ASP A 580 -10.76 15.86 23.43
N MET A 581 -11.66 15.65 24.41
CA MET A 581 -11.35 14.88 25.62
C MET A 581 -11.44 13.36 25.44
N VAL A 582 -11.83 12.84 24.26
CA VAL A 582 -11.94 11.39 24.03
C VAL A 582 -10.58 10.69 24.18
N GLN A 583 -9.53 11.21 23.53
CA GLN A 583 -8.18 10.65 23.63
C GLN A 583 -7.60 10.71 25.06
N PRO A 584 -7.60 11.83 25.81
CA PRO A 584 -7.06 11.83 27.17
C PRO A 584 -7.85 10.93 28.13
N THR A 585 -9.17 10.82 27.96
CA THR A 585 -10.00 9.84 28.70
C THR A 585 -9.53 8.42 28.45
N THR A 586 -9.27 8.10 27.18
CA THR A 586 -8.80 6.78 26.74
C THR A 586 -7.43 6.47 27.33
N MET A 587 -6.51 7.43 27.27
CA MET A 587 -5.15 7.29 27.80
C MET A 587 -5.14 7.06 29.32
N TYR A 588 -5.94 7.82 30.07
CA TYR A 588 -6.04 7.69 31.53
C TYR A 588 -6.67 6.34 31.93
N ALA A 589 -7.75 5.95 31.27
CA ALA A 589 -8.41 4.67 31.51
C ALA A 589 -7.49 3.48 31.19
N LEU A 590 -6.74 3.53 30.07
CA LEU A 590 -5.74 2.51 29.73
C LEU A 590 -4.64 2.39 30.79
N ALA A 591 -4.20 3.50 31.37
CA ALA A 591 -3.22 3.49 32.46
C ALA A 591 -3.77 2.81 33.72
N LEU A 592 -5.02 3.10 34.09
CA LEU A 592 -5.71 2.43 35.20
C LEU A 592 -5.88 0.94 34.94
N LEU A 593 -6.29 0.55 33.73
CA LEU A 593 -6.41 -0.86 33.31
C LEU A 593 -5.07 -1.60 33.42
N LYS A 594 -3.99 -1.03 32.88
CA LYS A 594 -2.64 -1.61 32.96
C LYS A 594 -2.09 -1.67 34.39
N SER A 595 -2.51 -0.77 35.28
CA SER A 595 -2.15 -0.80 36.70
C SER A 595 -2.99 -1.77 37.55
N GLY A 596 -3.99 -2.44 36.96
CA GLY A 596 -4.85 -3.42 37.63
C GLY A 596 -6.13 -2.82 38.26
N GLN A 597 -6.35 -1.50 38.15
CA GLN A 597 -7.57 -0.82 38.60
C GLN A 597 -8.64 -0.81 37.50
N VAL A 598 -9.08 -2.00 37.11
CA VAL A 598 -9.95 -2.20 35.94
C VAL A 598 -11.34 -1.58 36.13
N ASP A 599 -11.96 -1.76 37.30
CA ASP A 599 -13.29 -1.23 37.61
C ASP A 599 -13.32 0.30 37.58
N ASP A 600 -12.37 0.95 38.27
CA ASP A 600 -12.25 2.41 38.33
C ASP A 600 -11.97 3.00 36.94
N GLY A 601 -11.07 2.38 36.16
CA GLY A 601 -10.72 2.84 34.82
C GLY A 601 -11.90 2.83 33.84
N LEU A 602 -12.69 1.76 33.83
CA LEU A 602 -13.88 1.66 32.96
C LEU A 602 -15.01 2.59 33.42
N HIS A 603 -15.17 2.77 34.73
CA HIS A 603 -16.20 3.64 35.29
C HIS A 603 -15.93 5.12 34.96
N GLU A 604 -14.70 5.59 35.18
CA GLU A 604 -14.28 6.95 34.83
C GLU A 604 -14.41 7.22 33.33
N ALA A 605 -14.03 6.25 32.48
CA ALA A 605 -14.16 6.37 31.04
C ALA A 605 -15.64 6.50 30.60
N ARG A 606 -16.53 5.64 31.11
CA ARG A 606 -17.96 5.69 30.79
C ARG A 606 -18.59 7.03 31.19
N ASN A 607 -18.27 7.52 32.39
CA ASN A 607 -18.81 8.78 32.89
C ASN A 607 -18.37 9.96 32.02
N MET A 608 -17.09 10.02 31.64
CA MET A 608 -16.58 11.10 30.79
C MET A 608 -17.12 11.01 29.36
N PHE A 609 -17.20 9.82 28.76
CA PHE A 609 -17.82 9.64 27.44
C PHE A 609 -19.29 10.07 27.41
N ALA A 610 -20.04 9.82 28.48
CA ALA A 610 -21.42 10.31 28.59
C ALA A 610 -21.48 11.85 28.60
N GLN A 611 -20.55 12.53 29.28
CA GLN A 611 -20.47 13.99 29.27
C GLN A 611 -20.06 14.55 27.90
N ILE A 612 -19.08 13.94 27.23
CA ILE A 612 -18.61 14.35 25.90
C ILE A 612 -19.72 14.22 24.86
N ARG A 613 -20.47 13.11 24.87
CA ARG A 613 -21.64 12.93 23.98
C ARG A 613 -22.69 14.00 24.21
N LYS A 614 -22.97 14.37 25.46
CA LYS A 614 -23.92 15.44 25.80
C LYS A 614 -23.45 16.80 25.31
N ALA A 615 -22.15 17.08 25.38
CA ALA A 615 -21.56 18.33 24.88
C ALA A 615 -21.59 18.42 23.34
N SER A 616 -21.45 17.30 22.64
CA SER A 616 -21.35 17.24 21.17
C SER A 616 -22.72 17.18 20.47
N ALA A 617 -23.82 16.96 21.20
CA ALA A 617 -25.15 16.76 20.64
C ALA A 617 -25.71 17.94 19.83
N SER A 618 -25.14 19.14 19.96
CA SER A 618 -25.54 20.32 19.19
C SER A 618 -24.97 20.38 17.77
N GLN A 619 -23.94 19.59 17.46
CA GLN A 619 -23.25 19.57 16.16
C GLN A 619 -23.20 18.15 15.60
N PRO A 620 -24.01 17.80 14.58
CA PRO A 620 -24.17 16.41 14.13
C PRO A 620 -22.89 15.80 13.54
N THR A 621 -22.10 16.57 12.79
CA THR A 621 -20.83 16.11 12.19
C THR A 621 -19.79 15.77 13.26
N VAL A 622 -19.67 16.60 14.29
CA VAL A 622 -18.77 16.37 15.43
C VAL A 622 -19.28 15.22 16.31
N ALA A 623 -20.60 15.07 16.44
CA ALA A 623 -21.19 13.97 17.20
C ALA A 623 -20.96 12.59 16.57
N GLU A 624 -20.71 12.52 15.26
CA GLU A 624 -20.36 11.29 14.55
C GLU A 624 -18.89 10.92 14.76
N THR A 625 -17.97 11.86 14.54
CA THR A 625 -16.53 11.63 14.75
C THR A 625 -16.22 11.25 16.20
N VAL A 626 -16.87 11.90 17.17
CA VAL A 626 -16.76 11.57 18.60
C VAL A 626 -17.25 10.15 18.88
N ARG A 627 -18.32 9.69 18.23
CA ARG A 627 -18.87 8.34 18.43
C ARG A 627 -17.92 7.27 17.90
N GLU A 628 -17.27 7.53 16.78
CA GLU A 628 -16.28 6.64 16.17
C GLU A 628 -15.04 6.51 17.06
N GLN A 629 -14.48 7.65 17.49
CA GLN A 629 -13.34 7.66 18.41
C GLN A 629 -13.67 6.93 19.73
N ILE A 630 -14.85 7.13 20.30
CA ILE A 630 -15.28 6.40 21.51
C ILE A 630 -15.38 4.89 21.25
N THR A 631 -15.91 4.47 20.10
CA THR A 631 -16.01 3.04 19.74
C THR A 631 -14.63 2.40 19.65
N GLU A 632 -13.69 3.11 19.05
CA GLU A 632 -12.30 2.66 18.96
C GLU A 632 -11.63 2.57 20.34
N SER A 633 -11.84 3.57 21.20
CA SER A 633 -11.39 3.52 22.59
C SER A 633 -11.92 2.30 23.34
N LEU A 634 -13.19 1.94 23.14
CA LEU A 634 -13.79 0.74 23.73
C LEU A 634 -13.17 -0.55 23.19
N HIS A 635 -12.80 -0.59 21.90
CA HIS A 635 -12.06 -1.70 21.32
C HIS A 635 -10.66 -1.83 21.96
N LEU A 636 -9.95 -0.72 22.19
CA LEU A 636 -8.66 -0.70 22.87
C LEU A 636 -8.77 -1.17 24.34
N PHE A 637 -9.79 -0.72 25.07
CA PHE A 637 -10.05 -1.22 26.44
C PHE A 637 -10.28 -2.72 26.44
N GLY A 638 -11.12 -3.23 25.52
CA GLY A 638 -11.37 -4.66 25.41
C GLY A 638 -10.10 -5.47 25.12
N ARG A 639 -9.29 -5.03 24.14
CA ARG A 639 -8.02 -5.66 23.79
C ARG A 639 -7.05 -5.70 24.97
N THR A 640 -6.84 -4.58 25.65
CA THR A 640 -5.91 -4.51 26.79
C THR A 640 -6.34 -5.40 27.95
N VAL A 641 -7.64 -5.45 28.24
CA VAL A 641 -8.20 -6.39 29.22
C VAL A 641 -7.94 -7.84 28.80
N MET A 642 -8.19 -8.20 27.54
CA MET A 642 -7.94 -9.56 27.02
C MET A 642 -6.45 -9.95 27.06
N GLU A 643 -5.54 -9.00 26.80
CA GLU A 643 -4.09 -9.23 26.84
C GLU A 643 -3.55 -9.39 28.27
N SER A 644 -4.10 -8.64 29.23
CA SER A 644 -3.67 -8.69 30.64
C SER A 644 -4.03 -9.98 31.38
N ALA A 645 -4.91 -10.82 30.81
CA ALA A 645 -5.41 -12.07 31.40
C ALA A 645 -6.01 -11.93 32.83
N VAL A 646 -6.32 -10.69 33.26
CA VAL A 646 -7.00 -10.42 34.53
C VAL A 646 -8.48 -10.77 34.35
N PRO A 647 -9.07 -11.64 35.20
CA PRO A 647 -10.49 -11.94 35.11
C PRO A 647 -11.30 -10.66 35.39
N LEU A 648 -12.17 -10.30 34.45
CA LEU A 648 -13.06 -9.16 34.62
C LEU A 648 -14.04 -9.42 35.76
N SER A 649 -14.21 -8.43 36.64
CA SER A 649 -15.31 -8.44 37.60
C SER A 649 -16.65 -8.39 36.84
N PRO A 650 -17.75 -8.90 37.44
CA PRO A 650 -19.09 -8.73 36.85
C PRO A 650 -19.46 -7.25 36.64
N GLN A 651 -19.01 -6.35 37.53
CA GLN A 651 -19.25 -4.91 37.45
C GLN A 651 -18.47 -4.25 36.30
N ALA A 652 -17.18 -4.61 36.11
CA ALA A 652 -16.38 -4.15 34.97
C ALA A 652 -16.97 -4.63 33.65
N SER A 653 -17.38 -5.90 33.59
CA SER A 653 -18.00 -6.49 32.39
C SER A 653 -19.26 -5.72 32.00
N LEU A 654 -20.12 -5.40 32.97
CA LEU A 654 -21.34 -4.63 32.73
C LEU A 654 -21.06 -3.16 32.39
N THR A 655 -20.08 -2.53 33.02
CA THR A 655 -19.70 -1.15 32.72
C THR A 655 -19.23 -1.01 31.28
N LEU A 656 -18.49 -2.00 30.78
CA LEU A 656 -18.05 -2.06 29.38
C LEU A 656 -19.23 -2.29 28.42
N LEU A 657 -20.16 -3.20 28.76
CA LEU A 657 -21.39 -3.43 27.98
C LEU A 657 -22.29 -2.18 27.91
N TRP A 658 -22.43 -1.46 29.02
CA TRP A 658 -23.14 -0.19 29.06
C TRP A 658 -22.46 0.87 28.20
N ALA A 659 -21.14 1.02 28.31
CA ALA A 659 -20.42 2.02 27.51
C ALA A 659 -20.56 1.76 26.00
N MET A 660 -20.58 0.49 25.56
CA MET A 660 -20.84 0.11 24.16
C MET A 660 -22.28 0.43 23.74
N THR A 661 -23.28 0.00 24.52
CA THR A 661 -24.69 0.22 24.16
C THR A 661 -25.11 1.68 24.17
N GLU A 662 -24.59 2.49 25.09
CA GLU A 662 -24.81 3.95 25.13
C GLU A 662 -24.19 4.68 23.93
N ASN A 663 -23.18 4.10 23.27
CA ASN A 663 -22.56 4.66 22.08
C ASN A 663 -23.26 4.25 20.77
N GLY A 664 -24.27 3.38 20.84
CA GLY A 664 -25.11 2.98 19.70
C GLY A 664 -24.69 1.69 18.98
N GLY A 665 -23.65 0.98 19.44
CA GLY A 665 -23.15 -0.24 18.78
C GLY A 665 -22.42 -1.21 19.71
N LEU A 666 -22.43 -2.51 19.38
CA LEU A 666 -21.72 -3.55 20.14
C LEU A 666 -20.42 -3.93 19.42
N VAL A 667 -19.30 -3.90 20.13
CA VAL A 667 -18.01 -4.39 19.63
C VAL A 667 -17.94 -5.90 19.91
N SER A 668 -18.26 -6.75 18.91
CA SER A 668 -18.50 -8.20 19.10
C SER A 668 -17.42 -8.94 19.90
N PRO A 669 -16.11 -8.82 19.60
CA PRO A 669 -15.07 -9.55 20.34
C PRO A 669 -15.00 -9.17 21.83
N VAL A 670 -15.25 -7.90 22.11
CA VAL A 670 -15.17 -7.32 23.46
C VAL A 670 -16.43 -7.65 24.25
N ALA A 671 -17.59 -7.56 23.61
CA ALA A 671 -18.87 -7.98 24.18
C ALA A 671 -18.88 -9.49 24.48
N GLU A 672 -18.34 -10.32 23.58
CA GLU A 672 -18.16 -11.77 23.79
C GLU A 672 -17.29 -12.06 25.01
N HIS A 673 -16.15 -11.40 25.11
CA HIS A 673 -15.24 -11.57 26.25
C HIS A 673 -15.88 -11.09 27.57
N ALA A 674 -16.59 -9.94 27.56
CA ALA A 674 -17.29 -9.43 28.73
C ALA A 674 -18.40 -10.38 29.20
N VAL A 675 -19.22 -10.91 28.28
CA VAL A 675 -20.30 -11.85 28.61
C VAL A 675 -19.76 -13.22 29.01
N ALA A 676 -18.65 -13.67 28.43
CA ALA A 676 -18.01 -14.94 28.82
C ALA A 676 -17.53 -14.95 30.28
N ASN A 677 -17.15 -13.78 30.83
CA ASN A 677 -16.74 -13.62 32.23
C ASN A 677 -17.92 -13.55 33.21
N LEU A 678 -19.17 -13.43 32.72
CA LEU A 678 -20.36 -13.53 33.55
C LEU A 678 -20.68 -14.99 33.88
N GLY A 679 -20.11 -15.49 34.99
CA GLY A 679 -20.41 -16.82 35.51
C GLY A 679 -21.83 -16.95 36.07
N PRO A 680 -22.33 -18.18 36.33
CA PRO A 680 -23.70 -18.42 36.82
C PRO A 680 -24.04 -17.71 38.13
N MET A 681 -23.06 -17.58 39.04
CA MET A 681 -23.16 -16.84 40.30
C MET A 681 -23.10 -15.33 40.10
N GLY A 682 -22.39 -14.85 39.07
CA GLY A 682 -22.38 -13.43 38.72
C GLY A 682 -23.73 -13.00 38.15
N ILE A 683 -24.31 -13.82 37.28
CA ILE A 683 -25.61 -13.58 36.63
C ILE A 683 -26.75 -13.47 37.66
N SER A 684 -26.75 -14.30 38.71
CA SER A 684 -27.79 -14.26 39.76
C SER A 684 -27.67 -13.08 40.72
N GLN A 685 -26.52 -12.39 40.74
CA GLN A 685 -26.24 -11.23 41.60
C GLN A 685 -26.39 -9.89 40.86
N LEU A 686 -26.76 -9.90 39.57
CA LEU A 686 -26.93 -8.68 38.79
C LEU A 686 -28.17 -7.89 39.19
N SER A 687 -28.11 -6.56 39.03
CA SER A 687 -29.28 -5.70 39.17
C SER A 687 -30.30 -5.97 38.05
N THR A 688 -31.56 -5.58 38.23
CA THR A 688 -32.61 -5.78 37.22
C THR A 688 -32.27 -5.10 35.89
N SER A 689 -31.68 -3.90 35.92
CA SER A 689 -31.24 -3.18 34.72
C SER A 689 -30.05 -3.84 34.04
N ASP A 690 -29.08 -4.34 34.83
CA ASP A 690 -27.88 -4.98 34.30
C ASP A 690 -28.18 -6.36 33.71
N LEU A 691 -29.11 -7.10 34.33
CA LEU A 691 -29.57 -8.40 33.82
C LEU A 691 -30.36 -8.23 32.52
N ALA A 692 -31.19 -7.18 32.40
CA ALA A 692 -31.88 -6.84 31.15
C ALA A 692 -30.87 -6.54 30.02
N LEU A 693 -29.85 -5.71 30.30
CA LEU A 693 -28.79 -5.39 29.34
C LEU A 693 -28.00 -6.65 28.92
N ALA A 694 -27.54 -7.45 29.89
CA ALA A 694 -26.77 -8.67 29.59
C ALA A 694 -27.57 -9.67 28.74
N THR A 695 -28.87 -9.79 29.02
CA THR A 695 -29.80 -10.64 28.25
C THR A 695 -30.01 -10.08 26.84
N GLN A 696 -30.16 -8.76 26.70
CA GLN A 696 -30.31 -8.09 25.40
C GLN A 696 -29.06 -8.27 24.53
N VAL A 697 -27.87 -8.07 25.10
CA VAL A 697 -26.59 -8.23 24.38
C VAL A 697 -26.39 -9.68 23.93
N GLN A 698 -26.62 -10.65 24.83
CA GLN A 698 -26.48 -12.07 24.50
C GLN A 698 -27.52 -12.52 23.45
N ALA A 699 -28.75 -11.99 23.49
CA ALA A 699 -29.76 -12.24 22.46
C ALA A 699 -29.35 -11.66 21.09
N ARG A 700 -28.78 -10.44 21.07
CA ARG A 700 -28.24 -9.82 19.83
C ARG A 700 -27.11 -10.64 19.23
N MET A 701 -26.22 -11.16 20.06
CA MET A 701 -25.10 -12.00 19.60
C MET A 701 -25.54 -13.35 19.02
N LEU A 702 -26.62 -13.93 19.55
CA LEU A 702 -27.20 -15.18 19.04
C LEU A 702 -28.03 -14.99 17.76
N THR A 703 -28.54 -13.78 17.53
CA THR A 703 -29.40 -13.47 16.36
C THR A 703 -28.66 -12.77 15.21
N GLY A 704 -27.44 -12.30 15.45
CA GLY A 704 -26.57 -11.72 14.42
C GLY A 704 -25.93 -12.80 13.55
N ASN A 705 -26.01 -12.64 12.22
CA ASN A 705 -25.54 -13.55 11.18
C ASN A 705 -23.99 -13.64 11.08
N SER A 706 -23.30 -13.98 12.18
CA SER A 706 -21.85 -14.23 12.15
C SER A 706 -21.58 -15.72 12.00
N ALA A 707 -21.07 -16.13 10.84
CA ALA A 707 -20.71 -17.51 10.50
C ALA A 707 -19.44 -18.02 11.24
N LEU A 708 -19.31 -17.75 12.54
CA LEU A 708 -18.28 -18.29 13.40
C LEU A 708 -18.89 -19.38 14.29
N LEU A 709 -18.24 -20.55 14.33
CA LEU A 709 -18.59 -21.69 15.17
C LEU A 709 -18.85 -21.25 16.62
N TYR A 710 -20.13 -21.09 16.99
CA TYR A 710 -20.52 -20.82 18.37
C TYR A 710 -20.04 -21.96 19.26
N ASP A 711 -19.30 -21.61 20.31
CA ASP A 711 -19.03 -22.53 21.41
C ASP A 711 -20.37 -22.92 22.08
N ILE A 712 -20.49 -24.18 22.51
CA ILE A 712 -21.68 -24.77 23.16
C ILE A 712 -22.10 -23.94 24.39
N ALA A 713 -21.18 -23.15 24.94
CA ALA A 713 -21.38 -22.28 26.07
C ALA A 713 -22.28 -21.04 25.83
N HIS A 714 -22.40 -20.51 24.60
CA HIS A 714 -23.22 -19.29 24.35
C HIS A 714 -24.73 -19.53 24.53
N PRO A 715 -25.34 -20.57 23.91
CA PRO A 715 -26.73 -20.93 24.16
C PRO A 715 -27.01 -21.31 25.62
N ALA A 716 -26.05 -21.96 26.30
CA ALA A 716 -26.17 -22.34 27.69
C ALA A 716 -26.19 -21.14 28.65
N ARG A 717 -25.32 -20.14 28.44
CA ARG A 717 -25.33 -18.88 29.21
C ARG A 717 -26.62 -18.10 29.00
N PHE A 718 -27.08 -18.00 27.75
CA PHE A 718 -28.34 -17.34 27.43
C PHE A 718 -29.54 -18.02 28.10
N ALA A 719 -29.59 -19.36 28.06
CA ALA A 719 -30.62 -20.14 28.75
C ALA A 719 -30.64 -19.87 30.27
N HIS A 720 -29.47 -19.77 30.91
CA HIS A 720 -29.35 -19.44 32.33
C HIS A 720 -29.78 -18.00 32.63
N MET A 721 -29.37 -17.02 31.82
CA MET A 721 -29.81 -15.63 31.95
C MET A 721 -31.34 -15.51 31.81
N LEU A 722 -31.93 -16.20 30.83
CA LEU A 722 -33.36 -16.22 30.60
C LEU A 722 -34.12 -16.89 31.76
N ASP A 723 -33.59 -17.98 32.32
CA ASP A 723 -34.15 -18.64 33.51
C ASP A 723 -34.19 -17.68 34.71
N VAL A 724 -33.13 -16.90 34.93
CA VAL A 724 -33.06 -15.90 36.01
C VAL A 724 -33.99 -14.72 35.74
N VAL A 725 -34.09 -14.23 34.49
CA VAL A 725 -35.03 -13.18 34.09
C VAL A 725 -36.49 -13.60 34.33
N LEU A 726 -36.83 -14.83 33.95
CA LEU A 726 -38.17 -15.40 34.17
C LEU A 726 -38.47 -15.63 35.66
N ALA A 727 -37.47 -16.02 36.45
CA ALA A 727 -37.61 -16.20 37.90
C ALA A 727 -37.74 -14.86 38.65
N ALA A 728 -37.00 -13.83 38.22
CA ALA A 728 -36.99 -12.50 38.82
C ALA A 728 -38.09 -11.55 38.27
N SER A 729 -38.82 -11.95 37.22
CA SER A 729 -39.85 -11.14 36.55
C SER A 729 -39.34 -9.75 36.14
N VAL A 730 -38.16 -9.70 35.53
CA VAL A 730 -37.53 -8.43 35.12
C VAL A 730 -38.33 -7.80 33.98
N PRO A 731 -38.71 -6.50 34.06
CA PRO A 731 -39.38 -5.81 32.98
C PRO A 731 -38.41 -5.63 31.80
N LEU A 732 -38.74 -6.24 30.66
CA LEU A 732 -38.01 -6.10 29.40
C LEU A 732 -38.74 -5.12 28.48
N ASP A 733 -38.00 -4.29 27.78
CA ASP A 733 -38.49 -3.39 26.74
C ASP A 733 -38.91 -4.16 25.48
N THR A 734 -39.85 -3.59 24.70
CA THR A 734 -40.49 -4.27 23.56
C THR A 734 -39.49 -4.76 22.51
N ASN A 735 -38.43 -3.98 22.27
CA ASN A 735 -37.35 -4.36 21.34
C ASN A 735 -36.52 -5.53 21.88
N THR A 736 -36.20 -5.52 23.17
CA THR A 736 -35.52 -6.65 23.82
C THR A 736 -36.38 -7.91 23.82
N ILE A 737 -37.70 -7.81 24.02
CA ILE A 737 -38.62 -8.95 23.92
C ILE A 737 -38.57 -9.57 22.51
N LEU A 738 -38.60 -8.76 21.44
CA LEU A 738 -38.51 -9.24 20.06
C LEU A 738 -37.16 -9.92 19.76
N LEU A 739 -36.06 -9.37 20.28
CA LEU A 739 -34.72 -9.94 20.13
C LEU A 739 -34.57 -11.26 20.89
N VAL A 740 -35.08 -11.34 22.12
CA VAL A 740 -35.09 -12.57 22.92
C VAL A 740 -35.97 -13.62 22.25
N ASP A 741 -37.12 -13.24 21.67
CA ASP A 741 -38.00 -14.18 20.95
C ASP A 741 -37.32 -14.82 19.74
N ARG A 742 -36.56 -14.02 18.96
CA ARG A 742 -35.73 -14.53 17.85
C ARG A 742 -34.59 -15.43 18.36
N ALA A 743 -33.91 -15.06 19.44
CA ALA A 743 -32.80 -15.82 20.02
C ALA A 743 -33.24 -17.16 20.63
N VAL A 744 -34.44 -17.21 21.22
CA VAL A 744 -35.02 -18.44 21.79
C VAL A 744 -35.27 -19.51 20.71
N ALA A 745 -35.47 -19.13 19.45
CA ALA A 745 -35.60 -20.05 18.32
C ALA A 745 -34.29 -20.78 17.98
N GLU A 746 -33.12 -20.19 18.27
CA GLU A 746 -31.81 -20.80 18.02
C GLU A 746 -31.38 -21.81 19.11
N VAL A 747 -31.97 -21.71 20.32
CA VAL A 747 -31.72 -22.64 21.45
C VAL A 747 -32.52 -23.95 21.33
N PHE A 748 -33.30 -24.10 20.25
CA PHE A 748 -34.31 -25.13 20.00
C PHE A 748 -33.85 -26.58 20.24
N VAL A 749 -32.56 -26.87 20.11
CA VAL A 749 -32.04 -28.25 20.17
C VAL A 749 -31.87 -28.79 21.60
N ASN A 750 -31.73 -27.94 22.63
CA ASN A 750 -31.22 -28.38 23.95
C ASN A 750 -32.18 -28.22 25.16
N ARG A 751 -33.19 -27.33 25.15
CA ARG A 751 -34.09 -27.06 26.32
C ARG A 751 -35.53 -26.64 25.93
N PRO A 752 -36.45 -27.58 25.64
CA PRO A 752 -37.84 -27.25 25.26
C PRO A 752 -38.66 -26.60 26.39
N ASP A 753 -38.35 -26.89 27.65
CA ASP A 753 -39.08 -26.42 28.84
C ASP A 753 -38.94 -24.89 29.08
N LEU A 754 -37.85 -24.30 28.62
CA LEU A 754 -37.60 -22.86 28.70
C LEU A 754 -38.46 -22.08 27.70
N ILE A 755 -38.76 -22.70 26.56
CA ILE A 755 -39.53 -22.10 25.47
C ILE A 755 -41.00 -21.99 25.88
N THR A 756 -41.55 -23.02 26.53
CA THR A 756 -42.92 -22.97 27.06
C THR A 756 -43.05 -21.88 28.12
N ARG A 757 -42.10 -21.81 29.07
CA ARG A 757 -42.07 -20.74 30.09
C ARG A 757 -41.91 -19.34 29.51
N TRP A 758 -41.09 -19.16 28.47
CA TRP A 758 -40.96 -17.88 27.76
C TRP A 758 -42.25 -17.51 27.03
N ARG A 759 -42.87 -18.44 26.28
CA ARG A 759 -44.15 -18.20 25.61
C ARG A 759 -45.26 -17.88 26.59
N ASP A 760 -45.33 -18.58 27.73
CA ASP A 760 -46.31 -18.32 28.79
C ASP A 760 -46.09 -16.92 29.40
N HIS A 761 -44.83 -16.51 29.59
CA HIS A 761 -44.47 -15.17 30.06
C HIS A 761 -44.87 -14.09 29.03
N VAL A 762 -44.58 -14.28 27.74
CA VAL A 762 -44.97 -13.36 26.66
C VAL A 762 -46.49 -13.33 26.46
N GLN A 763 -47.19 -14.45 26.61
CA GLN A 763 -48.66 -14.51 26.57
C GLN A 763 -49.29 -13.83 27.79
N SER A 764 -48.70 -13.99 28.98
CA SER A 764 -49.11 -13.29 30.20
C SER A 764 -48.94 -11.77 30.07
N LEU A 765 -47.86 -11.31 29.42
CA LEU A 765 -47.64 -9.89 29.10
C LEU A 765 -48.62 -9.35 28.05
N LYS A 766 -49.07 -10.19 27.10
CA LYS A 766 -50.10 -9.84 26.10
C LYS A 766 -51.53 -9.90 26.66
N GLN A 767 -51.76 -10.68 27.72
CA GLN A 767 -53.02 -10.76 28.45
C GLN A 767 -53.02 -9.80 29.64
N GLY A 768 -53.08 -8.49 29.34
CA GLY A 768 -53.79 -7.58 30.23
C GLY A 768 -55.26 -8.04 30.39
N PRO A 769 -55.95 -7.68 31.48
CA PRO A 769 -57.09 -8.45 32.00
C PRO A 769 -58.18 -8.69 30.97
N LEU A 770 -58.50 -9.97 30.74
CA LEU A 770 -59.57 -10.45 29.88
C LEU A 770 -60.93 -9.94 30.34
N VAL A 771 -61.65 -9.25 29.44
CA VAL A 771 -63.11 -9.30 29.39
C VAL A 771 -63.51 -10.43 28.46
N THR A 772 -64.24 -11.38 29.01
CA THR A 772 -64.81 -12.58 28.40
C THR A 772 -66.03 -12.27 27.54
N ASP A 773 -66.15 -12.90 26.38
CA ASP A 773 -67.41 -13.52 25.87
C ASP A 773 -67.08 -14.28 24.56
N ARG A 774 -67.16 -15.62 24.50
CA ARG A 774 -68.33 -16.55 24.42
C ARG A 774 -68.58 -17.06 22.99
N LEU A 775 -68.30 -18.35 22.82
CA LEU A 775 -69.01 -19.39 22.03
C LEU A 775 -69.14 -19.17 20.50
N SER A 776 -68.68 -20.08 19.62
CA SER A 776 -69.32 -21.38 19.32
C SER A 776 -68.50 -22.19 18.28
N PRO A 777 -68.77 -23.50 18.06
CA PRO A 777 -67.78 -24.49 17.59
C PRO A 777 -68.01 -25.04 16.16
N VAL A 778 -67.10 -25.97 15.77
CA VAL A 778 -67.16 -27.02 14.72
C VAL A 778 -66.27 -26.79 13.49
N SER A 779 -65.18 -27.57 13.40
CA SER A 779 -64.97 -28.60 12.36
C SER A 779 -63.58 -29.25 12.54
N MET A 780 -63.54 -30.57 12.68
CA MET A 780 -62.32 -31.37 12.50
C MET A 780 -62.28 -31.89 11.07
N ALA A 781 -61.20 -31.62 10.33
CA ALA A 781 -60.73 -32.47 9.26
C ALA A 781 -59.24 -32.21 8.94
N GLU A 782 -58.42 -33.20 9.30
CA GLU A 782 -57.22 -33.71 8.62
C GLU A 782 -56.05 -32.76 8.25
N SER A 783 -54.96 -32.99 8.98
CA SER A 783 -53.59 -32.56 8.67
C SER A 783 -53.09 -33.17 7.35
N LYS A 784 -52.88 -32.32 6.34
CA LYS A 784 -51.91 -32.60 5.26
C LYS A 784 -50.61 -31.87 5.59
N MET A 785 -49.52 -32.63 5.60
CA MET A 785 -48.16 -32.11 5.57
C MET A 785 -48.01 -31.19 4.35
N THR A 786 -47.79 -29.90 4.59
CA THR A 786 -47.23 -28.98 3.60
C THR A 786 -45.80 -28.71 4.00
N THR A 787 -44.88 -29.50 3.44
CA THR A 787 -43.50 -29.07 3.20
C THR A 787 -43.54 -27.75 2.43
N ALA A 788 -42.80 -26.75 2.91
CA ALA A 788 -42.58 -25.50 2.18
C ALA A 788 -42.04 -25.80 0.76
N PRO A 789 -42.40 -25.00 -0.26
CA PRO A 789 -41.94 -25.23 -1.61
C PRO A 789 -40.44 -24.95 -1.70
N VAL A 790 -39.67 -25.97 -2.11
CA VAL A 790 -38.29 -25.78 -2.58
C VAL A 790 -38.36 -24.88 -3.81
N SER A 791 -37.67 -23.75 -3.76
CA SER A 791 -37.52 -22.87 -4.92
C SER A 791 -36.91 -23.67 -6.09
N PRO A 792 -37.47 -23.58 -7.31
CA PRO A 792 -37.08 -24.39 -8.46
C PRO A 792 -35.64 -24.17 -8.98
N GLU A 793 -34.87 -23.28 -8.36
CA GLU A 793 -33.55 -22.83 -8.85
C GLU A 793 -32.35 -23.67 -8.35
N SER A 794 -32.52 -24.51 -7.32
CA SER A 794 -31.44 -25.34 -6.74
C SER A 794 -31.58 -26.85 -7.01
N TYR A 795 -32.48 -27.23 -7.91
CA TYR A 795 -32.77 -28.65 -8.20
C TYR A 795 -31.76 -29.24 -9.21
N ASP A 796 -30.95 -30.20 -8.75
CA ASP A 796 -30.08 -31.02 -9.60
C ASP A 796 -30.73 -32.42 -9.84
N PRO A 797 -31.16 -32.73 -11.08
CA PRO A 797 -31.79 -34.01 -11.38
C PRO A 797 -30.86 -35.22 -11.25
N TYR A 798 -29.54 -35.02 -11.21
CA TYR A 798 -28.52 -36.08 -11.12
C TYR A 798 -27.95 -36.27 -9.70
N ALA A 799 -28.41 -35.47 -8.73
CA ALA A 799 -27.92 -35.54 -7.36
C ALA A 799 -28.10 -36.92 -6.70
N GLN A 800 -29.18 -37.63 -7.03
CA GLN A 800 -29.48 -38.97 -6.48
C GLN A 800 -28.52 -40.07 -6.98
N GLY A 801 -27.92 -39.88 -8.16
CA GLY A 801 -26.93 -40.79 -8.74
C GLY A 801 -25.48 -40.49 -8.32
N THR A 802 -25.26 -39.39 -7.61
CA THR A 802 -23.91 -38.89 -7.27
C THR A 802 -23.33 -39.59 -6.03
N ASP A 803 -22.16 -40.21 -6.17
CA ASP A 803 -21.42 -40.78 -5.03
C ASP A 803 -20.44 -39.76 -4.43
N PHE A 804 -20.88 -39.07 -3.39
CA PHE A 804 -20.09 -38.09 -2.65
C PHE A 804 -18.85 -38.69 -1.97
N ARG A 805 -18.96 -39.91 -1.42
CA ARG A 805 -17.89 -40.54 -0.65
C ARG A 805 -16.79 -41.04 -1.57
N GLY A 806 -17.15 -41.69 -2.68
CA GLY A 806 -16.18 -42.09 -3.69
C GLY A 806 -15.53 -40.90 -4.38
N SER A 807 -16.27 -39.81 -4.61
CA SER A 807 -15.74 -38.56 -5.17
C SER A 807 -14.66 -37.91 -4.29
N ALA A 808 -14.87 -37.92 -2.96
CA ALA A 808 -13.90 -37.42 -2.00
C ALA A 808 -12.62 -38.27 -1.97
N MET A 809 -12.76 -39.60 -2.03
CA MET A 809 -11.61 -40.51 -2.09
C MET A 809 -10.79 -40.35 -3.38
N ILE A 810 -11.45 -40.14 -4.53
CA ILE A 810 -10.76 -39.87 -5.79
C ILE A 810 -9.98 -38.54 -5.69
N ALA A 811 -10.59 -37.49 -5.13
CA ALA A 811 -9.91 -36.21 -4.92
C ALA A 811 -8.69 -36.34 -3.98
N GLU A 812 -8.82 -37.08 -2.88
CA GLU A 812 -7.72 -37.32 -1.93
C GLU A 812 -6.55 -38.08 -2.58
N VAL A 813 -6.82 -39.07 -3.43
CA VAL A 813 -5.78 -39.82 -4.16
C VAL A 813 -5.03 -38.92 -5.14
N LEU A 814 -5.73 -38.01 -5.82
CA LEU A 814 -5.13 -37.08 -6.78
C LEU A 814 -4.36 -35.93 -6.09
N GLU A 815 -4.70 -35.59 -4.84
CA GLU A 815 -4.06 -34.52 -4.06
C GLU A 815 -2.86 -34.98 -3.22
N LYS A 816 -2.61 -36.30 -3.12
CA LYS A 816 -1.43 -36.85 -2.43
C LYS A 816 -0.14 -36.46 -3.17
N GLY A 817 0.71 -35.68 -2.51
CA GLY A 817 2.01 -35.24 -3.05
C GLY A 817 3.14 -36.29 -3.01
N SER A 818 2.88 -37.50 -2.49
CA SER A 818 3.87 -38.57 -2.33
C SER A 818 3.65 -39.71 -3.32
N GLY A 819 4.44 -39.78 -4.39
CA GLY A 819 4.40 -40.85 -5.39
C GLY A 819 4.57 -40.32 -6.82
N ARG A 820 4.48 -41.20 -7.83
CA ARG A 820 4.50 -40.79 -9.25
C ARG A 820 3.09 -40.39 -9.68
N ALA A 821 2.96 -39.30 -10.44
CA ALA A 821 1.64 -38.81 -10.90
C ALA A 821 0.85 -39.89 -11.68
N ASP A 822 1.54 -40.71 -12.47
CA ASP A 822 0.96 -41.86 -13.19
C ASP A 822 0.24 -42.86 -12.27
N THR A 823 0.81 -43.18 -11.10
CA THR A 823 0.25 -44.18 -10.18
C THR A 823 -0.98 -43.66 -9.45
N HIS A 824 -0.97 -42.37 -9.10
CA HIS A 824 -2.15 -41.73 -8.49
C HIS A 824 -3.31 -41.64 -9.48
N LEU A 825 -3.01 -41.35 -10.75
CA LEU A 825 -4.02 -41.33 -11.81
C LEU A 825 -4.61 -42.72 -12.07
N SER A 826 -3.80 -43.78 -12.13
CA SER A 826 -4.30 -45.15 -12.32
C SER A 826 -5.19 -45.62 -11.18
N ASP A 827 -4.83 -45.31 -9.94
CA ASP A 827 -5.63 -45.67 -8.76
C ASP A 827 -6.96 -44.90 -8.71
N ALA A 828 -6.94 -43.63 -9.11
CA ALA A 828 -8.13 -42.80 -9.22
C ALA A 828 -9.09 -43.31 -10.32
N LEU A 829 -8.56 -43.72 -11.47
CA LEU A 829 -9.34 -44.31 -12.57
C LEU A 829 -9.95 -45.66 -12.20
N ALA A 830 -9.20 -46.53 -11.51
CA ALA A 830 -9.74 -47.80 -11.03
C ALA A 830 -10.95 -47.59 -10.10
N ARG A 831 -10.88 -46.57 -9.23
CA ARG A 831 -12.00 -46.19 -8.35
C ARG A 831 -13.18 -45.61 -9.13
N LEU A 832 -12.92 -44.78 -10.14
CA LEU A 832 -13.95 -44.28 -11.05
C LEU A 832 -14.69 -45.43 -11.75
N GLU A 833 -13.97 -46.43 -12.26
CA GLU A 833 -14.58 -47.60 -12.88
C GLU A 833 -15.42 -48.41 -11.90
N THR A 834 -14.93 -48.64 -10.67
CA THR A 834 -15.72 -49.35 -9.64
C THR A 834 -17.00 -48.60 -9.29
N MET A 835 -16.95 -47.27 -9.24
CA MET A 835 -18.11 -46.42 -8.98
C MET A 835 -19.14 -46.55 -10.11
N ARG A 836 -18.70 -46.45 -11.37
CA ARG A 836 -19.59 -46.58 -12.53
C ARG A 836 -20.20 -47.98 -12.65
N ARG A 837 -19.46 -49.04 -12.31
CA ARG A 837 -20.00 -50.42 -12.24
C ARG A 837 -21.09 -50.58 -11.18
N SER A 838 -21.09 -49.74 -10.14
CA SER A 838 -22.15 -49.72 -9.11
C SER A 838 -23.39 -48.92 -9.51
N GLY A 839 -23.42 -48.34 -10.72
CA GLY A 839 -24.51 -47.51 -11.23
C GLY A 839 -24.54 -46.09 -10.64
N ARG A 840 -23.43 -45.63 -10.06
CA ARG A 840 -23.27 -44.27 -9.50
C ARG A 840 -22.22 -43.48 -10.27
N HIS A 841 -22.28 -42.15 -10.22
CA HIS A 841 -21.32 -41.28 -10.88
C HIS A 841 -20.64 -40.29 -9.91
N PRO A 842 -19.44 -39.78 -10.24
CA PRO A 842 -18.75 -38.77 -9.45
C PRO A 842 -19.42 -37.39 -9.53
N ARG A 843 -18.99 -36.49 -8.63
CA ARG A 843 -19.30 -35.05 -8.72
C ARG A 843 -18.64 -34.42 -9.95
N TYR A 844 -19.27 -33.38 -10.51
CA TYR A 844 -18.74 -32.59 -11.63
C TYR A 844 -17.29 -32.11 -11.41
N ILE A 845 -16.97 -31.60 -10.21
CA ILE A 845 -15.62 -31.13 -9.85
C ILE A 845 -14.59 -32.29 -9.87
N THR A 846 -15.01 -33.52 -9.55
CA THR A 846 -14.13 -34.69 -9.57
C THR A 846 -13.75 -35.08 -11.01
N TYR A 847 -14.68 -34.92 -11.97
CA TYR A 847 -14.36 -35.05 -13.40
C TYR A 847 -13.32 -34.01 -13.85
N ALA A 848 -13.51 -32.74 -13.47
CA ALA A 848 -12.56 -31.67 -13.77
C ALA A 848 -11.15 -31.94 -13.20
N LYS A 849 -11.06 -32.46 -11.97
CA LYS A 849 -9.78 -32.86 -11.34
C LYS A 849 -9.10 -34.02 -12.08
N LEU A 850 -9.86 -35.03 -12.51
CA LEU A 850 -9.35 -36.17 -13.28
C LEU A 850 -8.80 -35.74 -14.64
N ILE A 851 -9.51 -34.86 -15.34
CA ILE A 851 -9.07 -34.26 -16.63
C ILE A 851 -7.75 -33.49 -16.43
N THR A 852 -7.67 -32.67 -15.38
CA THR A 852 -6.45 -31.91 -15.07
C THR A 852 -5.26 -32.84 -14.72
N ALA A 853 -5.52 -33.94 -14.02
CA ALA A 853 -4.50 -34.93 -13.69
C ALA A 853 -4.02 -35.72 -14.92
N ALA A 854 -4.93 -36.07 -15.83
CA ALA A 854 -4.61 -36.70 -17.12
C ALA A 854 -3.69 -35.81 -17.97
N ALA A 855 -3.99 -34.51 -18.01
CA ALA A 855 -3.20 -33.52 -18.73
C ALA A 855 -1.77 -33.39 -18.16
N LYS A 856 -1.62 -33.34 -16.83
CA LYS A 856 -0.30 -33.30 -16.17
C LYS A 856 0.58 -34.51 -16.47
N VAL A 857 -0.03 -35.66 -16.76
CA VAL A 857 0.66 -36.91 -17.12
C VAL A 857 0.95 -37.01 -18.63
N GLY A 858 0.42 -36.10 -19.45
CA GLY A 858 0.66 -36.09 -20.89
C GLY A 858 -0.31 -36.95 -21.71
N ARG A 859 -1.45 -37.41 -21.13
CA ARG A 859 -2.37 -38.34 -21.80
C ARG A 859 -3.65 -37.63 -22.27
N MET A 860 -3.64 -37.14 -23.50
CA MET A 860 -4.79 -36.43 -24.10
C MET A 860 -6.00 -37.33 -24.33
N GLU A 861 -5.79 -38.53 -24.88
CA GLU A 861 -6.87 -39.49 -25.19
C GLU A 861 -7.70 -39.81 -23.95
N LEU A 862 -7.02 -40.03 -22.81
CA LEU A 862 -7.66 -40.28 -21.53
C LEU A 862 -8.49 -39.07 -21.04
N ALA A 863 -8.02 -37.84 -21.25
CA ALA A 863 -8.78 -36.64 -20.90
C ALA A 863 -10.09 -36.55 -21.71
N HIS A 864 -10.04 -36.89 -23.00
CA HIS A 864 -11.23 -37.00 -23.85
C HIS A 864 -12.16 -38.14 -23.42
N ASP A 865 -11.61 -39.30 -23.06
CA ASP A 865 -12.40 -40.41 -22.55
C ASP A 865 -13.13 -40.03 -21.26
N ILE A 866 -12.45 -39.34 -20.33
CA ILE A 866 -13.08 -38.85 -19.09
C ILE A 866 -14.17 -37.82 -19.39
N HIS A 867 -13.96 -36.92 -20.34
CA HIS A 867 -14.99 -35.98 -20.78
C HIS A 867 -16.20 -36.69 -21.44
N ALA A 868 -15.96 -37.72 -22.25
CA ALA A 868 -17.01 -38.55 -22.84
C ALA A 868 -17.78 -39.35 -21.76
N MET A 869 -17.09 -39.86 -20.74
CA MET A 869 -17.70 -40.49 -19.58
C MET A 869 -18.59 -39.51 -18.81
N ALA A 870 -18.16 -38.26 -18.63
CA ALA A 870 -18.97 -37.22 -18.00
C ALA A 870 -20.22 -36.88 -18.84
N ARG A 871 -20.12 -36.79 -20.17
CA ARG A 871 -21.26 -36.56 -21.07
C ARG A 871 -22.29 -37.69 -21.03
N ALA A 872 -21.83 -38.94 -20.87
CA ALA A 872 -22.69 -40.11 -20.79
C ALA A 872 -23.39 -40.24 -19.43
N ASP A 873 -22.66 -40.00 -18.34
CA ASP A 873 -23.17 -40.18 -16.98
C ASP A 873 -24.07 -39.02 -16.54
N VAL A 874 -23.75 -37.80 -16.97
CA VAL A 874 -24.47 -36.58 -16.57
C VAL A 874 -24.72 -35.66 -17.78
N PRO A 875 -25.74 -35.95 -18.61
CA PRO A 875 -26.03 -35.18 -19.82
C PRO A 875 -26.26 -33.69 -19.54
N LEU A 876 -25.75 -32.82 -20.42
CA LEU A 876 -25.96 -31.38 -20.35
C LEU A 876 -27.44 -31.06 -20.61
N ASN A 877 -28.14 -30.59 -19.57
CA ASN A 877 -29.50 -30.06 -19.68
C ASN A 877 -29.51 -28.56 -19.33
N PRO A 878 -29.67 -27.66 -20.33
CA PRO A 878 -29.64 -26.21 -20.12
C PRO A 878 -30.76 -25.66 -19.23
N ALA A 879 -31.81 -26.44 -18.97
CA ALA A 879 -32.96 -26.00 -18.18
C ALA A 879 -32.68 -25.91 -16.66
N HIS A 880 -31.61 -26.55 -16.17
CA HIS A 880 -31.26 -26.56 -14.75
C HIS A 880 -29.93 -25.85 -14.49
N ASN A 881 -29.96 -24.77 -13.71
CA ASN A 881 -28.77 -23.95 -13.40
C ASN A 881 -27.66 -24.76 -12.70
N ALA A 882 -28.00 -25.70 -11.82
CA ALA A 882 -27.02 -26.56 -11.14
C ALA A 882 -26.19 -27.42 -12.11
N VAL A 883 -26.82 -27.97 -13.16
CA VAL A 883 -26.15 -28.79 -14.20
C VAL A 883 -25.26 -27.89 -15.06
N LYS A 884 -25.73 -26.69 -15.39
CA LYS A 884 -24.98 -25.67 -16.13
C LYS A 884 -23.68 -25.30 -15.41
N TYR A 885 -23.72 -24.98 -14.11
CA TYR A 885 -22.53 -24.67 -13.32
C TYR A 885 -21.55 -25.85 -13.20
N GLY A 886 -22.08 -27.09 -13.08
CA GLY A 886 -21.27 -28.30 -13.08
C GLY A 886 -20.48 -28.49 -14.37
N TRP A 887 -21.13 -28.27 -15.52
CA TRP A 887 -20.51 -28.38 -16.85
C TRP A 887 -19.49 -27.28 -17.13
N VAL A 888 -19.67 -26.06 -16.61
CA VAL A 888 -18.67 -24.99 -16.68
C VAL A 888 -17.33 -25.44 -16.09
N SER A 889 -17.33 -26.12 -14.94
CA SER A 889 -16.10 -26.62 -14.31
C SER A 889 -15.38 -27.70 -15.14
N ILE A 890 -16.15 -28.55 -15.84
CA ILE A 890 -15.59 -29.63 -16.68
C ILE A 890 -14.99 -29.04 -17.97
N LEU A 891 -15.70 -28.13 -18.63
CA LEU A 891 -15.24 -27.47 -19.84
C LEU A 891 -14.03 -26.56 -19.57
N ASP A 892 -13.99 -25.83 -18.46
CA ASP A 892 -12.82 -25.04 -18.05
C ASP A 892 -11.58 -25.92 -17.85
N ALA A 893 -11.74 -27.09 -17.22
CA ALA A 893 -10.66 -28.07 -17.07
C ALA A 893 -10.22 -28.68 -18.41
N MET A 894 -11.12 -28.85 -19.39
CA MET A 894 -10.78 -29.29 -20.74
C MET A 894 -9.97 -28.23 -21.50
N VAL A 895 -10.35 -26.95 -21.39
CA VAL A 895 -9.55 -25.85 -21.97
C VAL A 895 -8.15 -25.84 -21.36
N ALA A 896 -8.03 -25.92 -20.03
CA ALA A 896 -6.74 -25.99 -19.34
C ALA A 896 -5.91 -27.23 -19.77
N ALA A 897 -6.54 -28.40 -19.91
CA ALA A 897 -5.89 -29.62 -20.38
C ALA A 897 -5.36 -29.48 -21.82
N CYS A 898 -6.15 -28.92 -22.73
CA CYS A 898 -5.76 -28.67 -24.11
C CYS A 898 -4.55 -27.72 -24.19
N LEU A 899 -4.54 -26.67 -23.37
CA LEU A 899 -3.44 -25.70 -23.32
C LEU A 899 -2.15 -26.29 -22.77
N THR A 900 -2.21 -27.09 -21.71
CA THR A 900 -1.03 -27.73 -21.12
C THR A 900 -0.39 -28.77 -22.04
N LEU A 901 -1.16 -29.37 -22.95
CA LEU A 901 -0.70 -30.34 -23.93
C LEU A 901 -0.38 -29.72 -25.31
N GLY A 902 -0.58 -28.41 -25.46
CA GLY A 902 -0.21 -27.64 -26.65
C GLY A 902 -1.26 -27.60 -27.79
N ASP A 903 -2.44 -28.17 -27.61
CA ASP A 903 -3.52 -28.16 -28.61
C ASP A 903 -4.43 -26.93 -28.44
N ARG A 904 -4.02 -25.82 -29.05
CA ARG A 904 -4.74 -24.55 -28.96
C ARG A 904 -6.01 -24.47 -29.79
N GLN A 905 -6.09 -25.22 -30.89
CA GLN A 905 -7.29 -25.22 -31.73
C GLN A 905 -8.44 -25.87 -30.97
N LEU A 906 -8.17 -26.99 -30.31
CA LEU A 906 -9.15 -27.68 -29.49
C LEU A 906 -9.50 -26.88 -28.22
N ALA A 907 -8.52 -26.21 -27.61
CA ALA A 907 -8.77 -25.28 -26.51
C ALA A 907 -9.74 -24.15 -26.91
N ALA A 908 -9.60 -23.60 -28.12
CA ALA A 908 -10.49 -22.56 -28.63
C ALA A 908 -11.91 -23.08 -28.89
N GLN A 909 -12.06 -24.33 -29.33
CA GLN A 909 -13.38 -24.97 -29.51
C GLN A 909 -14.11 -25.12 -28.17
N TYR A 910 -13.45 -25.66 -27.14
CA TYR A 910 -14.06 -25.77 -25.81
C TYR A 910 -14.30 -24.41 -25.14
N HIS A 911 -13.46 -23.40 -25.42
CA HIS A 911 -13.72 -22.01 -25.00
C HIS A 911 -15.01 -21.49 -25.61
N GLN A 912 -15.23 -21.68 -26.91
CA GLN A 912 -16.48 -21.27 -27.57
C GLN A 912 -17.70 -22.03 -27.03
N GLU A 913 -17.55 -23.32 -26.74
CA GLU A 913 -18.62 -24.12 -26.11
C GLU A 913 -18.99 -23.56 -24.72
N LEU A 914 -18.00 -23.14 -23.93
CA LEU A 914 -18.20 -22.48 -22.64
C LEU A 914 -18.96 -21.14 -22.78
N LEU A 915 -18.56 -20.32 -23.75
CA LEU A 915 -19.25 -19.05 -24.05
C LEU A 915 -20.68 -19.27 -24.55
N GLY A 916 -20.93 -20.36 -25.28
CA GLY A 916 -22.27 -20.77 -25.70
C GLY A 916 -23.20 -21.11 -24.52
N LEU A 917 -22.63 -21.49 -23.37
CA LEU A 917 -23.37 -21.64 -22.11
C LEU A 917 -23.56 -20.30 -21.39
N GLY A 918 -22.98 -19.20 -21.86
CA GLY A 918 -23.04 -17.89 -21.19
C GLY A 918 -22.14 -17.84 -19.95
N SER A 919 -20.97 -18.49 -19.99
CA SER A 919 -19.96 -18.40 -18.94
C SER A 919 -18.56 -18.29 -19.56
N ALA A 920 -17.69 -17.48 -18.94
CA ALA A 920 -16.32 -17.29 -19.39
C ALA A 920 -15.34 -18.26 -18.70
N PRO A 921 -14.18 -18.58 -19.31
CA PRO A 921 -13.17 -19.43 -18.67
C PRO A 921 -12.61 -18.81 -17.41
N SER A 922 -12.08 -19.63 -16.51
CA SER A 922 -11.50 -19.11 -15.26
C SER A 922 -10.23 -18.29 -15.53
N ALA A 923 -9.94 -17.33 -14.64
CA ALA A 923 -8.70 -16.55 -14.69
C ALA A 923 -7.43 -17.41 -14.71
N ASN A 924 -7.48 -18.60 -14.08
CA ASN A 924 -6.39 -19.57 -14.12
C ASN A 924 -6.16 -20.13 -15.54
N THR A 925 -7.24 -20.43 -16.26
CA THR A 925 -7.20 -20.88 -17.66
C THR A 925 -6.65 -19.79 -18.58
N PHE A 926 -7.03 -18.52 -18.39
CA PHE A 926 -6.40 -17.38 -19.07
C PHE A 926 -4.91 -17.23 -18.72
N GLY A 927 -4.51 -17.46 -17.48
CA GLY A 927 -3.09 -17.49 -17.10
C GLY A 927 -2.33 -18.63 -17.78
N LEU A 928 -2.97 -19.78 -18.02
CA LEU A 928 -2.41 -20.87 -18.82
C LEU A 928 -2.28 -20.49 -20.30
N TYR A 929 -3.24 -19.77 -20.88
CA TYR A 929 -3.12 -19.23 -22.24
C TYR A 929 -1.85 -18.39 -22.40
N ILE A 930 -1.56 -17.51 -21.44
CA ILE A 930 -0.38 -16.62 -21.45
C ILE A 930 0.92 -17.41 -21.21
N THR A 931 0.96 -18.29 -20.20
CA THR A 931 2.21 -19.01 -19.84
C THR A 931 2.65 -20.01 -20.92
N THR A 932 1.69 -20.66 -21.60
CA THR A 932 1.95 -21.64 -22.67
C THR A 932 2.33 -21.01 -24.03
N LEU A 933 2.34 -19.67 -24.17
CA LEU A 933 2.77 -18.99 -25.41
C LEU A 933 4.20 -19.37 -25.85
N LYS A 934 5.02 -19.87 -24.93
CA LYS A 934 6.45 -20.16 -25.13
C LYS A 934 6.75 -21.22 -26.20
N GLU A 935 5.80 -22.12 -26.50
CA GLU A 935 6.07 -23.27 -27.39
C GLU A 935 5.56 -23.08 -28.83
N SER A 936 4.56 -22.21 -29.05
CA SER A 936 3.88 -22.09 -30.34
C SER A 936 4.43 -21.01 -31.27
N THR A 937 5.05 -19.96 -30.72
CA THR A 937 5.39 -18.74 -31.49
C THR A 937 6.83 -18.33 -31.23
N LYS A 938 7.80 -19.04 -31.82
CA LYS A 938 9.21 -18.58 -31.89
C LYS A 938 9.39 -17.31 -32.76
N THR A 939 8.30 -16.74 -33.27
CA THR A 939 8.27 -15.83 -34.43
C THR A 939 7.42 -14.56 -34.25
N PHE A 940 6.68 -14.39 -33.15
CA PHE A 940 5.82 -13.20 -32.92
C PHE A 940 6.03 -12.59 -31.52
N ASP A 941 5.68 -11.31 -31.36
CA ASP A 941 5.77 -10.57 -30.11
C ASP A 941 4.87 -11.19 -29.02
N GLU A 942 5.44 -12.14 -28.27
CA GLU A 942 4.78 -12.87 -27.19
C GLU A 942 4.15 -11.94 -26.14
N ALA A 943 4.70 -10.73 -25.95
CA ALA A 943 4.17 -9.75 -25.00
C ALA A 943 2.87 -9.13 -25.51
N THR A 944 2.80 -8.78 -26.79
CA THR A 944 1.58 -8.21 -27.39
C THR A 944 0.44 -9.23 -27.45
N GLU A 945 0.73 -10.50 -27.74
CA GLU A 945 -0.29 -11.55 -27.66
C GLU A 945 -0.74 -11.83 -26.21
N ALA A 946 0.17 -11.76 -25.23
CA ALA A 946 -0.20 -11.86 -23.83
C ALA A 946 -1.16 -10.73 -23.39
N LEU A 947 -0.93 -9.50 -23.86
CA LEU A 947 -1.83 -8.36 -23.61
C LEU A 947 -3.21 -8.56 -24.24
N LYS A 948 -3.27 -9.03 -25.48
CA LYS A 948 -4.56 -9.33 -26.14
C LYS A 948 -5.36 -10.38 -25.36
N ILE A 949 -4.69 -11.42 -24.87
CA ILE A 949 -5.33 -12.48 -24.07
C ILE A 949 -5.83 -11.90 -22.73
N PHE A 950 -5.06 -11.02 -22.09
CA PHE A 950 -5.47 -10.36 -20.86
C PHE A 950 -6.69 -9.44 -21.06
N HIS A 951 -6.65 -8.55 -22.05
CA HIS A 951 -7.79 -7.69 -22.37
C HIS A 951 -9.02 -8.48 -22.78
N ARG A 952 -8.84 -9.61 -23.46
CA ARG A 952 -9.93 -10.54 -23.77
C ARG A 952 -10.55 -11.13 -22.50
N ALA A 953 -9.75 -11.50 -21.50
CA ALA A 953 -10.29 -11.99 -20.22
C ALA A 953 -11.15 -10.93 -19.53
N VAL A 954 -10.68 -9.67 -19.50
CA VAL A 954 -11.42 -8.53 -18.93
C VAL A 954 -12.71 -8.26 -19.72
N ALA A 955 -12.65 -8.27 -21.05
CA ALA A 955 -13.82 -8.06 -21.92
C ALA A 955 -14.87 -9.18 -21.81
N GLU A 956 -14.44 -10.41 -21.52
CA GLU A 956 -15.33 -11.55 -21.24
C GLU A 956 -15.87 -11.54 -19.79
N GLY A 957 -15.59 -10.50 -18.99
CA GLY A 957 -16.11 -10.33 -17.64
C GLY A 957 -15.38 -11.13 -16.55
N VAL A 958 -14.15 -11.58 -16.81
CA VAL A 958 -13.36 -12.36 -15.85
C VAL A 958 -12.55 -11.43 -14.95
N GLU A 959 -12.76 -11.55 -13.64
CA GLU A 959 -11.95 -10.83 -12.65
C GLU A 959 -10.51 -11.38 -12.63
N PRO A 960 -9.50 -10.54 -12.92
CA PRO A 960 -8.11 -10.99 -12.96
C PRO A 960 -7.58 -11.43 -11.60
N THR A 961 -7.08 -12.67 -11.50
CA THR A 961 -6.44 -13.18 -10.28
C THR A 961 -4.96 -12.83 -10.22
N SER A 962 -4.34 -12.95 -9.04
CA SER A 962 -2.89 -12.76 -8.88
C SER A 962 -2.04 -13.64 -9.79
N PHE A 963 -2.52 -14.83 -10.14
CA PHE A 963 -1.84 -15.71 -11.10
C PHE A 963 -1.86 -15.14 -12.52
N LEU A 964 -2.99 -14.58 -12.97
CA LEU A 964 -3.13 -13.99 -14.30
C LEU A 964 -2.22 -12.75 -14.46
N TYR A 965 -2.22 -11.84 -13.47
CA TYR A 965 -1.28 -10.71 -13.45
C TYR A 965 0.18 -11.17 -13.45
N ASN A 966 0.55 -12.13 -12.60
CA ASN A 966 1.92 -12.66 -12.57
C ASN A 966 2.35 -13.28 -13.91
N ALA A 967 1.43 -13.95 -14.60
CA ALA A 967 1.68 -14.50 -15.93
C ALA A 967 1.93 -13.39 -16.96
N LEU A 968 1.12 -12.34 -16.96
CA LEU A 968 1.25 -11.19 -17.84
C LEU A 968 2.55 -10.40 -17.55
N ILE A 969 2.74 -9.94 -16.32
CA ILE A 969 3.92 -9.19 -15.86
C ILE A 969 5.19 -10.02 -16.12
N GLY A 970 5.14 -11.33 -15.87
CA GLY A 970 6.26 -12.23 -16.15
C GLY A 970 6.61 -12.34 -17.65
N LYS A 971 5.64 -12.16 -18.56
CA LYS A 971 5.86 -12.10 -20.02
C LYS A 971 6.36 -10.73 -20.47
N LEU A 972 5.73 -9.65 -20.00
CA LEU A 972 6.15 -8.26 -20.26
C LEU A 972 7.58 -8.00 -19.78
N GLY A 973 7.92 -8.46 -18.58
CA GLY A 973 9.26 -8.32 -18.00
C GLY A 973 10.34 -9.09 -18.78
N LYS A 974 9.97 -10.19 -19.44
CA LYS A 974 10.88 -10.89 -20.37
C LYS A 974 11.11 -10.10 -21.65
N ALA A 975 10.09 -9.39 -22.13
CA ALA A 975 10.16 -8.50 -23.28
C ALA A 975 10.80 -7.13 -22.95
N ARG A 976 11.21 -6.89 -21.70
CA ARG A 976 11.77 -5.61 -21.20
C ARG A 976 10.82 -4.41 -21.32
N ARG A 977 9.50 -4.66 -21.40
CA ARG A 977 8.45 -3.64 -21.38
C ARG A 977 8.11 -3.31 -19.92
N ILE A 978 8.98 -2.54 -19.26
CA ILE A 978 8.89 -2.29 -17.82
C ILE A 978 7.76 -1.34 -17.47
N ASP A 979 7.54 -0.31 -18.28
CA ASP A 979 6.45 0.65 -18.04
C ASP A 979 5.11 -0.07 -17.98
N ASP A 980 4.87 -1.01 -18.90
CA ASP A 980 3.68 -1.87 -18.88
C ASP A 980 3.67 -2.79 -17.63
N CYS A 981 4.80 -3.38 -17.23
CA CYS A 981 4.87 -4.18 -16.01
C CYS A 981 4.45 -3.39 -14.77
N LEU A 982 4.90 -2.14 -14.66
CA LEU A 982 4.60 -1.25 -13.53
C LEU A 982 3.15 -0.77 -13.58
N ALA A 983 2.64 -0.46 -14.77
CA ALA A 983 1.23 -0.12 -14.98
C ALA A 983 0.30 -1.26 -14.53
N TYR A 984 0.54 -2.49 -14.99
CA TYR A 984 -0.28 -3.64 -14.57
C TYR A 984 -0.06 -4.04 -13.11
N PHE A 985 1.09 -3.71 -12.51
CA PHE A 985 1.29 -3.90 -11.08
C PHE A 985 0.52 -2.86 -10.25
N ALA A 986 0.45 -1.61 -10.71
CA ALA A 986 -0.39 -0.58 -10.11
C ALA A 986 -1.87 -0.94 -10.29
N GLU A 987 -2.29 -1.38 -11.48
CA GLU A 987 -3.65 -1.86 -11.76
C GLU A 987 -4.01 -3.05 -10.86
N MET A 988 -3.10 -4.00 -10.64
CA MET A 988 -3.30 -5.11 -9.72
C MET A 988 -3.58 -4.62 -8.29
N ARG A 989 -2.88 -3.56 -7.81
CA ARG A 989 -3.12 -2.94 -6.50
C ARG A 989 -4.44 -2.16 -6.47
N ALA A 990 -4.75 -1.39 -7.52
CA ALA A 990 -5.99 -0.63 -7.65
C ALA A 990 -7.23 -1.54 -7.67
N ASN A 991 -7.12 -2.70 -8.32
CA ASN A 991 -8.17 -3.73 -8.36
C ASN A 991 -8.22 -4.59 -7.08
N ASN A 992 -7.59 -4.15 -5.98
CA ASN A 992 -7.53 -4.84 -4.68
C ASN A 992 -6.96 -6.26 -4.72
N VAL A 993 -6.24 -6.64 -5.78
CA VAL A 993 -5.59 -7.95 -5.89
C VAL A 993 -4.23 -7.88 -5.22
N ARG A 994 -4.12 -8.45 -4.02
CA ARG A 994 -2.90 -8.34 -3.21
C ARG A 994 -1.68 -8.98 -3.90
N PRO A 995 -0.58 -8.21 -4.11
CA PRO A 995 0.68 -8.75 -4.58
C PRO A 995 1.21 -9.88 -3.69
N THR A 996 1.81 -10.88 -4.32
CA THR A 996 2.39 -12.05 -3.62
C THR A 996 3.91 -12.03 -3.70
N SER A 997 4.60 -12.85 -2.90
CA SER A 997 6.05 -13.08 -3.04
C SER A 997 6.50 -13.44 -4.46
N VAL A 998 5.62 -14.04 -5.28
CA VAL A 998 5.89 -14.36 -6.68
C VAL A 998 5.82 -13.09 -7.55
N THR A 999 4.85 -12.21 -7.29
CA THR A 999 4.66 -10.93 -7.97
C THR A 999 5.87 -10.00 -7.81
N TYR A 1000 6.32 -9.80 -6.58
CA TYR A 1000 7.54 -9.01 -6.33
C TYR A 1000 8.78 -9.67 -6.94
N GLY A 1001 8.89 -11.00 -6.83
CA GLY A 1001 9.98 -11.72 -7.50
C GLY A 1001 10.00 -11.54 -9.02
N THR A 1002 8.83 -11.47 -9.66
CA THR A 1002 8.74 -11.20 -11.11
C THR A 1002 9.09 -9.76 -11.45
N ILE A 1003 8.69 -8.79 -10.63
CA ILE A 1003 8.96 -7.36 -10.85
C ILE A 1003 10.42 -7.02 -10.59
N VAL A 1004 10.99 -7.47 -9.47
CA VAL A 1004 12.41 -7.32 -9.16
C VAL A 1004 13.26 -7.90 -10.30
N ASN A 1005 12.94 -9.10 -10.78
CA ASN A 1005 13.64 -9.69 -11.92
C ASN A 1005 13.47 -8.86 -13.22
N ALA A 1006 12.29 -8.26 -13.45
CA ALA A 1006 12.07 -7.38 -14.59
C ALA A 1006 12.92 -6.09 -14.49
N LEU A 1007 12.92 -5.42 -13.33
CA LEU A 1007 13.69 -4.20 -13.07
C LEU A 1007 15.20 -4.45 -13.16
N CYS A 1008 15.68 -5.57 -12.60
CA CYS A 1008 17.07 -6.02 -12.75
C CYS A 1008 17.48 -6.19 -14.22
N ARG A 1009 16.56 -6.53 -15.13
CA ARG A 1009 16.85 -6.68 -16.57
C ARG A 1009 16.99 -5.35 -17.31
N VAL A 1010 16.34 -4.30 -16.82
CA VAL A 1010 16.45 -2.94 -17.38
C VAL A 1010 17.49 -2.09 -16.64
N SER A 1011 18.08 -2.64 -15.57
CA SER A 1011 19.14 -2.02 -14.79
C SER A 1011 18.71 -0.80 -13.99
N ASP A 1012 17.43 -0.75 -13.62
CA ASP A 1012 16.93 0.20 -12.64
C ASP A 1012 17.21 -0.34 -11.23
N GLU A 1013 18.35 0.06 -10.67
CA GLU A 1013 18.82 -0.40 -9.37
C GLU A 1013 17.96 0.12 -8.22
N ARG A 1014 17.64 1.42 -8.24
CA ARG A 1014 16.96 2.07 -7.12
C ARG A 1014 15.58 1.47 -6.93
N PHE A 1015 14.82 1.39 -8.01
CA PHE A 1015 13.48 0.85 -7.96
C PHE A 1015 13.47 -0.66 -7.68
N ALA A 1016 14.48 -1.41 -8.14
CA ALA A 1016 14.63 -2.82 -7.77
C ALA A 1016 14.92 -3.02 -6.27
N GLU A 1017 15.73 -2.15 -5.65
CA GLU A 1017 15.99 -2.18 -4.20
C GLU A 1017 14.74 -1.78 -3.40
N GLU A 1018 14.03 -0.73 -3.80
CA GLU A 1018 12.77 -0.29 -3.18
C GLU A 1018 11.71 -1.40 -3.22
N MET A 1019 11.47 -2.01 -4.38
CA MET A 1019 10.52 -3.13 -4.52
C MET A 1019 10.95 -4.37 -3.72
N PHE A 1020 12.26 -4.56 -3.52
CA PHE A 1020 12.79 -5.66 -2.71
C PHE A 1020 12.57 -5.40 -1.20
N GLU A 1021 12.75 -4.16 -0.75
CA GLU A 1021 12.49 -3.76 0.63
C GLU A 1021 10.99 -3.78 0.95
N GLU A 1022 10.15 -3.30 0.04
CA GLU A 1022 8.70 -3.38 0.14
C GLU A 1022 8.27 -4.85 0.31
N MET A 1023 8.82 -5.75 -0.51
CA MET A 1023 8.58 -7.20 -0.40
C MET A 1023 8.95 -7.77 0.97
N GLU A 1024 10.09 -7.35 1.57
CA GLU A 1024 10.50 -7.82 2.90
C GLU A 1024 9.69 -7.23 4.05
N SER A 1025 9.13 -6.02 3.88
CA SER A 1025 8.32 -5.34 4.88
C SER A 1025 6.90 -5.93 5.01
N MET A 1026 6.48 -6.75 4.05
CA MET A 1026 5.10 -7.24 4.00
C MET A 1026 4.77 -8.29 5.06
N PRO A 1027 3.61 -8.17 5.73
CA PRO A 1027 3.19 -9.09 6.79
C PRO A 1027 2.99 -10.54 6.31
N ASN A 1028 2.72 -10.75 5.01
CA ASN A 1028 2.51 -12.06 4.39
C ASN A 1028 3.75 -12.57 3.60
N TYR A 1029 4.92 -11.99 3.83
CA TYR A 1029 6.14 -12.37 3.13
C TYR A 1029 6.47 -13.86 3.37
N LYS A 1030 6.49 -14.64 2.29
CA LYS A 1030 6.99 -16.02 2.29
C LYS A 1030 8.40 -16.04 1.74
N PRO A 1031 9.42 -16.36 2.56
CA PRO A 1031 10.81 -16.34 2.14
C PRO A 1031 11.03 -17.28 0.94
N ARG A 1032 11.55 -16.73 -0.16
CA ARG A 1032 11.85 -17.50 -1.39
C ARG A 1032 13.26 -17.17 -1.88
N PRO A 1033 14.02 -18.14 -2.41
CA PRO A 1033 15.36 -17.88 -2.96
C PRO A 1033 15.39 -17.02 -4.23
N ALA A 1034 14.32 -17.03 -5.05
CA ALA A 1034 14.34 -16.46 -6.40
C ALA A 1034 14.57 -14.92 -6.45
N PRO A 1035 13.93 -14.09 -5.59
CA PRO A 1035 14.21 -12.65 -5.56
C PRO A 1035 15.68 -12.34 -5.18
N TYR A 1036 16.23 -13.00 -4.14
CA TYR A 1036 17.63 -12.82 -3.72
C TYR A 1036 18.59 -13.21 -4.85
N ASN A 1037 18.36 -14.34 -5.50
CA ASN A 1037 19.17 -14.76 -6.64
C ASN A 1037 19.13 -13.75 -7.78
N SER A 1038 17.98 -13.08 -8.01
CA SER A 1038 17.85 -12.05 -9.04
C SER A 1038 18.68 -10.81 -8.72
N MET A 1039 18.64 -10.34 -7.46
CA MET A 1039 19.48 -9.23 -6.99
C MET A 1039 20.98 -9.59 -7.02
N ILE A 1040 21.33 -10.78 -6.53
CA ILE A 1040 22.72 -11.28 -6.59
C ILE A 1040 23.20 -11.34 -8.04
N GLN A 1041 22.40 -11.89 -8.96
CA GLN A 1041 22.74 -11.99 -10.37
C GLN A 1041 22.88 -10.60 -11.03
N TYR A 1042 22.04 -9.64 -10.63
CA TYR A 1042 22.11 -8.26 -11.11
C TYR A 1042 23.40 -7.56 -10.68
N PHE A 1043 23.75 -7.61 -9.39
CA PHE A 1043 24.99 -7.02 -8.88
C PHE A 1043 26.23 -7.74 -9.41
N LEU A 1044 26.12 -9.03 -9.70
CA LEU A 1044 27.19 -9.79 -10.35
C LEU A 1044 27.44 -9.36 -11.80
N ASN A 1045 26.41 -9.43 -12.65
CA ASN A 1045 26.59 -9.34 -14.10
C ASN A 1045 26.49 -7.90 -14.64
N THR A 1046 25.61 -7.08 -14.07
CA THR A 1046 25.32 -5.74 -14.61
C THR A 1046 26.14 -4.68 -13.92
N LYS A 1047 26.07 -4.60 -12.59
CA LYS A 1047 26.76 -3.56 -11.80
C LYS A 1047 28.19 -3.93 -11.42
N ARG A 1048 28.50 -5.24 -11.38
CA ARG A 1048 29.80 -5.80 -11.00
C ARG A 1048 30.27 -5.39 -9.59
N ASP A 1049 29.36 -5.41 -8.62
CA ASP A 1049 29.64 -5.08 -7.22
C ASP A 1049 29.61 -6.33 -6.32
N ARG A 1050 30.79 -6.75 -5.86
CA ARG A 1050 30.95 -7.93 -5.00
C ARG A 1050 30.39 -7.70 -3.59
N SER A 1051 30.46 -6.47 -3.07
CA SER A 1051 30.04 -6.18 -1.70
C SER A 1051 28.55 -6.41 -1.53
N LYS A 1052 27.73 -5.81 -2.41
CA LYS A 1052 26.28 -6.02 -2.45
C LYS A 1052 25.90 -7.48 -2.69
N VAL A 1053 26.62 -8.21 -3.55
CA VAL A 1053 26.39 -9.66 -3.74
C VAL A 1053 26.48 -10.43 -2.42
N LEU A 1054 27.52 -10.16 -1.63
CA LEU A 1054 27.70 -10.80 -0.33
C LEU A 1054 26.64 -10.34 0.68
N THR A 1055 26.29 -9.05 0.69
CA THR A 1055 25.22 -8.52 1.56
C THR A 1055 23.88 -9.21 1.31
N TYR A 1056 23.46 -9.39 0.05
CA TYR A 1056 22.20 -10.09 -0.25
C TYR A 1056 22.26 -11.58 0.09
N PHE A 1057 23.43 -12.22 -0.02
CA PHE A 1057 23.62 -13.60 0.41
C PHE A 1057 23.56 -13.74 1.94
N GLU A 1058 24.21 -12.85 2.69
CA GLU A 1058 24.13 -12.80 4.15
C GLU A 1058 22.70 -12.53 4.62
N ARG A 1059 21.98 -11.61 3.94
CA ARG A 1059 20.56 -11.32 4.21
C ARG A 1059 19.67 -12.55 3.96
N MET A 1060 19.94 -13.32 2.90
CA MET A 1060 19.28 -14.60 2.63
C MET A 1060 19.50 -15.62 3.75
N GLN A 1061 20.75 -15.73 4.25
CA GLN A 1061 21.09 -16.63 5.36
C GLN A 1061 20.46 -16.19 6.69
N ALA A 1062 20.49 -14.89 7.01
CA ALA A 1062 19.89 -14.33 8.22
C ALA A 1062 18.39 -14.62 8.31
N ARG A 1063 17.69 -14.63 7.17
CA ARG A 1063 16.27 -14.99 7.05
C ARG A 1063 16.01 -16.50 6.99
N LYS A 1064 17.04 -17.34 7.19
CA LYS A 1064 16.99 -18.81 7.17
C LYS A 1064 16.49 -19.40 5.84
N ILE A 1065 16.74 -18.72 4.72
CA ILE A 1065 16.41 -19.22 3.39
C ILE A 1065 17.56 -20.11 2.91
N GLN A 1066 17.26 -21.36 2.55
CA GLN A 1066 18.29 -22.29 2.11
C GLN A 1066 18.86 -21.89 0.73
N PRO A 1067 20.19 -21.70 0.61
CA PRO A 1067 20.85 -21.45 -0.66
C PRO A 1067 20.57 -22.57 -1.66
N THR A 1068 20.28 -22.18 -2.90
CA THR A 1068 20.05 -23.13 -3.99
C THR A 1068 21.35 -23.41 -4.74
N THR A 1069 21.39 -24.48 -5.55
CA THR A 1069 22.48 -24.75 -6.49
C THR A 1069 22.83 -23.53 -7.35
N HIS A 1070 21.81 -22.78 -7.79
CA HIS A 1070 22.01 -21.55 -8.56
C HIS A 1070 22.67 -20.44 -7.72
N THR A 1071 22.30 -20.30 -6.44
CA THR A 1071 22.91 -19.32 -5.51
C THR A 1071 24.41 -19.57 -5.35
N TYR A 1072 24.82 -20.83 -5.15
CA TYR A 1072 26.23 -21.19 -5.04
C TYR A 1072 27.02 -20.92 -6.32
N LYS A 1073 26.41 -21.16 -7.50
CA LYS A 1073 27.02 -20.78 -8.77
C LYS A 1073 27.30 -19.27 -8.83
N LEU A 1074 26.31 -18.43 -8.50
CA LEU A 1074 26.46 -16.97 -8.54
C LEU A 1074 27.56 -16.49 -7.57
N LEU A 1075 27.72 -17.13 -6.42
CA LEU A 1075 28.81 -16.80 -5.47
C LEU A 1075 30.19 -17.19 -6.01
N ILE A 1076 30.31 -18.36 -6.64
CA ILE A 1076 31.55 -18.76 -7.30
C ILE A 1076 31.89 -17.75 -8.40
N ASP A 1077 30.92 -17.40 -9.24
CA ASP A 1077 31.09 -16.38 -10.28
C ASP A 1077 31.50 -15.02 -9.66
N ALA A 1078 30.91 -14.62 -8.53
CA ALA A 1078 31.26 -13.37 -7.86
C ALA A 1078 32.69 -13.32 -7.33
N TYR A 1079 33.16 -14.37 -6.67
CA TYR A 1079 34.56 -14.43 -6.20
C TYR A 1079 35.56 -14.58 -7.34
N ALA A 1080 35.15 -15.20 -8.44
CA ALA A 1080 36.03 -15.58 -9.54
C ALA A 1080 36.10 -14.55 -10.68
N SER A 1081 35.09 -13.68 -10.83
CA SER A 1081 35.00 -12.69 -11.93
C SER A 1081 34.96 -11.22 -11.51
N LEU A 1082 34.75 -10.92 -10.22
CA LEU A 1082 34.75 -9.55 -9.70
C LEU A 1082 36.05 -9.24 -8.95
N GLU A 1083 36.55 -8.01 -9.09
CA GLU A 1083 37.76 -7.58 -8.39
C GLU A 1083 37.46 -7.19 -6.93
N PRO A 1084 38.36 -7.52 -5.97
CA PRO A 1084 39.57 -8.32 -6.13
C PRO A 1084 39.26 -9.83 -6.29
N ILE A 1085 39.85 -10.47 -7.29
CA ILE A 1085 39.62 -11.89 -7.59
C ILE A 1085 40.17 -12.76 -6.44
N ASP A 1086 39.31 -13.60 -5.87
CA ASP A 1086 39.66 -14.51 -4.76
C ASP A 1086 39.31 -15.96 -5.12
N MET A 1087 40.21 -16.59 -5.88
CA MET A 1087 40.06 -18.00 -6.26
C MET A 1087 40.03 -18.97 -5.08
N PRO A 1088 40.82 -18.79 -4.00
CA PRO A 1088 40.69 -19.60 -2.79
C PRO A 1088 39.30 -19.53 -2.18
N ALA A 1089 38.66 -18.34 -2.13
CA ALA A 1089 37.29 -18.21 -1.67
C ALA A 1089 36.30 -18.92 -2.62
N ALA A 1090 36.47 -18.76 -3.93
CA ALA A 1090 35.62 -19.45 -4.93
C ALA A 1090 35.68 -20.99 -4.79
N GLU A 1091 36.87 -21.55 -4.52
CA GLU A 1091 37.04 -22.99 -4.27
C GLU A 1091 36.46 -23.43 -2.90
N ARG A 1092 36.52 -22.56 -1.88
CA ARG A 1092 35.85 -22.82 -0.58
C ARG A 1092 34.33 -22.92 -0.72
N VAL A 1093 33.71 -22.13 -1.58
CA VAL A 1093 32.25 -22.20 -1.81
C VAL A 1093 31.80 -23.60 -2.28
N LEU A 1094 32.62 -24.32 -3.04
CA LEU A 1094 32.34 -25.72 -3.40
C LEU A 1094 32.37 -26.67 -2.19
N SER A 1095 33.27 -26.40 -1.25
CA SER A 1095 33.37 -27.16 0.00
C SER A 1095 32.18 -26.85 0.92
N ASP A 1096 31.78 -25.58 0.98
CA ASP A 1096 30.61 -25.13 1.75
C ASP A 1096 29.33 -25.77 1.20
N MET A 1097 29.20 -25.84 -0.13
CA MET A 1097 28.09 -26.50 -0.82
C MET A 1097 28.00 -27.99 -0.44
N GLN A 1098 29.13 -28.70 -0.40
CA GLN A 1098 29.19 -30.10 0.04
C GLN A 1098 28.82 -30.25 1.53
N SER A 1099 29.29 -29.34 2.38
CA SER A 1099 28.98 -29.35 3.82
C SER A 1099 27.49 -29.09 4.11
N ALA A 1100 26.83 -28.30 3.26
CA ALA A 1100 25.40 -28.03 3.30
C ALA A 1100 24.55 -29.18 2.72
N GLY A 1101 25.18 -30.29 2.27
CA GLY A 1101 24.49 -31.45 1.72
C GLY A 1101 24.04 -31.30 0.25
N VAL A 1102 24.52 -30.27 -0.46
CA VAL A 1102 24.22 -30.03 -1.88
C VAL A 1102 25.41 -30.52 -2.73
N GLN A 1103 25.16 -31.33 -3.76
CA GLN A 1103 26.24 -31.86 -4.60
C GLN A 1103 26.64 -30.88 -5.71
N PRO A 1104 27.94 -30.54 -5.85
CA PRO A 1104 28.41 -29.72 -6.96
C PRO A 1104 28.14 -30.34 -8.32
N ASP A 1105 27.42 -29.60 -9.16
CA ASP A 1105 27.17 -29.95 -10.57
C ASP A 1105 28.24 -29.35 -11.51
N ALA A 1106 28.30 -29.83 -12.76
CA ALA A 1106 29.25 -29.40 -13.80
C ALA A 1106 29.26 -27.88 -14.03
N VAL A 1107 28.13 -27.20 -13.79
CA VAL A 1107 27.99 -25.74 -13.94
C VAL A 1107 28.91 -24.96 -12.98
N HIS A 1108 29.12 -25.43 -11.76
CA HIS A 1108 29.97 -24.75 -10.77
C HIS A 1108 31.46 -24.87 -11.13
N PHE A 1109 31.86 -26.04 -11.63
CA PHE A 1109 33.21 -26.24 -12.12
C PHE A 1109 33.47 -25.47 -13.41
N ALA A 1110 32.47 -25.32 -14.28
CA ALA A 1110 32.56 -24.49 -15.48
C ALA A 1110 32.89 -23.03 -15.14
N SER A 1111 32.25 -22.46 -14.11
CA SER A 1111 32.57 -21.12 -13.58
C SER A 1111 34.04 -20.98 -13.15
N LEU A 1112 34.59 -21.98 -12.45
CA LEU A 1112 36.01 -22.00 -12.05
C LEU A 1112 36.96 -22.17 -13.24
N VAL A 1113 36.60 -23.02 -14.21
CA VAL A 1113 37.38 -23.21 -15.45
C VAL A 1113 37.43 -21.91 -16.24
N HIS A 1114 36.29 -21.22 -16.39
CA HIS A 1114 36.19 -19.93 -17.06
C HIS A 1114 37.04 -18.87 -16.35
N ALA A 1115 36.96 -18.78 -15.01
CA ALA A 1115 37.75 -17.81 -14.26
C ALA A 1115 39.27 -18.05 -14.35
N LYS A 1116 39.73 -19.30 -14.16
CA LYS A 1116 41.16 -19.64 -14.29
C LYS A 1116 41.67 -19.42 -15.72
N GLY A 1117 40.87 -19.79 -16.72
CA GLY A 1117 41.25 -19.71 -18.13
C GLY A 1117 41.18 -18.30 -18.71
N CYS A 1118 40.03 -17.63 -18.59
CA CYS A 1118 39.76 -16.34 -19.22
C CYS A 1118 40.23 -15.14 -18.39
N VAL A 1119 40.06 -15.19 -17.06
CA VAL A 1119 40.34 -14.04 -16.17
C VAL A 1119 41.79 -14.06 -15.67
N GLN A 1120 42.29 -15.22 -15.25
CA GLN A 1120 43.68 -15.36 -14.79
C GLN A 1120 44.67 -15.69 -15.92
N HIS A 1121 44.19 -15.99 -17.12
CA HIS A 1121 45.00 -16.47 -18.25
C HIS A 1121 45.85 -17.72 -17.94
N ASP A 1122 45.43 -18.54 -16.96
CA ASP A 1122 46.08 -19.80 -16.58
C ASP A 1122 45.29 -20.99 -17.13
N LEU A 1123 45.58 -21.32 -18.39
CA LEU A 1123 44.96 -22.47 -19.04
C LEU A 1123 45.36 -23.80 -18.40
N ALA A 1124 46.58 -23.91 -17.85
CA ALA A 1124 47.05 -25.16 -17.25
C ALA A 1124 46.23 -25.50 -15.99
N ALA A 1125 45.93 -24.51 -15.15
CA ALA A 1125 45.06 -24.68 -14.00
C ALA A 1125 43.60 -24.92 -14.41
N ALA A 1126 43.10 -24.22 -15.43
CA ALA A 1126 41.76 -24.45 -15.99
C ALA A 1126 41.60 -25.90 -16.51
N ARG A 1127 42.62 -26.42 -17.21
CA ARG A 1127 42.62 -27.78 -17.74
C ARG A 1127 42.67 -28.84 -16.65
N LYS A 1128 43.45 -28.61 -15.58
CA LYS A 1128 43.47 -29.50 -14.41
C LYS A 1128 42.09 -29.64 -13.75
N VAL A 1129 41.35 -28.54 -13.62
CA VAL A 1129 39.97 -28.56 -13.07
C VAL A 1129 39.03 -29.28 -14.03
N PHE A 1130 39.15 -29.05 -15.33
CA PHE A 1130 38.36 -29.74 -16.35
C PHE A 1130 38.58 -31.26 -16.33
N ASP A 1131 39.86 -31.69 -16.31
CA ASP A 1131 40.23 -33.10 -16.31
C ASP A 1131 39.80 -33.80 -15.00
N SER A 1132 39.81 -33.08 -13.85
CA SER A 1132 39.33 -33.63 -12.58
C SER A 1132 37.83 -33.89 -12.55
N VAL A 1133 37.03 -33.05 -13.23
CA VAL A 1133 35.59 -33.29 -13.41
C VAL A 1133 35.35 -34.49 -14.33
N LEU A 1134 36.13 -34.63 -15.41
CA LEU A 1134 36.02 -35.78 -16.30
C LEU A 1134 36.45 -37.10 -15.65
N ALA A 1135 37.36 -37.05 -14.68
CA ALA A 1135 37.77 -38.22 -13.89
C ALA A 1135 36.75 -38.60 -12.81
N ASN A 1136 35.88 -37.68 -12.40
CA ASN A 1136 34.92 -37.89 -11.32
C ASN A 1136 33.59 -38.47 -11.84
N ALA A 1137 33.36 -39.76 -11.59
CA ALA A 1137 32.13 -40.46 -12.02
C ALA A 1137 30.83 -39.94 -11.37
N ARG A 1138 30.91 -39.10 -10.33
CA ARG A 1138 29.73 -38.53 -9.65
C ARG A 1138 29.13 -37.32 -10.37
N VAL A 1139 29.88 -36.66 -11.25
CA VAL A 1139 29.44 -35.44 -11.95
C VAL A 1139 29.27 -35.77 -13.43
N ARG A 1140 28.08 -35.54 -13.98
CA ARG A 1140 27.83 -35.74 -15.41
C ARG A 1140 28.41 -34.54 -16.19
N PRO A 1141 29.35 -34.75 -17.14
CA PRO A 1141 29.84 -33.66 -17.97
C PRO A 1141 28.70 -33.02 -18.78
N GLN A 1142 28.59 -31.70 -18.71
CA GLN A 1142 27.59 -30.90 -19.43
C GLN A 1142 28.25 -30.00 -20.47
N PRO A 1143 27.51 -29.54 -21.51
CA PRO A 1143 28.06 -28.65 -22.55
C PRO A 1143 28.70 -27.36 -22.00
N CYS A 1144 28.17 -26.80 -20.92
CA CYS A 1144 28.70 -25.56 -20.31
C CYS A 1144 30.16 -25.69 -19.83
N LEU A 1145 30.59 -26.89 -19.43
CA LEU A 1145 31.96 -27.14 -18.99
C LEU A 1145 32.95 -27.09 -20.17
N TYR A 1146 32.53 -27.60 -21.33
CA TYR A 1146 33.32 -27.52 -22.57
C TYR A 1146 33.34 -26.10 -23.10
N GLN A 1147 32.21 -25.39 -23.05
CA GLN A 1147 32.14 -23.97 -23.42
C GLN A 1147 33.16 -23.13 -22.66
N ALA A 1148 33.18 -23.23 -21.31
CA ALA A 1148 34.12 -22.50 -20.47
C ALA A 1148 35.59 -22.81 -20.79
N LEU A 1149 35.91 -24.07 -21.09
CA LEU A 1149 37.26 -24.46 -21.50
C LEU A 1149 37.61 -23.86 -22.87
N PHE A 1150 36.71 -23.92 -23.84
CA PHE A 1150 36.94 -23.34 -25.17
C PHE A 1150 37.10 -21.82 -25.11
N GLU A 1151 36.29 -21.12 -24.31
CA GLU A 1151 36.44 -19.68 -24.06
C GLU A 1151 37.84 -19.39 -23.47
N GLY A 1152 38.28 -20.17 -22.49
CA GLY A 1152 39.64 -20.05 -21.92
C GLY A 1152 40.77 -20.36 -22.91
N MET A 1153 40.58 -21.32 -23.81
CA MET A 1153 41.57 -21.64 -24.86
C MET A 1153 41.66 -20.53 -25.91
N VAL A 1154 40.51 -19.97 -26.31
CA VAL A 1154 40.45 -18.84 -27.25
C VAL A 1154 41.06 -17.58 -26.65
N ALA A 1155 40.75 -17.26 -25.38
CA ALA A 1155 41.30 -16.11 -24.68
C ALA A 1155 42.84 -16.17 -24.53
N ASN A 1156 43.41 -17.38 -24.46
CA ASN A 1156 44.86 -17.59 -24.38
C ASN A 1156 45.52 -17.87 -25.76
N GLY A 1157 44.79 -17.69 -26.87
CA GLY A 1157 45.32 -17.84 -28.23
C GLY A 1157 45.61 -19.28 -28.67
N GLN A 1158 45.21 -20.30 -27.89
CA GLN A 1158 45.46 -21.71 -28.16
C GLN A 1158 44.30 -22.38 -28.91
N VAL A 1159 43.89 -21.76 -30.02
CA VAL A 1159 42.73 -22.22 -30.81
C VAL A 1159 43.01 -23.55 -31.52
N ALA A 1160 44.26 -23.82 -31.89
CA ALA A 1160 44.65 -25.05 -32.58
C ALA A 1160 44.36 -26.33 -31.78
N ASP A 1161 44.50 -26.27 -30.45
CA ASP A 1161 44.30 -27.41 -29.56
C ASP A 1161 42.82 -27.72 -29.29
N THR A 1162 41.90 -26.87 -29.76
CA THR A 1162 40.45 -27.03 -29.56
C THR A 1162 39.89 -28.24 -30.32
N GLU A 1163 40.49 -28.62 -31.46
CA GLU A 1163 40.01 -29.74 -32.30
C GLU A 1163 40.01 -31.09 -31.56
N GLY A 1164 41.07 -31.35 -30.78
CA GLY A 1164 41.18 -32.56 -29.96
C GLY A 1164 40.10 -32.63 -28.87
N VAL A 1165 39.75 -31.48 -28.29
CA VAL A 1165 38.70 -31.38 -27.27
C VAL A 1165 37.30 -31.55 -27.91
N VAL A 1166 37.07 -31.00 -29.11
CA VAL A 1166 35.82 -31.20 -29.87
C VAL A 1166 35.62 -32.68 -30.24
N ALA A 1167 36.69 -33.37 -30.66
CA ALA A 1167 36.63 -34.82 -30.90
C ALA A 1167 36.26 -35.60 -29.63
N GLY A 1168 36.86 -35.25 -28.49
CA GLY A 1168 36.54 -35.83 -27.18
C GLY A 1168 35.14 -35.50 -26.66
N MET A 1169 34.51 -34.42 -27.14
CA MET A 1169 33.12 -34.07 -26.85
C MET A 1169 32.15 -34.96 -27.65
N LYS A 1170 32.43 -35.17 -28.95
CA LYS A 1170 31.64 -36.07 -29.83
C LYS A 1170 31.67 -37.51 -29.33
N GLN A 1171 32.83 -38.02 -28.91
CA GLN A 1171 32.98 -39.38 -28.38
C GLN A 1171 32.15 -39.63 -27.11
N ARG A 1172 31.84 -38.58 -26.34
CA ARG A 1172 31.04 -38.67 -25.11
C ARG A 1172 29.55 -38.37 -25.34
N ASN A 1173 29.10 -38.25 -26.60
CA ASN A 1173 27.74 -37.88 -26.98
C ASN A 1173 27.26 -36.58 -26.33
N ILE A 1174 28.16 -35.59 -26.19
CA ILE A 1174 27.81 -34.26 -25.70
C ILE A 1174 27.48 -33.38 -26.91
N GLU A 1175 26.33 -32.73 -26.87
CA GLU A 1175 25.80 -31.93 -27.98
C GLU A 1175 26.63 -30.65 -28.20
N MET A 1176 26.89 -30.34 -29.48
CA MET A 1176 27.43 -29.06 -29.91
C MET A 1176 26.31 -28.01 -29.84
N THR A 1177 26.35 -27.16 -28.82
CA THR A 1177 25.38 -26.07 -28.65
C THR A 1177 25.77 -24.86 -29.51
N ALA A 1178 24.78 -24.01 -29.81
CA ALA A 1178 25.01 -22.73 -30.51
C ALA A 1178 26.11 -21.90 -29.83
N TYR A 1179 26.10 -21.80 -28.50
CA TYR A 1179 27.11 -21.06 -27.73
C TYR A 1179 28.54 -21.61 -27.90
N ILE A 1180 28.73 -22.94 -27.86
CA ILE A 1180 30.06 -23.56 -28.07
C ILE A 1180 30.56 -23.26 -29.48
N ALA A 1181 29.70 -23.39 -30.49
CA ALA A 1181 30.10 -23.06 -31.85
C ALA A 1181 30.40 -21.58 -32.03
N ASN A 1182 29.63 -20.67 -31.41
CA ASN A 1182 29.90 -19.23 -31.48
C ASN A 1182 31.30 -18.90 -30.95
N THR A 1183 31.68 -19.50 -29.81
CA THR A 1183 33.04 -19.36 -29.24
C THR A 1183 34.11 -19.87 -30.18
N LEU A 1184 33.91 -21.05 -30.78
CA LEU A 1184 34.86 -21.65 -31.72
C LEU A 1184 34.94 -20.87 -33.05
N ILE A 1185 33.81 -20.40 -33.60
CA ILE A 1185 33.74 -19.54 -34.79
C ILE A 1185 34.53 -18.27 -34.54
N HIS A 1186 34.32 -17.62 -33.39
CA HIS A 1186 35.06 -16.42 -33.00
C HIS A 1186 36.56 -16.71 -32.87
N GLY A 1187 36.95 -17.79 -32.21
CA GLY A 1187 38.36 -18.19 -32.05
C GLY A 1187 39.07 -18.50 -33.37
N TRP A 1188 38.41 -19.21 -34.29
CA TRP A 1188 39.00 -19.49 -35.60
C TRP A 1188 39.03 -18.25 -36.51
N ALA A 1189 38.05 -17.35 -36.37
CA ALA A 1189 38.04 -16.06 -37.06
C ALA A 1189 39.18 -15.16 -36.59
N THR A 1190 39.44 -15.05 -35.29
CA THR A 1190 40.57 -14.28 -34.75
C THR A 1190 41.93 -14.89 -35.11
N ALA A 1191 41.99 -16.21 -35.30
CA ALA A 1191 43.15 -16.90 -35.86
C ALA A 1191 43.27 -16.80 -37.40
N GLY A 1192 42.36 -16.09 -38.08
CA GLY A 1192 42.37 -15.87 -39.54
C GLY A 1192 41.94 -17.07 -40.39
N ASN A 1193 41.34 -18.11 -39.80
CA ASN A 1193 40.93 -19.33 -40.50
C ASN A 1193 39.42 -19.46 -40.64
N VAL A 1194 38.87 -18.75 -41.64
CA VAL A 1194 37.42 -18.72 -41.91
C VAL A 1194 36.87 -20.07 -42.39
N ALA A 1195 37.68 -20.87 -43.08
CA ALA A 1195 37.24 -22.18 -43.57
C ALA A 1195 36.87 -23.12 -42.42
N LYS A 1196 37.65 -23.11 -41.33
CA LYS A 1196 37.34 -23.88 -40.12
C LYS A 1196 36.16 -23.29 -39.34
N ALA A 1197 36.05 -21.97 -39.26
CA ALA A 1197 34.87 -21.32 -38.69
C ALA A 1197 33.58 -21.74 -39.43
N LYS A 1198 33.62 -21.77 -40.77
CA LYS A 1198 32.52 -22.25 -41.61
C LYS A 1198 32.20 -23.72 -41.36
N ALA A 1199 33.20 -24.59 -41.23
CA ALA A 1199 32.98 -26.00 -40.94
C ALA A 1199 32.29 -26.23 -39.59
N ILE A 1200 32.58 -25.41 -38.57
CA ILE A 1200 31.88 -25.43 -37.28
C ILE A 1200 30.43 -24.94 -37.43
N TYR A 1201 30.22 -23.86 -38.19
CA TYR A 1201 28.89 -23.30 -38.49
C TYR A 1201 27.98 -24.28 -39.25
N ASP A 1202 28.53 -24.97 -40.27
CA ASP A 1202 27.83 -26.01 -41.03
C ASP A 1202 27.58 -27.27 -40.22
N GLY A 1203 28.42 -27.54 -39.21
CA GLY A 1203 28.23 -28.63 -38.26
C GLY A 1203 27.02 -28.45 -37.33
N ILE A 1204 26.54 -27.23 -37.13
CA ILE A 1204 25.24 -26.97 -36.48
C ILE A 1204 24.17 -26.98 -37.55
N GLY A 1205 23.39 -28.06 -37.60
CA GLY A 1205 22.26 -28.18 -38.52
C GLY A 1205 21.32 -26.97 -38.44
N ILE A 1206 20.73 -26.59 -39.57
CA ILE A 1206 20.00 -25.33 -39.79
C ILE A 1206 18.95 -25.07 -38.69
N ASP A 1207 18.28 -26.11 -38.20
CA ASP A 1207 17.24 -26.02 -37.17
C ASP A 1207 17.75 -25.55 -35.80
N LYS A 1208 19.02 -25.82 -35.49
CA LYS A 1208 19.65 -25.52 -34.18
C LYS A 1208 20.45 -24.21 -34.20
N ARG A 1209 20.52 -23.52 -35.34
CA ARG A 1209 21.20 -22.22 -35.45
C ARG A 1209 20.36 -21.14 -34.77
N GLU A 1210 20.99 -20.39 -33.87
CA GLU A 1210 20.42 -19.22 -33.22
C GLU A 1210 20.83 -17.94 -33.94
N PRO A 1211 20.11 -16.81 -33.78
CA PRO A 1211 20.53 -15.51 -34.33
C PRO A 1211 21.96 -15.13 -33.97
N SER A 1212 22.42 -15.49 -32.77
CA SER A 1212 23.78 -15.29 -32.29
C SER A 1212 24.83 -16.05 -33.11
N THR A 1213 24.47 -17.21 -33.66
CA THR A 1213 25.34 -18.02 -34.53
C THR A 1213 25.43 -17.44 -35.94
N TYR A 1214 24.33 -16.91 -36.48
CA TYR A 1214 24.36 -16.13 -37.72
C TYR A 1214 25.22 -14.87 -37.54
N GLU A 1215 25.07 -14.15 -36.42
CA GLU A 1215 25.88 -12.97 -36.09
C GLU A 1215 27.38 -13.30 -35.99
N ALA A 1216 27.74 -14.36 -35.26
CA ALA A 1216 29.13 -14.78 -35.09
C ALA A 1216 29.79 -15.12 -36.43
N MET A 1217 29.08 -15.83 -37.32
CA MET A 1217 29.59 -16.18 -38.65
C MET A 1217 29.65 -14.97 -39.58
N THR A 1218 28.66 -14.08 -39.53
CA THR A 1218 28.66 -12.82 -40.29
C THR A 1218 29.85 -11.95 -39.90
N ARG A 1219 30.13 -11.81 -38.61
CA ARG A 1219 31.33 -11.11 -38.10
C ARG A 1219 32.63 -11.79 -38.54
N ALA A 1220 32.67 -13.13 -38.55
CA ALA A 1220 33.84 -13.87 -39.01
C ALA A 1220 34.15 -13.60 -40.50
N TYR A 1221 33.12 -13.54 -41.35
CA TYR A 1221 33.29 -13.20 -42.77
C TYR A 1221 33.68 -11.73 -42.99
N ILE A 1222 33.09 -10.80 -42.23
CA ILE A 1222 33.49 -9.38 -42.26
C ILE A 1222 34.95 -9.21 -41.83
N ALA A 1223 35.39 -9.90 -40.78
CA ALA A 1223 36.78 -9.86 -40.31
C ALA A 1223 37.78 -10.41 -41.34
N ALA A 1224 37.32 -11.22 -42.29
CA ALA A 1224 38.10 -11.76 -43.40
C ALA A 1224 37.86 -11.04 -44.74
N ASP A 1225 37.14 -9.91 -44.71
CA ASP A 1225 36.81 -9.06 -45.86
C ASP A 1225 35.96 -9.75 -46.96
N ASP A 1226 35.21 -10.81 -46.61
CA ASP A 1226 34.29 -11.52 -47.52
C ASP A 1226 32.84 -11.08 -47.30
N ARG A 1227 32.48 -9.91 -47.86
CA ARG A 1227 31.14 -9.32 -47.70
C ARG A 1227 30.04 -10.08 -48.46
N ALA A 1228 30.38 -10.79 -49.53
CA ALA A 1228 29.42 -11.56 -50.31
C ALA A 1228 28.92 -12.77 -49.51
N ALA A 1229 29.83 -13.51 -48.88
CA ALA A 1229 29.45 -14.61 -47.99
C ALA A 1229 28.71 -14.10 -46.74
N ALA A 1230 29.08 -12.95 -46.18
CA ALA A 1230 28.37 -12.33 -45.06
C ALA A 1230 26.90 -12.01 -45.42
N SER A 1231 26.65 -11.45 -46.62
CA SER A 1231 25.30 -11.12 -47.09
C SER A 1231 24.42 -12.38 -47.24
N HIS A 1232 24.98 -13.46 -47.79
CA HIS A 1232 24.25 -14.73 -47.93
C HIS A 1232 23.82 -15.33 -46.58
N ILE A 1233 24.66 -15.23 -45.55
CA ILE A 1233 24.31 -15.72 -44.19
C ILE A 1233 23.17 -14.87 -43.58
N VAL A 1234 23.14 -13.57 -43.87
CA VAL A 1234 22.07 -12.67 -43.43
C VAL A 1234 20.76 -12.96 -44.17
N GLU A 1235 20.81 -13.22 -45.48
CA GLU A 1235 19.64 -13.64 -46.26
C GLU A 1235 19.06 -14.98 -45.76
N GLU A 1236 19.93 -15.96 -45.47
CA GLU A 1236 19.53 -17.24 -44.88
C GLU A 1236 18.82 -17.02 -43.53
N MET A 1237 19.32 -16.11 -42.70
CA MET A 1237 18.69 -15.73 -41.43
C MET A 1237 17.33 -15.06 -41.64
N VAL A 1238 17.20 -14.09 -42.56
CA VAL A 1238 15.94 -13.37 -42.83
C VAL A 1238 14.86 -14.32 -43.33
N SER A 1239 15.23 -15.32 -44.15
CA SER A 1239 14.31 -16.34 -44.65
C SER A 1239 13.62 -17.16 -43.53
N ARG A 1240 14.19 -17.17 -42.32
CA ARG A 1240 13.62 -17.86 -41.14
C ARG A 1240 12.58 -17.02 -40.37
N GLY A 1241 12.40 -15.75 -40.72
CA GLY A 1241 11.39 -14.89 -40.09
C GLY A 1241 11.71 -14.52 -38.63
N TYR A 1242 12.99 -14.29 -38.30
CA TYR A 1242 13.35 -13.75 -36.99
C TYR A 1242 12.84 -12.30 -36.82
N PRO A 1243 12.52 -11.86 -35.59
CA PRO A 1243 12.03 -10.50 -35.33
C PRO A 1243 12.95 -9.42 -35.94
N SER A 1244 12.35 -8.39 -36.54
CA SER A 1244 13.07 -7.30 -37.21
C SER A 1244 14.09 -6.60 -36.31
N ALA A 1245 13.84 -6.50 -35.00
CA ALA A 1245 14.76 -5.93 -34.03
C ALA A 1245 16.07 -6.72 -33.85
N VAL A 1246 16.03 -8.05 -34.02
CA VAL A 1246 17.21 -8.93 -33.91
C VAL A 1246 17.89 -9.06 -35.27
N ALA A 1247 17.10 -9.25 -36.33
CA ALA A 1247 17.61 -9.32 -37.68
C ALA A 1247 18.26 -8.00 -38.13
N GLY A 1248 17.66 -6.85 -37.78
CA GLY A 1248 18.15 -5.52 -38.12
C GLY A 1248 19.58 -5.27 -37.65
N LYS A 1249 19.91 -5.62 -36.40
CA LYS A 1249 21.27 -5.46 -35.86
C LYS A 1249 22.33 -6.24 -36.63
N ILE A 1250 21.97 -7.38 -37.22
CA ILE A 1250 22.89 -8.24 -37.98
C ILE A 1250 22.94 -7.78 -39.45
N ILE A 1251 21.82 -7.32 -40.01
CA ILE A 1251 21.74 -6.67 -41.32
C ILE A 1251 22.62 -5.40 -41.35
N ASP A 1252 22.55 -4.59 -40.30
CA ASP A 1252 23.36 -3.37 -40.13
C ASP A 1252 24.87 -3.66 -40.15
N LEU A 1253 25.31 -4.85 -39.70
CA LEU A 1253 26.73 -5.23 -39.74
C LEU A 1253 27.27 -5.37 -41.18
N VAL A 1254 26.40 -5.69 -42.15
CA VAL A 1254 26.78 -5.87 -43.56
C VAL A 1254 26.61 -4.57 -44.36
N GLY A 1255 25.81 -3.62 -43.85
CA GLY A 1255 25.67 -2.27 -44.42
C GLY A 1255 24.84 -2.19 -45.72
N VAL A 1256 24.03 -3.21 -46.01
CA VAL A 1256 23.17 -3.26 -47.21
C VAL A 1256 21.73 -2.99 -46.81
N ALA A 1257 21.15 -1.89 -47.30
CA ALA A 1257 19.73 -1.61 -47.16
C ALA A 1257 18.92 -2.70 -47.88
N PRO A 1258 17.83 -3.21 -47.29
CA PRO A 1258 17.00 -4.22 -47.96
C PRO A 1258 16.41 -3.63 -49.25
N SER A 1259 16.71 -4.25 -50.38
CA SER A 1259 15.96 -4.01 -51.62
C SER A 1259 14.54 -4.53 -51.42
N SER A 1260 13.58 -3.60 -51.53
CA SER A 1260 12.12 -3.73 -51.46
C SER A 1260 11.50 -5.08 -51.76
#